data_AF-A0A918LGF1-F1
#
_entry.id   AF-A0A918LGF1-F1
#
_cell.length_a   1.000
_cell.length_b   1.000
_cell.length_c   1.000
_cell.angle_alpha   90.00
_cell.angle_beta   90.00
_cell.angle_gamma   90.00
#
_symmetry.space_group_name_H-M   'P 1'
#
loop_
_entity.id
_entity.type
_entity.pdbx_description
1 polymer ?
#
loop_
_entity_poly.entity_id
_entity_poly.type
_entity_poly.pdbx_seq_one_letter_code
_entity_poly.pdbx_strand_id
1 'polypeptide(L)'
;MPDTTAPHDAAFPDEEFPAVAVIGMAGRFPGADDLDAFWENLAAGRESIRPVTDDEFLAAGGDPRDLDDPSLVRMVSTVDGMDRFDAGFFGLSPAEAAVIDPQQRLLLETAYHALEDAGRLGADRTGERFGVYAGSGDSRYYPAHVYPRFAGQPGSVALVHAATANSLGTLATRVAYELGLTGPALSVQTACSTALVAVHTACQDLLDHRCDTALAAAVSLNPSAALGYRHVPDGPFSPDGHCRAFAADAAGTSSGDGVGAVVLKRLEDALADGDRVRAVIRGSAVNNDGRRKVGFSAPSSAGQTEVILDAQAQAEVDAGTIGLVEAHGTATKLGDPIEVAALTEAFRHSTDRTGYCALGSVKTNIGHLGAAAGIAGLIKAVLALEHRQIPPSLHFDRPNPHIDFTASPFRVPTALEDWPAGEHPRRAAVSAFGIGGTNAHVVLEEAPPVPPAAPRPPEDGRRLVLPLSARTAGALRGQAEALARHLEHRPALRLDDVAHSLRADRPALRHRLAVTAADRAEALDALRSAAPATPPVPDDPVRVAFLLPGGGTQYPGMGAGLYRGHAVYRDTVDECARILRPALGTDPRTALFERREPDQVSALLSLVVTEYALARTLIEAGVRPDALIGHSLGEYTAACLAGVIDLADMLPLVTERVRLIASAGGATVGVAAPAEEIRPLLDDTLSLAAVNGPGACTVAGHLDAVTRFEAELTRRGVPFRRLRIPVAAHSHVLDPVLPAYETHLRQVTLRPPRVPYVTNVTGTWATDAQATSVQHWLDHTRHTVRFADGITALWDRLHPVLVEIGPGDTLTKLATGRLTGQAPVTVTTMRHAKAEASDDFVLAEALGRLWSAGVDGALPPVPGTPRRVPLPPYAFDRRRHWIDAPGARAAADDTQATEERAPALAPRPRLTTEHVAPRTEREAAVTRLWEEALGIGGIGVHDNFFDLGGDSMRAVLLAGRLRRTGVLTVPAATLLAAPTVAGVLAAADERGGPEPGTAPTALGPLLPLRAEGTAMPLFCVHPGAGVSWRYTGLLPHLGGDQPVYGIQAAGLDGTAPPAPDAAAMVAHYLGLVRRIQPHGPYRLLGWSYGGFVAHAMACALQADGERVELLALLDAPQPHGTVHDPAGVERQVAALLSRVAGLPLDAGTAPPDVGTVLDRIGAAVAADPASSPVTRAEAAAIAAVMRNNLRIAPQFAPGVFHGDVLFFSAAEEEPAGAATDLAVQPGKADSWRPYVDGTLHDHQVPCGHYDMTEPGPIARIGEAVAKALRD
;
A
#
# COMPACT_ATOMS: atom_id res chain seq x y z
N MET A 1 -19.00 -46.40 -45.54
CA MET A 1 -18.16 -45.91 -46.64
C MET A 1 -18.90 -44.72 -47.23
N PRO A 2 -18.42 -43.47 -47.06
CA PRO A 2 -17.02 -43.08 -47.27
C PRO A 2 -16.33 -42.33 -46.11
N ASP A 3 -14.99 -42.34 -46.20
CA ASP A 3 -13.95 -41.43 -45.67
C ASP A 3 -14.07 -40.78 -44.29
N THR A 4 -13.36 -41.38 -43.34
CA THR A 4 -12.83 -40.74 -42.14
C THR A 4 -11.30 -40.67 -42.23
N THR A 5 -10.79 -39.54 -42.69
CA THR A 5 -9.42 -39.08 -42.43
C THR A 5 -9.48 -37.60 -42.05
N ALA A 6 -9.75 -37.34 -40.78
CA ALA A 6 -9.46 -36.05 -40.17
C ALA A 6 -7.99 -36.05 -39.71
N PRO A 7 -7.25 -34.94 -39.89
CA PRO A 7 -5.84 -34.85 -39.53
C PRO A 7 -5.67 -34.93 -38.01
N HIS A 8 -4.64 -35.65 -37.60
CA HIS A 8 -4.20 -35.83 -36.21
C HIS A 8 -4.14 -34.48 -35.48
N ASP A 9 -4.93 -34.38 -34.41
CA ASP A 9 -4.71 -33.44 -33.31
C ASP A 9 -3.25 -33.57 -32.84
N ALA A 10 -2.53 -32.45 -32.81
CA ALA A 10 -1.25 -32.32 -32.14
C ALA A 10 -1.48 -32.39 -30.62
N ALA A 11 -1.63 -33.61 -30.11
CA ALA A 11 -1.56 -33.90 -28.69
C ALA A 11 -0.09 -33.74 -28.23
N PHE A 12 0.14 -32.80 -27.32
CA PHE A 12 1.38 -32.72 -26.55
C PHE A 12 1.48 -33.98 -25.68
N PRO A 13 2.61 -34.73 -25.68
CA PRO A 13 2.72 -35.94 -24.88
C PRO A 13 2.97 -35.61 -23.38
N ASP A 14 1.97 -35.93 -22.55
CA ASP A 14 1.93 -36.55 -21.20
C ASP A 14 3.17 -36.68 -20.27
N GLU A 15 4.23 -35.89 -20.38
CA GLU A 15 5.16 -35.63 -19.25
C GLU A 15 5.48 -34.12 -19.19
N GLU A 16 4.83 -33.37 -18.28
CA GLU A 16 5.12 -31.95 -18.07
C GLU A 16 6.45 -31.79 -17.31
N PHE A 17 7.52 -31.47 -18.03
CA PHE A 17 8.81 -31.14 -17.44
C PHE A 17 8.74 -29.85 -16.61
N PRO A 18 9.36 -29.79 -15.41
CA PRO A 18 9.34 -28.59 -14.58
C PRO A 18 9.99 -27.40 -15.29
N ALA A 19 9.25 -26.29 -15.42
CA ALA A 19 9.71 -25.08 -16.09
C ALA A 19 9.30 -23.81 -15.32
N VAL A 20 9.99 -22.70 -15.60
CA VAL A 20 9.75 -21.42 -14.92
C VAL A 20 9.29 -20.38 -15.94
N ALA A 21 8.13 -19.77 -15.71
CA ALA A 21 7.62 -18.66 -16.48
C ALA A 21 8.26 -17.34 -16.06
N VAL A 22 8.62 -16.51 -17.03
CA VAL A 22 8.85 -15.07 -16.84
C VAL A 22 7.49 -14.39 -16.93
N ILE A 23 6.99 -13.85 -15.82
CA ILE A 23 5.64 -13.26 -15.73
C ILE A 23 5.63 -11.73 -15.69
N GLY A 24 6.77 -11.10 -15.40
CA GLY A 24 6.93 -9.64 -15.47
C GLY A 24 8.37 -9.22 -15.64
N MET A 25 8.61 -8.06 -16.24
CA MET A 25 9.96 -7.52 -16.45
C MET A 25 9.97 -6.00 -16.40
N ALA A 26 11.08 -5.43 -15.92
CA ALA A 26 11.38 -4.00 -16.05
C ALA A 26 12.88 -3.78 -16.20
N GLY A 27 13.27 -2.65 -16.79
CA GLY A 27 14.67 -2.28 -16.91
C GLY A 27 14.85 -0.83 -17.34
N ARG A 28 16.02 -0.28 -16.98
CA ARG A 28 16.51 1.02 -17.45
C ARG A 28 17.92 0.82 -17.99
N PHE A 29 18.10 1.21 -19.24
CA PHE A 29 19.32 1.02 -20.00
C PHE A 29 19.73 2.33 -20.67
N PRO A 30 20.98 2.47 -21.12
CA PRO A 30 21.44 3.67 -21.81
C PRO A 30 20.55 3.99 -23.03
N GLY A 31 20.00 5.20 -23.07
CA GLY A 31 19.06 5.65 -24.11
C GLY A 31 17.65 5.02 -24.04
N ALA A 32 17.31 4.30 -22.97
CA ALA A 32 15.99 3.68 -22.79
C ALA A 32 15.57 3.64 -21.31
N ASP A 33 14.57 4.44 -20.95
CA ASP A 33 14.01 4.48 -19.59
C ASP A 33 12.96 3.40 -19.31
N ASP A 34 12.56 2.64 -20.33
CA ASP A 34 11.63 1.51 -20.23
C ASP A 34 11.90 0.46 -21.34
N LEU A 35 11.17 -0.66 -21.28
CA LEU A 35 11.36 -1.78 -22.20
C LEU A 35 10.84 -1.51 -23.62
N ASP A 36 9.87 -0.62 -23.79
CA ASP A 36 9.36 -0.24 -25.12
C ASP A 36 10.46 0.53 -25.87
N ALA A 37 11.03 1.56 -25.24
CA ALA A 37 12.16 2.31 -25.78
C ALA A 37 13.39 1.42 -26.00
N PHE A 38 13.64 0.46 -25.10
CA PHE A 38 14.74 -0.49 -25.25
C PHE A 38 14.56 -1.37 -26.48
N TRP A 39 13.37 -1.94 -26.70
CA TRP A 39 13.09 -2.72 -27.90
C TRP A 39 13.20 -1.88 -29.17
N GLU A 40 12.65 -0.66 -29.18
CA GLU A 40 12.77 0.24 -30.33
C GLU A 40 14.24 0.54 -30.67
N ASN A 41 15.09 0.73 -29.66
CA ASN A 41 16.53 0.93 -29.85
C ASN A 41 17.20 -0.30 -30.46
N LEU A 42 16.89 -1.50 -29.94
CA LEU A 42 17.44 -2.76 -30.45
C LEU A 42 16.99 -3.03 -31.88
N ALA A 43 15.69 -2.92 -32.16
CA ALA A 43 15.10 -3.18 -33.47
C ALA A 43 15.61 -2.21 -34.55
N ALA A 44 15.85 -0.95 -34.18
CA ALA A 44 16.43 0.05 -35.07
C ALA A 44 17.97 -0.02 -35.17
N GLY A 45 18.62 -0.92 -34.44
CA GLY A 45 20.08 -1.03 -34.42
C GLY A 45 20.80 0.21 -33.87
N ARG A 46 20.23 0.86 -32.84
CA ARG A 46 20.81 2.05 -32.22
C ARG A 46 21.91 1.70 -31.22
N GLU A 47 23.01 2.44 -31.27
CA GLU A 47 24.07 2.44 -30.26
C GLU A 47 23.86 3.63 -29.30
N SER A 48 23.90 3.35 -28.00
CA SER A 48 23.73 4.34 -26.92
C SER A 48 25.07 4.77 -26.30
N ILE A 49 26.19 4.20 -26.75
CA ILE A 49 27.52 4.63 -26.37
C ILE A 49 27.84 5.95 -27.07
N ARG A 50 28.30 6.95 -26.33
CA ARG A 50 28.61 8.29 -26.86
C ARG A 50 29.92 8.84 -26.31
N PRO A 51 30.57 9.79 -27.01
CA PRO A 51 31.68 10.55 -26.44
C PRO A 51 31.25 11.42 -25.27
N VAL A 52 32.18 11.63 -24.33
CA VAL A 52 32.06 12.58 -23.23
C VAL A 52 32.68 13.91 -23.66
N THR A 53 31.95 15.01 -23.48
CA THR A 53 32.44 16.36 -23.78
C THR A 53 33.50 16.82 -22.78
N ASP A 54 34.30 17.83 -23.13
CA ASP A 54 35.28 18.42 -22.21
C ASP A 54 34.61 18.97 -20.94
N ASP A 55 33.44 19.60 -21.08
CA ASP A 55 32.68 20.14 -19.95
C ASP A 55 32.17 19.03 -19.02
N GLU A 56 31.63 17.93 -19.56
CA GLU A 56 31.18 16.78 -18.77
C GLU A 56 32.35 16.11 -18.03
N PHE A 57 33.50 15.96 -18.69
CA PHE A 57 34.70 15.38 -18.09
C PHE A 57 35.22 16.24 -16.93
N LEU A 58 35.31 17.56 -17.14
CA LEU A 58 35.75 18.50 -16.10
C LEU A 58 34.75 18.58 -14.94
N ALA A 59 33.44 18.56 -15.23
CA ALA A 59 32.39 18.55 -14.20
C ALA A 59 32.43 17.28 -13.35
N ALA A 60 32.82 16.14 -13.93
CA ALA A 60 33.02 14.88 -13.21
C ALA A 60 34.30 14.82 -12.37
N GLY A 61 35.12 15.89 -12.36
CA GLY A 61 36.37 15.99 -11.61
C GLY A 61 37.61 15.59 -12.41
N GLY A 62 37.53 15.53 -13.73
CA GLY A 62 38.65 15.27 -14.61
C GLY A 62 39.72 16.36 -14.55
N ASP A 63 40.99 15.97 -14.72
CA ASP A 63 42.11 16.91 -14.75
C ASP A 63 42.19 17.58 -16.13
N PRO A 64 42.19 18.93 -16.23
CA PRO A 64 42.33 19.63 -17.52
C PRO A 64 43.56 19.19 -18.33
N ARG A 65 44.62 18.69 -17.67
CA ARG A 65 45.84 18.19 -18.34
C ARG A 65 45.61 16.88 -19.11
N ASP A 66 44.55 16.15 -18.79
CA ASP A 66 44.22 14.88 -19.42
C ASP A 66 43.35 15.04 -20.68
N LEU A 67 42.86 16.25 -20.98
CA LEU A 67 42.02 16.52 -22.15
C LEU A 67 42.73 16.18 -23.48
N ASP A 68 44.03 16.41 -23.54
CA ASP A 68 44.88 16.17 -24.70
C ASP A 68 45.57 14.78 -24.70
N ASP A 69 45.28 13.92 -23.71
CA ASP A 69 45.93 12.61 -23.60
C ASP A 69 45.30 11.58 -24.55
N PRO A 70 46.02 11.11 -25.59
CA PRO A 70 45.47 10.17 -26.57
C PRO A 70 45.25 8.76 -26.01
N SER A 71 45.76 8.44 -24.82
CA SER A 71 45.51 7.17 -24.15
C SER A 71 44.19 7.15 -23.37
N LEU A 72 43.60 8.32 -23.10
CA LEU A 72 42.35 8.44 -22.36
C LEU A 72 41.16 8.32 -23.31
N VAL A 73 40.42 7.22 -23.18
CA VAL A 73 39.19 6.95 -23.92
C VAL A 73 38.01 7.52 -23.13
N ARG A 74 37.39 8.57 -23.66
CA ARG A 74 36.27 9.30 -23.04
C ARG A 74 34.94 8.94 -23.71
N MET A 75 34.47 7.73 -23.44
CA MET A 75 33.19 7.19 -23.94
C MET A 75 32.32 6.77 -22.76
N VAL A 76 31.01 7.01 -22.86
CA VAL A 76 30.03 6.75 -21.81
C VAL A 76 28.80 6.04 -22.35
N SER A 77 28.25 5.16 -21.54
CA SER A 77 26.98 4.47 -21.77
C SER A 77 26.25 4.38 -20.43
N THR A 78 25.54 5.44 -20.04
CA THR A 78 24.96 5.60 -18.70
C THR A 78 23.44 5.62 -18.74
N VAL A 79 22.81 5.21 -17.64
CA VAL A 79 21.40 5.50 -17.39
C VAL A 79 21.22 6.96 -16.97
N ASP A 80 20.16 7.60 -17.44
CA ASP A 80 19.88 8.99 -17.10
C ASP A 80 19.31 9.13 -15.69
N GLY A 81 19.64 10.24 -15.02
CA GLY A 81 19.07 10.57 -13.70
C GLY A 81 19.40 9.56 -12.60
N MET A 82 20.61 8.99 -12.57
CA MET A 82 21.07 8.11 -11.48
C MET A 82 21.05 8.79 -10.10
N ASP A 83 21.06 10.11 -10.06
CA ASP A 83 20.94 10.92 -8.86
C ASP A 83 19.48 11.17 -8.45
N ARG A 84 18.49 10.73 -9.23
CA ARG A 84 17.06 10.97 -8.99
C ARG A 84 16.35 9.72 -8.47
N PHE A 85 15.46 9.91 -7.50
CA PHE A 85 14.69 8.83 -6.87
C PHE A 85 13.43 9.40 -6.17
N ASP A 86 12.35 8.63 -6.09
CA ASP A 86 11.14 9.02 -5.34
C ASP A 86 11.20 8.50 -3.90
N ALA A 87 11.95 9.19 -3.04
CA ALA A 87 12.17 8.80 -1.65
C ALA A 87 10.85 8.73 -0.84
N GLY A 88 9.95 9.68 -1.07
CA GLY A 88 8.66 9.75 -0.37
C GLY A 88 7.75 8.56 -0.72
N PHE A 89 7.85 8.01 -1.93
CA PHE A 89 7.15 6.80 -2.29
C PHE A 89 7.55 5.62 -1.40
N PHE A 90 8.83 5.47 -1.08
CA PHE A 90 9.36 4.37 -0.26
C PHE A 90 9.49 4.74 1.23
N GLY A 91 8.89 5.84 1.68
CA GLY A 91 8.95 6.24 3.10
C GLY A 91 10.33 6.69 3.59
N LEU A 92 11.24 7.05 2.68
CA LEU A 92 12.59 7.50 2.98
C LEU A 92 12.65 9.03 3.06
N SER A 93 13.37 9.56 4.06
CA SER A 93 13.67 10.98 4.10
C SER A 93 14.69 11.37 3.01
N PRO A 94 14.71 12.65 2.57
CA PRO A 94 15.69 13.09 1.58
C PRO A 94 17.15 12.87 2.00
N ALA A 95 17.44 12.94 3.30
CA ALA A 95 18.77 12.72 3.86
C ALA A 95 19.19 11.24 3.83
N GLU A 96 18.27 10.31 4.13
CA GLU A 96 18.53 8.87 3.96
C GLU A 96 18.78 8.53 2.49
N ALA A 97 17.88 8.95 1.61
CA ALA A 97 17.96 8.65 0.19
C ALA A 97 19.27 9.17 -0.45
N ALA A 98 19.81 10.29 0.03
CA ALA A 98 21.10 10.81 -0.45
C ALA A 98 22.30 9.94 -0.04
N VAL A 99 22.22 9.22 1.08
CA VAL A 99 23.28 8.31 1.56
C VAL A 99 23.24 6.95 0.87
N ILE A 100 22.04 6.49 0.47
CA ILE A 100 21.86 5.19 -0.17
C ILE A 100 22.50 5.17 -1.57
N ASP A 101 23.21 4.07 -1.88
CA ASP A 101 23.81 3.84 -3.19
C ASP A 101 22.73 4.00 -4.29
N PRO A 102 22.97 4.82 -5.35
CA PRO A 102 22.13 4.88 -6.55
C PRO A 102 21.71 3.51 -7.08
N GLN A 103 22.58 2.50 -6.97
CA GLN A 103 22.29 1.13 -7.38
C GLN A 103 21.08 0.55 -6.63
N GLN A 104 21.01 0.73 -5.30
CA GLN A 104 19.88 0.22 -4.50
C GLN A 104 18.59 1.00 -4.81
N ARG A 105 18.70 2.32 -5.03
CA ARG A 105 17.55 3.18 -5.37
C ARG A 105 16.91 2.80 -6.70
N LEU A 106 17.72 2.69 -7.76
CA LEU A 106 17.24 2.32 -9.09
C LEU A 106 16.74 0.87 -9.13
N LEU A 107 17.39 -0.04 -8.41
CA LEU A 107 16.92 -1.42 -8.29
C LEU A 107 15.54 -1.48 -7.62
N LEU A 108 15.29 -0.66 -6.60
CA LEU A 108 14.01 -0.65 -5.89
C LEU A 108 12.85 -0.15 -6.77
N GLU A 109 13.06 0.94 -7.53
CA GLU A 109 12.07 1.39 -8.53
C GLU A 109 11.84 0.33 -9.61
N THR A 110 12.92 -0.29 -10.12
CA THR A 110 12.84 -1.31 -11.17
C THR A 110 12.14 -2.58 -10.68
N ALA A 111 12.39 -2.99 -9.44
CA ALA A 111 11.70 -4.10 -8.79
C ALA A 111 10.19 -3.83 -8.70
N TYR A 112 9.81 -2.63 -8.25
CA TYR A 112 8.41 -2.22 -8.20
C TYR A 112 7.74 -2.29 -9.59
N HIS A 113 8.39 -1.75 -10.63
CA HIS A 113 7.88 -1.82 -12.01
C HIS A 113 7.78 -3.25 -12.55
N ALA A 114 8.70 -4.14 -12.20
CA ALA A 114 8.63 -5.54 -12.61
C ALA A 114 7.45 -6.28 -11.96
N LEU A 115 7.17 -6.01 -10.67
CA LEU A 115 5.98 -6.52 -9.98
C LEU A 115 4.69 -5.95 -10.56
N GLU A 116 4.72 -4.67 -10.92
CA GLU A 116 3.61 -3.97 -11.56
C GLU A 116 3.26 -4.56 -12.93
N ASP A 117 4.29 -4.90 -13.72
CA ASP A 117 4.14 -5.56 -15.02
C ASP A 117 3.65 -7.01 -14.89
N ALA A 118 4.04 -7.70 -13.81
CA ALA A 118 3.54 -9.03 -13.45
C ALA A 118 2.10 -9.03 -12.91
N GLY A 119 1.51 -7.86 -12.61
CA GLY A 119 0.21 -7.77 -11.94
C GLY A 119 0.23 -8.23 -10.48
N ARG A 120 1.40 -8.18 -9.82
CA ARG A 120 1.65 -8.69 -8.45
C ARG A 120 1.72 -7.59 -7.39
N LEU A 121 1.11 -6.43 -7.65
CA LEU A 121 0.98 -5.32 -6.68
C LEU A 121 -0.35 -5.31 -5.91
N GLY A 122 -1.22 -6.30 -6.14
CA GLY A 122 -2.54 -6.41 -5.50
C GLY A 122 -2.47 -6.67 -3.98
N ALA A 123 -3.58 -6.36 -3.29
CA ALA A 123 -3.67 -6.37 -1.83
C ALA A 123 -3.69 -7.78 -1.18
N ASP A 124 -3.93 -8.84 -1.96
CA ASP A 124 -3.99 -10.21 -1.43
C ASP A 124 -2.76 -11.01 -1.86
N ARG A 125 -1.68 -10.83 -1.09
CA ARG A 125 -0.47 -11.66 -1.15
C ARG A 125 -0.29 -12.46 0.14
N THR A 126 -1.38 -12.61 0.87
CA THR A 126 -1.40 -13.16 2.22
C THR A 126 -1.04 -14.65 2.15
N GLY A 127 0.17 -15.00 2.62
CA GLY A 127 0.67 -16.36 2.61
C GLY A 127 1.54 -16.76 1.41
N GLU A 128 1.72 -15.90 0.40
CA GLU A 128 2.65 -16.14 -0.70
C GLU A 128 4.10 -15.91 -0.25
N ARG A 129 4.99 -16.88 -0.45
CA ARG A 129 6.43 -16.70 -0.20
C ARG A 129 7.09 -16.12 -1.44
N PHE A 130 7.38 -14.82 -1.37
CA PHE A 130 7.98 -14.10 -2.48
C PHE A 130 9.50 -13.93 -2.29
N GLY A 131 10.30 -14.64 -3.08
CA GLY A 131 11.76 -14.58 -3.02
C GLY A 131 12.37 -13.40 -3.77
N VAL A 132 13.56 -12.95 -3.36
CA VAL A 132 14.32 -11.84 -3.93
C VAL A 132 15.78 -12.26 -4.10
N TYR A 133 16.25 -12.26 -5.35
CA TYR A 133 17.61 -12.65 -5.74
C TYR A 133 18.21 -11.48 -6.50
N ALA A 134 19.02 -10.68 -5.81
CA ALA A 134 19.53 -9.42 -6.35
C ALA A 134 21.06 -9.44 -6.46
N GLY A 135 21.61 -8.79 -7.46
CA GLY A 135 23.06 -8.58 -7.55
C GLY A 135 23.42 -7.17 -7.95
N SER A 136 24.60 -6.70 -7.52
CA SER A 136 25.13 -5.41 -7.96
C SER A 136 26.60 -5.48 -8.33
N GLY A 137 27.12 -4.43 -8.97
CA GLY A 137 28.55 -4.15 -8.94
C GLY A 137 28.95 -3.58 -7.58
N ASP A 138 30.27 -3.52 -7.32
CA ASP A 138 30.80 -2.87 -6.12
C ASP A 138 30.38 -1.40 -6.07
N SER A 139 30.02 -0.91 -4.87
CA SER A 139 29.63 0.48 -4.69
C SER A 139 30.82 1.40 -4.96
N ARG A 140 30.73 2.17 -6.05
CA ARG A 140 31.66 3.27 -6.35
C ARG A 140 31.22 4.58 -5.69
N TYR A 141 29.93 4.71 -5.42
CA TYR A 141 29.35 5.87 -4.75
C TYR A 141 29.83 5.98 -3.29
N TYR A 142 29.81 4.88 -2.54
CA TYR A 142 30.21 4.89 -1.14
C TYR A 142 31.64 5.43 -0.90
N PRO A 143 32.71 4.88 -1.51
CA PRO A 143 34.07 5.35 -1.24
C PRO A 143 34.35 6.76 -1.77
N ALA A 144 33.75 7.16 -2.91
CA ALA A 144 34.04 8.44 -3.55
C ALA A 144 33.20 9.60 -3.00
N HIS A 145 31.95 9.34 -2.60
CA HIS A 145 30.99 10.38 -2.22
C HIS A 145 30.65 10.32 -0.72
N VAL A 146 30.30 9.14 -0.21
CA VAL A 146 29.70 9.00 1.13
C VAL A 146 30.75 8.91 2.23
N TYR A 147 31.67 7.96 2.13
CA TYR A 147 32.68 7.66 3.14
C TYR A 147 33.56 8.85 3.54
N PRO A 148 34.01 9.73 2.62
CA PRO A 148 34.83 10.88 2.98
C PRO A 148 34.18 11.84 3.99
N ARG A 149 32.84 11.91 4.04
CA ARG A 149 32.11 12.72 5.05
C ARG A 149 32.20 12.17 6.46
N PHE A 150 32.49 10.88 6.59
CA PHE A 150 32.61 10.17 7.86
C PHE A 150 34.06 9.81 8.19
N ALA A 151 35.01 10.20 7.33
CA ALA A 151 36.44 10.02 7.58
C ALA A 151 36.84 10.71 8.90
N GLY A 152 37.52 9.96 9.79
CA GLY A 152 37.87 10.43 11.12
C GLY A 152 36.83 10.15 12.22
N GLN A 153 35.72 9.46 11.91
CA GLN A 153 34.72 9.01 12.90
C GLN A 153 34.59 7.47 12.96
N PRO A 154 35.68 6.72 13.22
CA PRO A 154 35.65 5.27 13.25
C PRO A 154 34.68 4.75 14.33
N GLY A 155 33.90 3.72 14.00
CA GLY A 155 32.92 3.12 14.91
C GLY A 155 31.68 3.97 15.19
N SER A 156 31.52 5.13 14.52
CA SER A 156 30.30 5.92 14.69
C SER A 156 29.09 5.21 14.07
N VAL A 157 27.95 5.38 14.73
CA VAL A 157 26.65 4.86 14.29
C VAL A 157 26.27 5.36 12.89
N ALA A 158 26.62 6.61 12.54
CA ALA A 158 26.39 7.19 11.22
C ALA A 158 27.21 6.49 10.12
N LEU A 159 28.47 6.16 10.43
CA LEU A 159 29.34 5.43 9.51
C LEU A 159 28.82 4.00 9.29
N VAL A 160 28.35 3.33 10.34
CA VAL A 160 27.74 2.00 10.22
C VAL A 160 26.48 2.06 9.36
N HIS A 161 25.60 3.03 9.59
CA HIS A 161 24.41 3.24 8.76
C HIS A 161 24.78 3.47 7.28
N ALA A 162 25.73 4.37 7.02
CA ALA A 162 26.19 4.67 5.68
C ALA A 162 26.79 3.43 5.00
N ALA A 163 27.58 2.62 5.72
CA ALA A 163 28.12 1.37 5.20
C ALA A 163 27.00 0.36 4.86
N THR A 164 26.02 0.19 5.75
CA THR A 164 24.85 -0.68 5.55
C THR A 164 24.00 -0.24 4.37
N ALA A 165 23.80 1.07 4.18
CA ALA A 165 23.05 1.66 3.07
C ALA A 165 23.73 1.52 1.69
N ASN A 166 24.99 1.11 1.65
CA ASN A 166 25.77 0.94 0.43
C ASN A 166 26.37 -0.48 0.28
N SER A 167 26.03 -1.39 1.19
CA SER A 167 26.54 -2.76 1.19
C SER A 167 25.79 -3.63 0.18
N LEU A 168 26.50 -4.48 -0.56
CA LEU A 168 25.87 -5.53 -1.36
C LEU A 168 24.98 -6.46 -0.51
N GLY A 169 25.40 -6.75 0.73
CA GLY A 169 24.69 -7.67 1.63
C GLY A 169 23.30 -7.20 2.05
N THR A 170 22.94 -5.93 1.79
CA THR A 170 21.62 -5.37 2.09
C THR A 170 20.77 -5.12 0.85
N LEU A 171 21.28 -5.40 -0.35
CA LEU A 171 20.61 -5.13 -1.62
C LEU A 171 19.26 -5.86 -1.72
N ALA A 172 19.27 -7.19 -1.61
CA ALA A 172 18.06 -8.01 -1.69
C ALA A 172 17.12 -7.78 -0.50
N THR A 173 17.67 -7.66 0.71
CA THR A 173 16.89 -7.48 1.93
C THR A 173 16.22 -6.12 2.01
N ARG A 174 16.81 -5.06 1.43
CA ARG A 174 16.14 -3.76 1.28
C ARG A 174 14.96 -3.86 0.33
N VAL A 175 15.11 -4.51 -0.83
CA VAL A 175 13.98 -4.72 -1.75
C VAL A 175 12.86 -5.51 -1.06
N ALA A 176 13.20 -6.56 -0.32
CA ALA A 176 12.23 -7.33 0.45
C ALA A 176 11.52 -6.49 1.53
N TYR A 177 12.28 -5.71 2.30
CA TYR A 177 11.75 -4.84 3.35
C TYR A 177 10.80 -3.76 2.82
N GLU A 178 11.25 -2.99 1.82
CA GLU A 178 10.50 -1.84 1.29
C GLU A 178 9.23 -2.26 0.53
N LEU A 179 9.19 -3.49 0.00
CA LEU A 179 8.06 -4.03 -0.77
C LEU A 179 7.24 -5.08 0.01
N GLY A 180 7.57 -5.34 1.29
CA GLY A 180 6.87 -6.31 2.13
C GLY A 180 6.92 -7.75 1.63
N LEU A 181 8.07 -8.20 1.11
CA LEU A 181 8.29 -9.54 0.57
C LEU A 181 8.90 -10.45 1.65
N THR A 182 8.37 -11.67 1.79
CA THR A 182 8.67 -12.55 2.95
C THR A 182 9.39 -13.86 2.59
N GLY A 183 9.75 -14.08 1.32
CA GLY A 183 10.53 -15.25 0.90
C GLY A 183 12.04 -15.06 1.07
N PRO A 184 12.86 -15.98 0.53
CA PRO A 184 14.33 -15.89 0.58
C PRO A 184 14.82 -14.56 -0.02
N ALA A 185 15.75 -13.87 0.63
CA ALA A 185 16.33 -12.61 0.14
C ALA A 185 17.85 -12.72 0.07
N LEU A 186 18.40 -12.96 -1.13
CA LEU A 186 19.81 -13.26 -1.36
C LEU A 186 20.48 -12.24 -2.27
N SER A 187 21.59 -11.68 -1.79
CA SER A 187 22.48 -10.86 -2.62
C SER A 187 23.59 -11.72 -3.24
N VAL A 188 23.73 -11.69 -4.56
CA VAL A 188 24.68 -12.52 -5.34
C VAL A 188 25.69 -11.62 -6.05
N GLN A 189 26.97 -12.03 -6.10
CA GLN A 189 28.02 -11.38 -6.91
C GLN A 189 28.98 -12.41 -7.49
N THR A 190 28.93 -12.57 -8.81
CA THR A 190 29.81 -13.46 -9.60
C THR A 190 30.42 -12.69 -10.79
N ALA A 191 30.68 -11.40 -10.59
CA ALA A 191 31.11 -10.47 -11.64
C ALA A 191 30.10 -10.42 -12.81
N CYS A 192 30.54 -10.68 -14.04
CA CYS A 192 29.71 -10.48 -15.25
C CYS A 192 28.56 -11.49 -15.38
N SER A 193 28.62 -12.63 -14.68
CA SER A 193 27.56 -13.65 -14.64
C SER A 193 26.51 -13.40 -13.54
N THR A 194 26.67 -12.36 -12.72
CA THR A 194 25.86 -12.12 -11.50
C THR A 194 24.36 -12.24 -11.74
N ALA A 195 23.82 -11.54 -12.74
CA ALA A 195 22.40 -11.58 -13.07
C ALA A 195 21.88 -12.99 -13.41
N LEU A 196 22.60 -13.76 -14.24
CA LEU A 196 22.14 -15.09 -14.64
C LEU A 196 22.28 -16.11 -13.52
N VAL A 197 23.26 -15.95 -12.62
CA VAL A 197 23.33 -16.75 -11.40
C VAL A 197 22.15 -16.45 -10.48
N ALA A 198 21.76 -15.18 -10.32
CA ALA A 198 20.57 -14.82 -9.54
C ALA A 198 19.28 -15.41 -10.15
N VAL A 199 19.14 -15.38 -11.47
CA VAL A 199 18.02 -16.02 -12.19
C VAL A 199 18.04 -17.54 -12.00
N HIS A 200 19.19 -18.18 -12.14
CA HIS A 200 19.34 -19.61 -11.92
C HIS A 200 18.94 -20.00 -10.48
N THR A 201 19.47 -19.31 -9.46
CA THR A 201 19.12 -19.57 -8.06
C THR A 201 17.63 -19.37 -7.79
N ALA A 202 17.02 -18.33 -8.34
CA ALA A 202 15.58 -18.11 -8.26
C ALA A 202 14.78 -19.27 -8.91
N CYS A 203 15.21 -19.76 -10.08
CA CYS A 203 14.59 -20.91 -10.72
C CYS A 203 14.71 -22.17 -9.86
N GLN A 204 15.88 -22.45 -9.29
CA GLN A 204 16.07 -23.60 -8.42
C GLN A 204 15.17 -23.54 -7.18
N ASP A 205 15.08 -22.39 -6.51
CA ASP A 205 14.24 -22.24 -5.33
C ASP A 205 12.73 -22.30 -5.64
N LEU A 206 12.31 -21.88 -6.84
CA LEU A 206 10.94 -22.07 -7.33
C LEU A 206 10.64 -23.55 -7.56
N LEU A 207 11.54 -24.26 -8.25
CA LEU A 207 11.39 -25.69 -8.56
C LEU A 207 11.48 -26.57 -7.30
N ASP A 208 12.24 -26.14 -6.29
CA ASP A 208 12.33 -26.77 -4.97
C ASP A 208 11.18 -26.35 -4.02
N HIS A 209 10.22 -25.54 -4.48
CA HIS A 209 9.11 -24.99 -3.69
C HIS A 209 9.52 -24.22 -2.43
N ARG A 210 10.71 -23.60 -2.42
CA ARG A 210 11.17 -22.69 -1.34
C ARG A 210 10.53 -21.31 -1.41
N CYS A 211 10.09 -20.92 -2.60
CA CYS A 211 9.25 -19.75 -2.83
C CYS A 211 8.18 -20.07 -3.88
N ASP A 212 7.14 -19.24 -3.95
CA ASP A 212 6.02 -19.39 -4.88
C ASP A 212 6.15 -18.46 -6.07
N THR A 213 6.71 -17.26 -5.83
CA THR A 213 7.09 -16.29 -6.86
C THR A 213 8.47 -15.73 -6.49
N ALA A 214 9.30 -15.38 -7.48
CA ALA A 214 10.64 -14.86 -7.26
C ALA A 214 10.93 -13.61 -8.10
N LEU A 215 11.63 -12.64 -7.53
CA LEU A 215 12.21 -11.50 -8.25
C LEU A 215 13.70 -11.77 -8.42
N ALA A 216 14.19 -11.82 -9.67
CA ALA A 216 15.61 -11.84 -9.97
C ALA A 216 16.00 -10.51 -10.61
N ALA A 217 16.98 -9.81 -10.03
CA ALA A 217 17.33 -8.46 -10.45
C ALA A 217 18.84 -8.19 -10.37
N ALA A 218 19.34 -7.31 -11.23
CA ALA A 218 20.73 -6.91 -11.19
C ALA A 218 20.92 -5.45 -11.62
N VAL A 219 21.91 -4.79 -11.01
CA VAL A 219 22.27 -3.40 -11.28
C VAL A 219 23.77 -3.21 -11.36
N SER A 220 24.24 -2.32 -12.21
CA SER A 220 25.64 -1.88 -12.22
C SER A 220 25.66 -0.42 -12.63
N LEU A 221 26.12 0.47 -11.76
CA LEU A 221 26.21 1.90 -12.03
C LEU A 221 27.61 2.43 -11.73
N ASN A 222 28.08 3.36 -12.55
CA ASN A 222 29.37 4.00 -12.38
C ASN A 222 29.23 5.53 -12.33
N PRO A 223 29.14 6.13 -11.13
CA PRO A 223 29.08 7.59 -10.95
C PRO A 223 30.24 8.36 -11.61
N SER A 224 31.35 7.69 -11.88
CA SER A 224 32.56 8.26 -12.48
C SER A 224 32.71 7.94 -13.97
N ALA A 225 31.67 7.47 -14.65
CA ALA A 225 31.76 7.03 -16.05
C ALA A 225 32.26 8.13 -16.99
N ALA A 226 31.91 9.39 -16.73
CA ALA A 226 32.38 10.54 -17.51
C ALA A 226 33.91 10.76 -17.46
N LEU A 227 34.62 10.19 -16.48
CA LEU A 227 36.10 10.24 -16.43
C LEU A 227 36.77 9.31 -17.44
N GLY A 228 36.03 8.42 -18.09
CA GLY A 228 36.57 7.48 -19.06
C GLY A 228 37.52 6.45 -18.44
N TYR A 229 38.38 5.87 -19.29
CA TYR A 229 39.43 4.96 -18.87
C TYR A 229 40.66 5.11 -19.77
N ARG A 230 41.83 4.73 -19.26
CA ARG A 230 43.07 4.73 -20.05
C ARG A 230 43.24 3.40 -20.74
N HIS A 231 43.39 3.41 -22.06
CA HIS A 231 43.60 2.21 -22.85
C HIS A 231 44.98 1.62 -22.54
N VAL A 232 44.99 0.33 -22.21
CA VAL A 232 46.19 -0.47 -22.02
C VAL A 232 46.26 -1.47 -23.17
N PRO A 233 47.34 -1.50 -23.98
CA PRO A 233 47.50 -2.49 -25.03
C PRO A 233 47.29 -3.91 -24.51
N ASP A 234 46.51 -4.70 -25.25
CA ASP A 234 46.11 -6.07 -24.91
C ASP A 234 45.32 -6.22 -23.58
N GLY A 235 44.81 -5.10 -23.06
CA GLY A 235 43.86 -5.07 -21.95
C GLY A 235 42.42 -5.45 -22.38
N PRO A 236 41.48 -5.52 -21.42
CA PRO A 236 40.11 -5.94 -21.69
C PRO A 236 39.24 -4.81 -22.30
N PHE A 237 39.68 -3.56 -22.22
CA PHE A 237 38.90 -2.40 -22.67
C PHE A 237 39.29 -1.95 -24.08
N SER A 238 38.27 -1.51 -24.83
CA SER A 238 38.40 -1.06 -26.21
C SER A 238 39.29 0.19 -26.35
N PRO A 239 40.07 0.35 -27.43
CA PRO A 239 40.82 1.58 -27.67
C PRO A 239 39.94 2.78 -28.08
N ASP A 240 38.69 2.55 -28.50
CA ASP A 240 37.78 3.58 -28.99
C ASP A 240 36.41 3.57 -28.30
N GLY A 241 36.23 2.70 -27.30
CA GLY A 241 35.00 2.61 -26.52
C GLY A 241 33.81 1.97 -27.22
N HIS A 242 33.96 1.37 -28.40
CA HIS A 242 32.90 0.56 -29.01
C HIS A 242 33.12 -0.94 -28.75
N CYS A 243 32.01 -1.70 -28.65
CA CYS A 243 32.03 -3.15 -28.53
C CYS A 243 31.72 -3.79 -29.89
N ARG A 244 32.70 -4.43 -30.53
CA ARG A 244 32.57 -5.07 -31.86
C ARG A 244 32.58 -6.60 -31.76
N ALA A 245 31.56 -7.15 -31.10
CA ALA A 245 31.51 -8.59 -30.83
C ALA A 245 31.59 -9.40 -32.14
N PHE A 246 32.50 -10.37 -32.16
CA PHE A 246 32.76 -11.32 -33.25
C PHE A 246 33.33 -10.73 -34.56
N ALA A 247 33.55 -9.42 -34.62
CA ALA A 247 34.12 -8.75 -35.78
C ALA A 247 35.65 -8.95 -35.90
N ALA A 248 36.19 -8.76 -37.10
CA ALA A 248 37.62 -8.89 -37.38
C ALA A 248 38.50 -7.87 -36.62
N ASP A 249 37.93 -6.72 -36.26
CA ASP A 249 38.57 -5.63 -35.54
C ASP A 249 38.11 -5.54 -34.07
N ALA A 250 37.55 -6.64 -33.52
CA ALA A 250 37.28 -6.78 -32.09
C ALA A 250 38.55 -6.51 -31.26
N ALA A 251 38.51 -5.48 -30.41
CA ALA A 251 39.69 -4.96 -29.72
C ALA A 251 39.48 -4.72 -28.21
N GLY A 252 38.36 -5.17 -27.64
CA GLY A 252 38.01 -5.00 -26.23
C GLY A 252 36.58 -4.54 -26.04
N THR A 253 36.17 -4.45 -24.77
CA THR A 253 34.83 -4.06 -24.37
C THR A 253 34.75 -2.58 -23.94
N SER A 254 33.55 -2.04 -23.85
CA SER A 254 33.26 -0.72 -23.29
C SER A 254 32.35 -0.87 -22.09
N SER A 255 32.55 -0.05 -21.05
CA SER A 255 31.71 -0.14 -19.84
C SER A 255 30.36 0.52 -20.08
N GLY A 256 29.31 0.02 -19.42
CA GLY A 256 28.02 0.68 -19.37
C GLY A 256 27.33 0.50 -18.02
N ASP A 257 26.28 1.30 -17.82
CA ASP A 257 25.42 1.25 -16.65
C ASP A 257 24.05 0.69 -17.00
N GLY A 258 23.41 0.00 -16.06
CA GLY A 258 22.02 -0.38 -16.23
C GLY A 258 21.47 -1.18 -15.07
N VAL A 259 20.16 -1.34 -15.11
CA VAL A 259 19.39 -2.11 -14.13
C VAL A 259 18.29 -2.88 -14.84
N GLY A 260 18.06 -4.12 -14.42
CA GLY A 260 16.96 -4.93 -14.91
C GLY A 260 16.46 -5.88 -13.84
N ALA A 261 15.18 -6.22 -13.94
CA ALA A 261 14.52 -7.17 -13.06
C ALA A 261 13.51 -8.02 -13.83
N VAL A 262 13.39 -9.28 -13.43
CA VAL A 262 12.37 -10.22 -13.92
C VAL A 262 11.64 -10.86 -12.74
N VAL A 263 10.34 -11.07 -12.90
CA VAL A 263 9.50 -11.81 -11.98
C VAL A 263 9.25 -13.19 -12.55
N LEU A 264 9.52 -14.20 -11.75
CA LEU A 264 9.57 -15.60 -12.12
C LEU A 264 8.57 -16.39 -11.28
N LYS A 265 7.97 -17.40 -11.89
CA LYS A 265 7.03 -18.31 -11.24
C LYS A 265 7.10 -19.67 -11.90
N ARG A 266 6.77 -20.76 -11.20
CA ARG A 266 6.60 -22.07 -11.86
C ARG A 266 5.56 -21.93 -12.97
N LEU A 267 5.82 -22.54 -14.14
CA LEU A 267 4.95 -22.38 -15.31
C LEU A 267 3.52 -22.86 -15.03
N GLU A 268 3.38 -24.00 -14.36
CA GLU A 268 2.09 -24.56 -13.93
C GLU A 268 1.28 -23.57 -13.10
N ASP A 269 1.91 -22.94 -12.10
CA ASP A 269 1.24 -21.98 -11.23
C ASP A 269 0.93 -20.68 -11.97
N ALA A 270 1.80 -20.24 -12.88
CA ALA A 270 1.55 -19.06 -13.70
C ALA A 270 0.31 -19.23 -14.59
N LEU A 271 0.16 -20.41 -15.19
CA LEU A 271 -1.01 -20.75 -15.99
C LEU A 271 -2.26 -20.89 -15.12
N ALA A 272 -2.15 -21.51 -13.93
CA ALA A 272 -3.25 -21.66 -12.98
C ALA A 272 -3.80 -20.32 -12.48
N ASP A 273 -2.92 -19.36 -12.17
CA ASP A 273 -3.29 -18.01 -11.71
C ASP A 273 -3.74 -17.09 -12.85
N GLY A 274 -3.60 -17.52 -14.11
CA GLY A 274 -3.87 -16.68 -15.28
C GLY A 274 -2.87 -15.53 -15.44
N ASP A 275 -1.63 -15.71 -14.98
CA ASP A 275 -0.54 -14.76 -15.16
C ASP A 275 -0.18 -14.64 -16.66
N ARG A 276 0.31 -13.46 -17.07
CA ARG A 276 0.87 -13.28 -18.42
C ARG A 276 2.25 -13.94 -18.48
N VAL A 277 2.35 -15.08 -19.16
CA VAL A 277 3.64 -15.68 -19.48
C VAL A 277 4.27 -14.93 -20.66
N ARG A 278 5.43 -14.31 -20.44
CA ARG A 278 6.21 -13.58 -21.46
C ARG A 278 7.16 -14.51 -22.21
N ALA A 279 7.80 -15.41 -21.48
CA ALA A 279 8.65 -16.49 -21.97
C ALA A 279 8.76 -17.59 -20.91
N VAL A 280 9.34 -18.73 -21.28
CA VAL A 280 9.58 -19.87 -20.38
C VAL A 280 11.08 -20.14 -20.30
N ILE A 281 11.63 -20.16 -19.09
CA ILE A 281 12.97 -20.69 -18.81
C ILE A 281 12.83 -22.21 -18.72
N ARG A 282 13.42 -22.92 -19.68
CA ARG A 282 13.40 -24.39 -19.75
C ARG A 282 14.53 -25.02 -18.96
N GLY A 283 15.70 -24.39 -18.95
CA GLY A 283 16.88 -24.90 -18.25
C GLY A 283 17.88 -23.79 -17.99
N SER A 284 18.65 -23.93 -16.92
CA SER A 284 19.72 -22.99 -16.57
C SER A 284 20.82 -23.69 -15.78
N ALA A 285 22.07 -23.49 -16.16
CA ALA A 285 23.20 -24.09 -15.46
C ALA A 285 24.23 -23.05 -15.06
N VAL A 286 24.96 -23.36 -13.98
CA VAL A 286 26.09 -22.57 -13.46
C VAL A 286 27.24 -23.51 -13.13
N ASN A 287 28.46 -23.17 -13.56
CA ASN A 287 29.67 -23.93 -13.19
C ASN A 287 30.87 -23.01 -12.91
N ASN A 288 32.07 -23.59 -12.72
CA ASN A 288 33.31 -22.83 -12.66
C ASN A 288 34.46 -23.46 -13.46
N ASP A 289 35.25 -22.62 -14.14
CA ASP A 289 36.41 -23.04 -14.93
C ASP A 289 37.52 -23.70 -14.09
N GLY A 290 37.61 -23.38 -12.80
CA GLY A 290 38.66 -23.86 -11.91
C GLY A 290 40.07 -23.52 -12.44
N ARG A 291 40.98 -24.48 -12.40
CA ARG A 291 42.37 -24.39 -12.91
C ARG A 291 42.53 -24.75 -14.39
N ARG A 292 41.43 -24.97 -15.13
CA ARG A 292 41.47 -25.38 -16.55
C ARG A 292 41.89 -24.23 -17.49
N LYS A 293 41.78 -23.00 -17.01
CA LYS A 293 42.21 -21.76 -17.67
C LYS A 293 43.69 -21.45 -17.39
N VAL A 294 44.35 -20.81 -18.37
CA VAL A 294 45.79 -20.44 -18.31
C VAL A 294 46.13 -19.34 -17.29
N GLY A 295 45.12 -18.60 -16.81
CA GLY A 295 45.26 -17.54 -15.84
C GLY A 295 43.91 -17.22 -15.19
N PHE A 296 43.90 -16.50 -14.07
CA PHE A 296 42.68 -16.22 -13.30
C PHE A 296 41.57 -15.52 -14.10
N SER A 297 41.95 -14.59 -14.99
CA SER A 297 41.04 -13.81 -15.82
C SER A 297 40.78 -14.41 -17.22
N ALA A 298 41.45 -15.50 -17.58
CA ALA A 298 41.27 -16.12 -18.89
C ALA A 298 40.00 -17.00 -18.90
N PRO A 299 39.21 -17.04 -19.98
CA PRO A 299 38.09 -17.97 -20.09
C PRO A 299 38.57 -19.41 -20.35
N SER A 300 37.70 -20.41 -20.14
CA SER A 300 37.93 -21.82 -20.50
C SER A 300 36.87 -22.30 -21.49
N SER A 301 37.30 -22.73 -22.69
CA SER A 301 36.39 -23.33 -23.68
C SER A 301 35.64 -24.53 -23.09
N ALA A 302 36.35 -25.44 -22.40
CA ALA A 302 35.74 -26.63 -21.81
C ALA A 302 34.71 -26.30 -20.73
N GLY A 303 34.97 -25.28 -19.91
CA GLY A 303 34.02 -24.85 -18.87
C GLY A 303 32.75 -24.24 -19.47
N GLN A 304 32.89 -23.49 -20.55
CA GLN A 304 31.76 -22.94 -21.31
C GLN A 304 30.97 -24.06 -22.01
N THR A 305 31.63 -25.01 -22.67
CA THR A 305 30.98 -26.16 -23.31
C THR A 305 30.13 -26.95 -22.30
N GLU A 306 30.69 -27.26 -21.13
CA GLU A 306 29.98 -28.00 -20.07
C GLU A 306 28.72 -27.26 -19.59
N VAL A 307 28.81 -25.96 -19.25
CA VAL A 307 27.63 -25.25 -18.74
C VAL A 307 26.53 -25.11 -19.80
N ILE A 308 26.90 -25.03 -21.08
CA ILE A 308 25.93 -24.98 -22.19
C ILE A 308 25.24 -26.35 -22.31
N LEU A 309 25.99 -27.45 -22.28
CA LEU A 309 25.46 -28.80 -22.31
C LEU A 309 24.55 -29.09 -21.10
N ASP A 310 24.95 -28.69 -19.89
CA ASP A 310 24.16 -28.89 -18.67
C ASP A 310 22.82 -28.15 -18.75
N ALA A 311 22.82 -26.90 -19.23
CA ALA A 311 21.59 -26.12 -19.39
C ALA A 311 20.68 -26.70 -20.50
N GLN A 312 21.25 -27.18 -21.60
CA GLN A 312 20.50 -27.85 -22.68
C GLN A 312 19.92 -29.19 -22.22
N ALA A 313 20.68 -29.95 -21.43
CA ALA A 313 20.25 -31.21 -20.85
C ALA A 313 19.12 -30.99 -19.84
N GLN A 314 19.23 -30.00 -18.96
CA GLN A 314 18.15 -29.65 -18.03
C GLN A 314 16.89 -29.15 -18.78
N ALA A 315 17.07 -28.42 -19.88
CA ALA A 315 15.97 -27.97 -20.71
C ALA A 315 15.33 -29.08 -21.55
N GLU A 316 15.99 -30.24 -21.68
CA GLU A 316 15.64 -31.33 -22.59
C GLU A 316 15.35 -30.86 -24.03
N VAL A 317 16.18 -29.93 -24.53
CA VAL A 317 16.05 -29.39 -25.89
C VAL A 317 17.21 -29.77 -26.79
N ASP A 318 16.89 -30.10 -28.04
CA ASP A 318 17.86 -30.23 -29.12
C ASP A 318 18.38 -28.85 -29.54
N ALA A 319 19.71 -28.70 -29.63
CA ALA A 319 20.34 -27.41 -29.95
C ALA A 319 19.97 -26.90 -31.35
N GLY A 320 19.61 -27.80 -32.27
CA GLY A 320 19.06 -27.52 -33.60
C GLY A 320 17.76 -26.70 -33.58
N THR A 321 17.08 -26.63 -32.43
CA THR A 321 15.85 -25.85 -32.25
C THR A 321 16.09 -24.44 -31.69
N ILE A 322 17.30 -24.16 -31.17
CA ILE A 322 17.67 -22.84 -30.64
C ILE A 322 17.97 -21.92 -31.81
N GLY A 323 17.13 -20.90 -32.01
CA GLY A 323 17.22 -19.96 -33.13
C GLY A 323 18.07 -18.72 -32.85
N LEU A 324 18.29 -18.39 -31.57
CA LEU A 324 19.05 -17.22 -31.14
C LEU A 324 19.93 -17.57 -29.93
N VAL A 325 21.21 -17.22 -29.98
CA VAL A 325 22.10 -17.14 -28.82
C VAL A 325 22.45 -15.67 -28.58
N GLU A 326 21.98 -15.15 -27.46
CA GLU A 326 22.49 -13.92 -26.87
C GLU A 326 23.75 -14.25 -26.05
N ALA A 327 24.89 -13.99 -26.66
CA ALA A 327 26.20 -14.37 -26.15
C ALA A 327 26.69 -13.46 -25.02
N HIS A 328 27.72 -13.92 -24.32
CA HIS A 328 28.53 -13.06 -23.47
C HIS A 328 29.24 -12.01 -24.32
N GLY A 329 29.83 -12.37 -25.47
CA GLY A 329 30.22 -11.50 -26.58
C GLY A 329 30.83 -10.16 -26.16
N THR A 330 32.00 -10.21 -25.53
CA THR A 330 32.67 -9.02 -24.97
C THR A 330 33.53 -8.26 -25.97
N ALA A 331 33.60 -8.71 -27.23
CA ALA A 331 34.43 -8.11 -28.27
C ALA A 331 35.93 -8.19 -27.97
N THR A 332 36.35 -9.20 -27.19
CA THR A 332 37.77 -9.40 -26.87
C THR A 332 38.41 -10.36 -27.87
N LYS A 333 39.64 -10.06 -28.30
CA LYS A 333 40.38 -10.85 -29.29
C LYS A 333 40.46 -12.35 -28.95
N LEU A 334 40.58 -12.67 -27.67
CA LEU A 334 40.67 -14.04 -27.17
C LEU A 334 39.31 -14.64 -26.78
N GLY A 335 38.42 -13.84 -26.17
CA GLY A 335 37.16 -14.34 -25.63
C GLY A 335 36.17 -14.75 -26.70
N ASP A 336 36.01 -13.94 -27.75
CA ASP A 336 35.01 -14.21 -28.80
C ASP A 336 35.27 -15.55 -29.53
N PRO A 337 36.51 -15.89 -29.95
CA PRO A 337 36.77 -17.20 -30.53
C PRO A 337 36.56 -18.38 -29.58
N ILE A 338 36.88 -18.22 -28.30
CA ILE A 338 36.68 -19.25 -27.28
C ILE A 338 35.18 -19.52 -27.08
N GLU A 339 34.38 -18.46 -26.98
CA GLU A 339 32.94 -18.57 -26.80
C GLU A 339 32.27 -19.26 -27.99
N VAL A 340 32.58 -18.86 -29.23
CA VAL A 340 31.98 -19.49 -30.41
C VAL A 340 32.45 -20.94 -30.58
N ALA A 341 33.70 -21.25 -30.23
CA ALA A 341 34.18 -22.63 -30.23
C ALA A 341 33.43 -23.50 -29.22
N ALA A 342 33.25 -23.02 -27.98
CA ALA A 342 32.52 -23.74 -26.93
C ALA A 342 31.04 -23.95 -27.29
N LEU A 343 30.37 -22.91 -27.79
CA LEU A 343 29.01 -23.00 -28.30
C LEU A 343 28.90 -24.01 -29.46
N THR A 344 29.85 -23.98 -30.39
CA THR A 344 29.87 -24.91 -31.52
C THR A 344 30.03 -26.35 -31.04
N GLU A 345 30.97 -26.59 -30.12
CA GLU A 345 31.21 -27.91 -29.54
C GLU A 345 29.96 -28.45 -28.84
N ALA A 346 29.30 -27.63 -28.01
CA ALA A 346 28.08 -28.04 -27.32
C ALA A 346 26.91 -28.32 -28.29
N PHE A 347 26.68 -27.44 -29.27
CA PHE A 347 25.59 -27.60 -30.24
C PHE A 347 25.77 -28.84 -31.12
N ARG A 348 27.02 -29.20 -31.46
CA ARG A 348 27.34 -30.40 -32.25
C ARG A 348 27.00 -31.71 -31.54
N HIS A 349 26.68 -31.67 -30.25
CA HIS A 349 26.22 -32.86 -29.53
C HIS A 349 24.86 -33.35 -30.03
N SER A 350 24.00 -32.44 -30.52
CA SER A 350 22.62 -32.78 -30.92
C SER A 350 22.28 -32.39 -32.37
N THR A 351 23.02 -31.48 -33.00
CA THR A 351 22.73 -31.07 -34.39
C THR A 351 23.96 -30.90 -35.28
N ASP A 352 23.79 -31.25 -36.57
CA ASP A 352 24.80 -31.05 -37.60
C ASP A 352 24.60 -29.78 -38.45
N ARG A 353 23.54 -29.01 -38.19
CA ARG A 353 23.17 -27.85 -38.99
C ARG A 353 24.16 -26.69 -38.85
N THR A 354 24.38 -25.95 -39.93
CA THR A 354 25.27 -24.77 -39.99
C THR A 354 24.50 -23.50 -40.32
N GLY A 355 24.96 -22.35 -39.84
CA GLY A 355 24.46 -21.01 -40.18
C GLY A 355 22.98 -20.72 -39.86
N TYR A 356 22.30 -21.56 -39.07
CA TYR A 356 20.86 -21.43 -38.80
C TYR A 356 20.55 -20.65 -37.52
N CYS A 357 21.48 -20.62 -36.55
CA CYS A 357 21.29 -19.96 -35.26
C CYS A 357 21.86 -18.54 -35.32
N ALA A 358 21.06 -17.54 -34.96
CA ALA A 358 21.56 -16.18 -34.84
C ALA A 358 22.44 -16.05 -33.59
N LEU A 359 23.57 -15.35 -33.69
CA LEU A 359 24.49 -15.07 -32.61
C LEU A 359 24.63 -13.56 -32.46
N GLY A 360 24.20 -13.01 -31.33
CA GLY A 360 24.25 -11.57 -31.06
C GLY A 360 24.78 -11.25 -29.67
N SER A 361 25.07 -9.96 -29.43
CA SER A 361 25.42 -9.45 -28.11
C SER A 361 24.81 -8.05 -27.93
N VAL A 362 24.03 -7.85 -26.88
CA VAL A 362 23.45 -6.55 -26.49
C VAL A 362 24.53 -5.51 -26.20
N LYS A 363 25.76 -5.95 -25.90
CA LYS A 363 26.89 -5.07 -25.57
C LYS A 363 27.30 -4.21 -26.76
N THR A 364 26.99 -4.61 -27.98
CA THR A 364 27.21 -3.77 -29.17
C THR A 364 26.33 -2.52 -29.18
N ASN A 365 25.20 -2.52 -28.45
CA ASN A 365 24.27 -1.40 -28.36
C ASN A 365 24.56 -0.52 -27.14
N ILE A 366 24.81 -1.12 -25.98
CA ILE A 366 24.81 -0.41 -24.68
C ILE A 366 26.09 -0.61 -23.85
N GLY A 367 27.10 -1.28 -24.41
CA GLY A 367 28.31 -1.64 -23.68
C GLY A 367 28.09 -2.78 -22.66
N HIS A 368 29.13 -3.10 -21.92
CA HIS A 368 29.12 -4.14 -20.90
C HIS A 368 28.67 -3.58 -19.55
N LEU A 369 27.46 -3.98 -19.14
CA LEU A 369 26.83 -3.52 -17.90
C LEU A 369 27.30 -4.23 -16.62
N GLY A 370 28.55 -4.69 -16.56
CA GLY A 370 29.09 -5.44 -15.42
C GLY A 370 28.15 -6.54 -14.90
N ALA A 371 27.74 -6.44 -13.63
CA ALA A 371 26.83 -7.38 -12.97
C ALA A 371 25.43 -7.47 -13.61
N ALA A 372 24.97 -6.39 -14.26
CA ALA A 372 23.68 -6.32 -14.95
C ALA A 372 23.73 -6.77 -16.42
N ALA A 373 24.88 -7.19 -16.94
CA ALA A 373 24.99 -7.57 -18.35
C ALA A 373 24.11 -8.78 -18.71
N GLY A 374 24.04 -9.77 -17.82
CA GLY A 374 23.20 -10.95 -18.03
C GLY A 374 21.70 -10.64 -18.05
N ILE A 375 21.22 -9.71 -17.21
CA ILE A 375 19.78 -9.39 -17.17
C ILE A 375 19.35 -8.60 -18.41
N ALA A 376 20.21 -7.73 -18.95
CA ALA A 376 19.96 -7.04 -20.21
C ALA A 376 19.88 -8.02 -21.40
N GLY A 377 20.78 -9.01 -21.44
CA GLY A 377 20.76 -10.07 -22.44
C GLY A 377 19.50 -10.94 -22.34
N LEU A 378 19.11 -11.32 -21.12
CA LEU A 378 17.87 -12.07 -20.86
C LEU A 378 16.64 -11.30 -21.34
N ILE A 379 16.52 -10.03 -20.97
CA ILE A 379 15.40 -9.17 -21.39
C ILE A 379 15.37 -9.02 -22.91
N LYS A 380 16.52 -8.79 -23.57
CA LYS A 380 16.60 -8.75 -25.03
C LYS A 380 16.09 -10.05 -25.67
N ALA A 381 16.50 -11.20 -25.14
CA ALA A 381 16.08 -12.50 -25.65
C ALA A 381 14.57 -12.74 -25.47
N VAL A 382 14.00 -12.36 -24.32
CA VAL A 382 12.54 -12.42 -24.10
C VAL A 382 11.80 -11.49 -25.06
N LEU A 383 12.25 -10.23 -25.23
CA LEU A 383 11.64 -9.29 -26.18
C LEU A 383 11.71 -9.81 -27.62
N ALA A 384 12.82 -10.44 -28.03
CA ALA A 384 12.95 -11.06 -29.35
C ALA A 384 11.94 -12.20 -29.57
N LEU A 385 11.66 -13.00 -28.53
CA LEU A 385 10.62 -14.04 -28.56
C LEU A 385 9.21 -13.41 -28.66
N GLU A 386 8.92 -12.40 -27.84
CA GLU A 386 7.61 -11.71 -27.82
C GLU A 386 7.30 -11.01 -29.15
N HIS A 387 8.27 -10.29 -29.71
CA HIS A 387 8.14 -9.61 -30.99
C HIS A 387 8.31 -10.54 -32.18
N ARG A 388 8.80 -11.77 -31.97
CA ARG A 388 9.09 -12.76 -33.01
C ARG A 388 10.05 -12.21 -34.06
N GLN A 389 11.08 -11.49 -33.60
CA GLN A 389 12.08 -10.83 -34.44
C GLN A 389 13.45 -10.91 -33.78
N ILE A 390 14.51 -10.99 -34.60
CA ILE A 390 15.90 -11.04 -34.15
C ILE A 390 16.55 -9.68 -34.45
N PRO A 391 16.93 -8.89 -33.42
CA PRO A 391 17.55 -7.59 -33.63
C PRO A 391 19.01 -7.73 -34.14
N PRO A 392 19.52 -6.72 -34.87
CA PRO A 392 20.89 -6.73 -35.35
C PRO A 392 21.91 -6.67 -34.20
N SER A 393 23.06 -7.31 -34.40
CA SER A 393 24.28 -7.07 -33.62
C SER A 393 25.14 -6.05 -34.37
N LEU A 394 25.55 -4.98 -33.70
CA LEU A 394 26.20 -3.84 -34.35
C LEU A 394 27.70 -4.10 -34.62
N HIS A 395 28.27 -3.28 -35.50
CA HIS A 395 29.71 -3.23 -35.83
C HIS A 395 30.29 -4.53 -36.40
N PHE A 396 29.47 -5.36 -37.05
CA PHE A 396 29.90 -6.61 -37.67
C PHE A 396 30.05 -6.46 -39.20
N ASP A 397 31.14 -5.85 -39.66
CA ASP A 397 31.42 -5.68 -41.09
C ASP A 397 32.11 -6.91 -41.71
N ARG A 398 33.09 -7.47 -40.99
CA ARG A 398 33.87 -8.63 -41.42
C ARG A 398 34.01 -9.61 -40.25
N PRO A 399 33.85 -10.93 -40.47
CA PRO A 399 33.97 -11.92 -39.41
C PRO A 399 35.41 -12.01 -38.88
N ASN A 400 35.55 -12.28 -37.58
CA ASN A 400 36.83 -12.58 -36.97
C ASN A 400 37.48 -13.82 -37.62
N PRO A 401 38.72 -13.72 -38.18
CA PRO A 401 39.36 -14.83 -38.88
C PRO A 401 39.72 -16.02 -37.98
N HIS A 402 39.67 -15.84 -36.65
CA HIS A 402 39.85 -16.91 -35.68
C HIS A 402 38.57 -17.70 -35.39
N ILE A 403 37.45 -17.34 -36.01
CA ILE A 403 36.15 -17.99 -35.87
C ILE A 403 35.76 -18.61 -37.21
N ASP A 404 35.58 -19.94 -37.24
CA ASP A 404 35.05 -20.61 -38.43
C ASP A 404 33.52 -20.57 -38.46
N PHE A 405 32.98 -19.42 -38.86
CA PHE A 405 31.53 -19.26 -39.04
C PHE A 405 30.94 -20.16 -40.13
N THR A 406 31.75 -20.60 -41.10
CA THR A 406 31.25 -21.43 -42.21
C THR A 406 30.89 -22.82 -41.73
N ALA A 407 31.70 -23.37 -40.83
CA ALA A 407 31.48 -24.68 -40.23
C ALA A 407 30.66 -24.64 -38.93
N SER A 408 30.33 -23.45 -38.38
CA SER A 408 29.58 -23.34 -37.14
C SER A 408 28.05 -23.30 -37.35
N PRO A 409 27.26 -23.59 -36.31
CA PRO A 409 25.81 -23.35 -36.30
C PRO A 409 25.40 -21.89 -36.49
N PHE A 410 26.33 -20.95 -36.33
CA PHE A 410 26.03 -19.56 -36.01
C PHE A 410 26.17 -18.61 -37.19
N ARG A 411 25.34 -17.57 -37.22
CA ARG A 411 25.50 -16.37 -38.06
C ARG A 411 25.24 -15.12 -37.23
N VAL A 412 25.90 -14.01 -37.54
CA VAL A 412 25.66 -12.73 -36.84
C VAL A 412 24.67 -11.89 -37.66
N PRO A 413 23.46 -11.58 -37.12
CA PRO A 413 22.49 -10.76 -37.82
C PRO A 413 22.95 -9.29 -37.85
N THR A 414 22.92 -8.65 -39.03
CA THR A 414 23.30 -7.23 -39.21
C THR A 414 22.12 -6.31 -39.53
N ALA A 415 20.93 -6.89 -39.68
CA ALA A 415 19.65 -6.17 -39.81
C ALA A 415 18.60 -6.85 -38.93
N LEU A 416 17.46 -6.17 -38.72
CA LEU A 416 16.30 -6.77 -38.06
C LEU A 416 15.73 -7.89 -38.94
N GLU A 417 15.66 -9.11 -38.43
CA GLU A 417 15.14 -10.29 -39.14
C GLU A 417 13.81 -10.74 -38.51
N ASP A 418 12.84 -11.12 -39.33
CA ASP A 418 11.65 -11.81 -38.84
C ASP A 418 12.03 -13.22 -38.36
N TRP A 419 11.45 -13.65 -37.23
CA TRP A 419 11.66 -14.98 -36.68
C TRP A 419 10.36 -15.79 -36.86
N PRO A 420 10.16 -16.50 -37.99
CA PRO A 420 8.93 -17.26 -38.24
C PRO A 420 8.79 -18.47 -37.30
N ALA A 421 7.55 -18.94 -37.13
CA ALA A 421 7.28 -20.14 -36.34
C ALA A 421 7.78 -21.37 -37.09
N GLY A 422 8.43 -22.28 -36.38
CA GLY A 422 8.93 -23.54 -36.94
C GLY A 422 8.10 -24.74 -36.50
N GLU A 423 8.65 -25.95 -36.68
CA GLU A 423 8.10 -27.20 -36.13
C GLU A 423 8.17 -27.25 -34.60
N HIS A 424 9.06 -26.44 -34.01
CA HIS A 424 9.23 -26.28 -32.57
C HIS A 424 8.95 -24.83 -32.17
N PRO A 425 8.57 -24.59 -30.90
CA PRO A 425 8.51 -23.24 -30.37
C PRO A 425 9.85 -22.52 -30.53
N ARG A 426 9.81 -21.20 -30.75
CA ARG A 426 11.03 -20.38 -30.81
C ARG A 426 11.80 -20.50 -29.51
N ARG A 427 13.10 -20.79 -29.62
CA ARG A 427 14.00 -20.92 -28.48
C ARG A 427 15.19 -19.99 -28.60
N ALA A 428 15.52 -19.33 -27.52
CA ALA A 428 16.72 -18.52 -27.37
C ALA A 428 17.61 -19.09 -26.27
N ALA A 429 18.90 -18.76 -26.28
CA ALA A 429 19.79 -19.02 -25.16
C ALA A 429 20.58 -17.77 -24.78
N VAL A 430 20.95 -17.64 -23.52
CA VAL A 430 21.65 -16.47 -22.98
C VAL A 430 22.87 -16.92 -22.18
N SER A 431 24.05 -16.38 -22.52
CA SER A 431 25.32 -16.72 -21.86
C SER A 431 25.90 -15.53 -21.09
N ALA A 432 26.46 -15.81 -19.91
CA ALA A 432 27.26 -14.84 -19.18
C ALA A 432 28.44 -15.51 -18.46
N PHE A 433 29.65 -15.00 -18.68
CA PHE A 433 30.89 -15.58 -18.15
C PHE A 433 31.61 -14.57 -17.25
N GLY A 434 31.66 -14.85 -15.96
CA GLY A 434 32.28 -13.98 -14.96
C GLY A 434 33.80 -14.11 -14.95
N ILE A 435 34.50 -12.97 -14.76
CA ILE A 435 35.92 -12.99 -14.45
C ILE A 435 36.16 -13.81 -13.16
N GLY A 436 37.19 -14.68 -13.17
CA GLY A 436 37.36 -15.73 -12.15
C GLY A 436 36.78 -17.09 -12.56
N GLY A 437 35.95 -17.12 -13.61
CA GLY A 437 35.53 -18.33 -14.34
C GLY A 437 34.19 -18.92 -13.93
N THR A 438 33.32 -18.18 -13.24
CA THR A 438 31.94 -18.64 -13.00
C THR A 438 31.13 -18.41 -14.26
N ASN A 439 30.60 -19.47 -14.86
CA ASN A 439 29.84 -19.40 -16.09
C ASN A 439 28.36 -19.65 -15.82
N ALA A 440 27.48 -18.99 -16.55
CA ALA A 440 26.04 -19.23 -16.51
C ALA A 440 25.45 -19.28 -17.92
N HIS A 441 24.54 -20.21 -18.15
CA HIS A 441 23.80 -20.36 -19.42
C HIS A 441 22.33 -20.63 -19.14
N VAL A 442 21.43 -19.96 -19.87
CA VAL A 442 19.97 -20.08 -19.71
C VAL A 442 19.33 -20.37 -21.07
N VAL A 443 18.45 -21.35 -21.12
CA VAL A 443 17.64 -21.70 -22.30
C VAL A 443 16.21 -21.19 -22.11
N LEU A 444 15.74 -20.39 -23.06
CA LEU A 444 14.42 -19.78 -23.11
C LEU A 444 13.58 -20.39 -24.25
N GLU A 445 12.27 -20.43 -24.05
CA GLU A 445 11.27 -20.76 -25.05
C GLU A 445 10.19 -19.66 -25.09
N GLU A 446 9.57 -19.43 -26.25
CA GLU A 446 8.42 -18.54 -26.36
C GLU A 446 7.26 -19.01 -25.47
N ALA A 447 6.43 -18.06 -25.03
CA ALA A 447 5.27 -18.36 -24.20
C ALA A 447 4.32 -19.36 -24.89
N PRO A 448 3.66 -20.26 -24.12
CA PRO A 448 2.68 -21.19 -24.67
C PRO A 448 1.61 -20.45 -25.50
N PRO A 449 1.16 -21.04 -26.63
CA PRO A 449 0.16 -20.41 -27.47
C PRO A 449 -1.15 -20.26 -26.69
N VAL A 450 -1.59 -19.02 -26.49
CA VAL A 450 -2.93 -18.75 -25.99
C VAL A 450 -3.91 -19.06 -27.12
N PRO A 451 -4.93 -19.92 -26.93
CA PRO A 451 -5.92 -20.20 -27.96
C PRO A 451 -6.48 -18.90 -28.54
N PRO A 452 -6.63 -18.78 -29.87
CA PRO A 452 -7.15 -17.57 -30.49
C PRO A 452 -8.53 -17.28 -29.90
N ALA A 453 -8.59 -16.24 -29.08
CA ALA A 453 -9.79 -15.92 -28.37
C ALA A 453 -10.87 -15.47 -29.36
N ALA A 454 -12.13 -15.84 -29.08
CA ALA A 454 -13.25 -15.57 -29.97
C ALA A 454 -13.30 -14.07 -30.38
N PRO A 455 -13.69 -13.76 -31.64
CA PRO A 455 -13.87 -12.39 -32.09
C PRO A 455 -14.81 -11.66 -31.14
N ARG A 456 -14.33 -10.57 -30.53
CA ARG A 456 -15.18 -9.73 -29.69
C ARG A 456 -15.98 -8.76 -30.55
N PRO A 457 -17.21 -8.40 -30.15
CA PRO A 457 -17.96 -7.36 -30.83
C PRO A 457 -17.17 -6.03 -30.82
N PRO A 458 -17.41 -5.14 -31.81
CA PRO A 458 -16.90 -3.78 -31.77
C PRO A 458 -17.24 -3.09 -30.45
N GLU A 459 -16.42 -2.15 -30.02
CA GLU A 459 -16.77 -1.26 -28.91
C GLU A 459 -18.10 -0.58 -29.24
N ASP A 460 -19.07 -0.66 -28.34
CA ASP A 460 -20.43 -0.16 -28.55
C ASP A 460 -20.57 1.33 -28.21
N GLY A 461 -19.44 2.03 -28.02
CA GLY A 461 -19.38 3.45 -27.67
C GLY A 461 -19.87 3.74 -26.24
N ARG A 462 -19.97 2.73 -25.37
CA ARG A 462 -20.29 2.96 -23.96
C ARG A 462 -19.19 3.80 -23.30
N ARG A 463 -19.61 4.68 -22.39
CA ARG A 463 -18.67 5.47 -21.60
C ARG A 463 -18.08 4.62 -20.48
N LEU A 464 -16.76 4.58 -20.41
CA LEU A 464 -15.99 3.84 -19.41
C LEU A 464 -15.32 4.80 -18.44
N VAL A 465 -15.06 4.31 -17.23
CA VAL A 465 -14.27 5.01 -16.21
C VAL A 465 -12.86 4.44 -16.20
N LEU A 466 -11.86 5.30 -16.37
CA LEU A 466 -10.43 4.98 -16.30
C LEU A 466 -9.90 5.47 -14.94
N PRO A 467 -9.74 4.58 -13.94
CA PRO A 467 -9.22 4.97 -12.63
C PRO A 467 -7.69 5.07 -12.65
N LEU A 468 -7.16 6.18 -12.12
CA LEU A 468 -5.74 6.43 -11.93
C LEU A 468 -5.47 6.79 -10.48
N SER A 469 -4.41 6.24 -9.90
CA SER A 469 -4.01 6.57 -8.55
C SER A 469 -2.50 6.75 -8.41
N ALA A 470 -2.09 7.56 -7.43
CA ALA A 470 -0.69 7.75 -7.08
C ALA A 470 -0.48 8.12 -5.61
N ARG A 471 0.77 8.07 -5.13
CA ARG A 471 1.16 8.54 -3.79
C ARG A 471 1.31 10.06 -3.70
N THR A 472 1.46 10.77 -4.82
CA THR A 472 1.52 12.25 -4.84
C THR A 472 0.67 12.80 -5.98
N ALA A 473 0.26 14.07 -5.87
CA ALA A 473 -0.42 14.76 -6.97
C ALA A 473 0.48 14.98 -8.20
N GLY A 474 1.82 14.98 -8.02
CA GLY A 474 2.79 15.03 -9.11
C GLY A 474 2.82 13.72 -9.90
N ALA A 475 2.98 12.60 -9.20
CA ALA A 475 2.95 11.27 -9.77
C ALA A 475 1.61 10.97 -10.46
N LEU A 476 0.47 11.42 -9.93
CA LEU A 476 -0.83 11.24 -10.57
C LEU A 476 -0.92 11.90 -11.95
N ARG A 477 -0.38 13.12 -12.07
CA ARG A 477 -0.29 13.83 -13.37
C ARG A 477 0.66 13.11 -14.32
N GLY A 478 1.80 12.66 -13.81
CA GLY A 478 2.75 11.85 -14.58
C GLY A 478 2.10 10.56 -15.10
N GLN A 479 1.27 9.91 -14.28
CA GLN A 479 0.57 8.68 -14.65
C GLN A 479 -0.48 8.92 -15.74
N ALA A 480 -1.24 10.02 -15.64
CA ALA A 480 -2.22 10.40 -16.66
C ALA A 480 -1.54 10.64 -18.02
N GLU A 481 -0.41 11.36 -18.04
CA GLU A 481 0.36 11.60 -19.27
C GLU A 481 1.01 10.32 -19.81
N ALA A 482 1.51 9.45 -18.92
CA ALA A 482 2.06 8.15 -19.34
C ALA A 482 0.98 7.27 -20.00
N LEU A 483 -0.24 7.24 -19.45
CA LEU A 483 -1.37 6.52 -20.05
C LEU A 483 -1.79 7.15 -21.38
N ALA A 484 -1.85 8.48 -21.47
CA ALA A 484 -2.17 9.17 -22.72
C ALA A 484 -1.19 8.78 -23.83
N ARG A 485 0.13 8.89 -23.58
CA ARG A 485 1.16 8.46 -24.54
C ARG A 485 1.03 6.98 -24.90
N HIS A 486 0.75 6.11 -23.93
CA HIS A 486 0.58 4.68 -24.18
C HIS A 486 -0.57 4.39 -25.15
N LEU A 487 -1.72 5.06 -24.98
CA LEU A 487 -2.88 4.92 -25.87
C LEU A 487 -2.62 5.48 -27.27
N GLU A 488 -1.79 6.53 -27.40
CA GLU A 488 -1.41 7.08 -28.71
C GLU A 488 -0.54 6.12 -29.52
N HIS A 489 0.46 5.50 -28.88
CA HIS A 489 1.38 4.59 -29.55
C HIS A 489 0.74 3.23 -29.86
N ARG A 490 -0.39 2.90 -29.21
CA ARG A 490 -1.08 1.61 -29.37
C ARG A 490 -2.55 1.79 -29.77
N PRO A 491 -2.83 2.22 -31.00
CA PRO A 491 -4.18 2.51 -31.45
C PRO A 491 -5.10 1.28 -31.52
N ALA A 492 -4.55 0.07 -31.43
CA ALA A 492 -5.30 -1.19 -31.40
C ALA A 492 -5.80 -1.59 -30.01
N LEU A 493 -5.34 -0.92 -28.93
CA LEU A 493 -5.85 -1.17 -27.58
C LEU A 493 -7.29 -0.69 -27.46
N ARG A 494 -8.14 -1.55 -26.91
CA ARG A 494 -9.52 -1.22 -26.61
C ARG A 494 -9.62 -0.61 -25.21
N LEU A 495 -10.53 0.34 -25.04
CA LEU A 495 -10.67 1.03 -23.76
C LEU A 495 -11.27 0.15 -22.68
N ASP A 496 -12.08 -0.86 -23.03
CA ASP A 496 -12.63 -1.82 -22.08
C ASP A 496 -11.55 -2.65 -21.38
N ASP A 497 -10.54 -3.08 -22.14
CA ASP A 497 -9.37 -3.78 -21.61
C ASP A 497 -8.52 -2.86 -20.71
N VAL A 498 -8.31 -1.60 -21.13
CA VAL A 498 -7.54 -0.61 -20.36
C VAL A 498 -8.24 -0.29 -19.03
N ALA A 499 -9.55 -0.03 -19.06
CA ALA A 499 -10.36 0.22 -17.86
C ALA A 499 -10.31 -0.99 -16.91
N HIS A 500 -10.36 -2.20 -17.45
CA HIS A 500 -10.27 -3.44 -16.68
C HIS A 500 -8.91 -3.58 -16.00
N SER A 501 -7.79 -3.45 -16.74
CA SER A 501 -6.45 -3.57 -16.17
C SER A 501 -6.13 -2.47 -15.16
N LEU A 502 -6.56 -1.23 -15.39
CA LEU A 502 -6.38 -0.14 -14.41
C LEU A 502 -7.06 -0.44 -13.08
N ARG A 503 -8.16 -1.20 -13.10
CA ARG A 503 -8.87 -1.58 -11.89
C ARG A 503 -8.35 -2.86 -11.26
N ALA A 504 -8.00 -3.86 -12.08
CA ALA A 504 -7.63 -5.20 -11.61
C ALA A 504 -6.16 -5.28 -11.17
N ASP A 505 -5.27 -4.57 -11.87
CA ASP A 505 -3.82 -4.76 -11.78
C ASP A 505 -3.09 -3.60 -11.07
N ARG A 506 -3.80 -2.52 -10.72
CA ARG A 506 -3.21 -1.32 -10.09
C ARG A 506 -3.83 -1.08 -8.70
N PRO A 507 -3.01 -0.74 -7.69
CA PRO A 507 -3.53 -0.40 -6.36
C PRO A 507 -4.30 0.93 -6.39
N ALA A 508 -5.28 1.08 -5.49
CA ALA A 508 -6.03 2.32 -5.32
C ALA A 508 -5.36 3.23 -4.27
N LEU A 509 -4.29 3.93 -4.67
CA LEU A 509 -3.51 4.85 -3.82
C LEU A 509 -4.29 6.14 -3.47
N ARG A 510 -3.74 6.95 -2.56
CA ARG A 510 -4.43 8.09 -1.93
C ARG A 510 -4.75 9.28 -2.86
N HIS A 511 -3.91 9.58 -3.85
CA HIS A 511 -4.25 10.61 -4.84
C HIS A 511 -4.93 9.91 -6.01
N ARG A 512 -6.20 10.23 -6.25
CA ARG A 512 -7.01 9.54 -7.23
C ARG A 512 -7.58 10.50 -8.27
N LEU A 513 -7.64 10.01 -9.49
CA LEU A 513 -8.25 10.67 -10.63
C LEU A 513 -9.03 9.62 -11.41
N ALA A 514 -10.28 9.90 -11.71
CA ALA A 514 -11.05 9.13 -12.66
C ALA A 514 -11.34 9.97 -13.89
N VAL A 515 -11.04 9.41 -15.05
CA VAL A 515 -11.39 10.00 -16.36
C VAL A 515 -12.51 9.18 -16.97
N THR A 516 -13.46 9.82 -17.65
CA THR A 516 -14.51 9.10 -18.39
C THR A 516 -14.37 9.32 -19.89
N ALA A 517 -14.51 8.25 -20.68
CA ALA A 517 -14.36 8.32 -22.14
C ALA A 517 -15.23 7.27 -22.84
N ALA A 518 -15.83 7.61 -23.97
CA ALA A 518 -16.54 6.68 -24.84
C ALA A 518 -15.66 6.11 -25.97
N ASP A 519 -14.58 6.83 -26.31
CA ASP A 519 -13.62 6.43 -27.31
C ASP A 519 -12.22 6.95 -26.95
N ARG A 520 -11.21 6.49 -27.71
CA ARG A 520 -9.81 6.84 -27.47
C ARG A 520 -9.55 8.34 -27.56
N ALA A 521 -10.20 9.06 -28.47
CA ALA A 521 -9.95 10.48 -28.67
C ALA A 521 -10.40 11.28 -27.44
N GLU A 522 -11.58 10.97 -26.91
CA GLU A 522 -12.06 11.52 -25.64
C GLU A 522 -11.14 11.13 -24.47
N ALA A 523 -10.65 9.89 -24.41
CA ALA A 523 -9.75 9.45 -23.36
C ALA A 523 -8.46 10.27 -23.34
N LEU A 524 -7.86 10.52 -24.50
CA LEU A 524 -6.62 11.31 -24.62
C LEU A 524 -6.82 12.76 -24.18
N ASP A 525 -7.90 13.40 -24.63
CA ASP A 525 -8.22 14.78 -24.23
C ASP A 525 -8.45 14.88 -22.72
N ALA A 526 -9.25 13.96 -22.17
CA ALA A 526 -9.59 13.98 -20.76
C ALA A 526 -8.41 13.60 -19.85
N LEU A 527 -7.50 12.70 -20.26
CA LEU A 527 -6.27 12.40 -19.51
C LEU A 527 -5.32 13.61 -19.43
N ARG A 528 -5.24 14.41 -20.49
CA ARG A 528 -4.33 15.58 -20.56
C ARG A 528 -4.90 16.83 -19.93
N SER A 529 -6.22 16.99 -19.97
CA SER A 529 -6.93 18.13 -19.38
C SER A 529 -7.29 17.93 -17.91
N ALA A 530 -7.27 16.68 -17.43
CA ALA A 530 -7.61 16.37 -16.04
C ALA A 530 -6.65 17.04 -15.05
N ALA A 531 -7.24 17.82 -14.14
CA ALA A 531 -6.56 18.25 -12.93
C ALA A 531 -6.87 17.26 -11.79
N PRO A 532 -5.87 16.79 -11.02
CA PRO A 532 -6.11 15.97 -9.84
C PRO A 532 -7.11 16.64 -8.89
N ALA A 533 -8.12 15.90 -8.45
CA ALA A 533 -8.96 16.35 -7.36
C ALA A 533 -8.10 16.50 -6.09
N THR A 534 -8.25 17.65 -5.41
CA THR A 534 -7.57 17.94 -4.13
C THR A 534 -8.68 18.00 -3.08
N PRO A 535 -8.61 17.28 -1.94
CA PRO A 535 -7.46 16.63 -1.27
C PRO A 535 -7.28 15.12 -1.55
N PRO A 536 -6.16 14.49 -1.12
CA PRO A 536 -6.01 13.03 -1.12
C PRO A 536 -7.10 12.34 -0.29
N VAL A 537 -7.37 11.07 -0.61
CA VAL A 537 -8.26 10.20 0.17
C VAL A 537 -7.72 10.09 1.61
N PRO A 538 -8.57 10.30 2.63
CA PRO A 538 -8.18 10.18 4.04
C PRO A 538 -7.91 8.73 4.44
N ASP A 539 -7.16 8.54 5.54
CA ASP A 539 -6.92 7.21 6.11
C ASP A 539 -8.19 6.63 6.77
N ASP A 540 -9.09 7.51 7.24
CA ASP A 540 -10.38 7.11 7.80
C ASP A 540 -11.35 6.62 6.71
N PRO A 541 -12.19 5.61 7.02
CA PRO A 541 -13.22 5.14 6.09
C PRO A 541 -14.15 6.27 5.63
N VAL A 542 -14.22 6.48 4.32
CA VAL A 542 -15.05 7.50 3.70
C VAL A 542 -16.53 7.15 3.88
N ARG A 543 -17.29 8.10 4.43
CA ARG A 543 -18.73 7.97 4.63
C ARG A 543 -19.51 8.56 3.46
N VAL A 544 -20.62 7.94 3.10
CA VAL A 544 -21.48 8.36 2.00
C VAL A 544 -22.88 8.68 2.50
N ALA A 545 -23.42 9.84 2.12
CA ALA A 545 -24.80 10.22 2.39
C ALA A 545 -25.57 10.42 1.09
N PHE A 546 -26.73 9.77 0.97
CA PHE A 546 -27.62 10.00 -0.16
C PHE A 546 -28.60 11.13 0.17
N LEU A 547 -28.70 12.09 -0.76
CA LEU A 547 -29.58 13.25 -0.73
C LEU A 547 -30.67 13.03 -1.78
N LEU A 548 -31.91 12.89 -1.35
CA LEU A 548 -33.04 12.54 -2.21
C LEU A 548 -33.92 13.77 -2.45
N PRO A 549 -33.98 14.32 -3.67
CA PRO A 549 -34.67 15.57 -3.96
C PRO A 549 -36.19 15.52 -3.70
N GLY A 550 -36.78 16.71 -3.61
CA GLY A 550 -38.22 16.88 -3.53
C GLY A 550 -38.83 17.18 -4.89
N GLY A 551 -40.15 17.35 -4.93
CA GLY A 551 -40.85 17.76 -6.15
C GLY A 551 -40.34 19.10 -6.71
N GLY A 552 -40.06 19.15 -8.01
CA GLY A 552 -39.63 20.34 -8.74
C GLY A 552 -38.41 20.13 -9.65
N THR A 553 -37.70 19.02 -9.51
CA THR A 553 -36.50 18.67 -10.31
C THR A 553 -36.81 17.74 -11.49
N GLN A 554 -37.97 17.07 -11.48
CA GLN A 554 -38.38 16.14 -12.52
C GLN A 554 -38.55 16.79 -13.89
N TYR A 555 -38.29 16.04 -14.95
CA TYR A 555 -38.51 16.46 -16.33
C TYR A 555 -38.86 15.26 -17.24
N PRO A 556 -39.59 15.46 -18.35
CA PRO A 556 -39.94 14.37 -19.26
C PRO A 556 -38.70 13.70 -19.87
N GLY A 557 -38.65 12.37 -19.83
CA GLY A 557 -37.56 11.57 -20.40
C GLY A 557 -36.32 11.41 -19.52
N MET A 558 -36.37 11.80 -18.24
CA MET A 558 -35.27 11.56 -17.30
C MET A 558 -35.02 10.06 -17.10
N GLY A 559 -33.76 9.63 -17.09
CA GLY A 559 -33.39 8.23 -16.91
C GLY A 559 -33.66 7.32 -18.11
N ALA A 560 -34.12 7.85 -19.25
CA ALA A 560 -34.44 7.04 -20.43
C ALA A 560 -33.20 6.36 -21.07
N GLY A 561 -32.02 6.99 -20.95
CA GLY A 561 -30.74 6.39 -21.33
C GLY A 561 -30.35 5.25 -20.39
N LEU A 562 -30.41 5.52 -19.08
CA LEU A 562 -30.13 4.54 -18.03
C LEU A 562 -31.03 3.30 -18.12
N TYR A 563 -32.32 3.46 -18.41
CA TYR A 563 -33.24 2.34 -18.62
C TYR A 563 -32.83 1.42 -19.79
N ARG A 564 -32.22 1.98 -20.84
CA ARG A 564 -31.70 1.22 -21.98
C ARG A 564 -30.35 0.57 -21.68
N GLY A 565 -29.45 1.30 -21.01
CA GLY A 565 -28.06 0.90 -20.81
C GLY A 565 -27.75 0.10 -19.54
N HIS A 566 -28.55 0.24 -18.48
CA HIS A 566 -28.23 -0.29 -17.14
C HIS A 566 -29.29 -1.27 -16.64
N ALA A 567 -28.90 -2.54 -16.48
CA ALA A 567 -29.83 -3.62 -16.11
C ALA A 567 -30.52 -3.38 -14.75
N VAL A 568 -29.75 -3.06 -13.71
CA VAL A 568 -30.28 -2.80 -12.36
C VAL A 568 -31.30 -1.66 -12.36
N TYR A 569 -30.99 -0.58 -13.08
CA TYR A 569 -31.89 0.56 -13.22
C TYR A 569 -33.20 0.15 -13.91
N ARG A 570 -33.10 -0.54 -15.04
CA ARG A 570 -34.24 -1.01 -15.82
C ARG A 570 -35.15 -1.94 -15.02
N ASP A 571 -34.57 -2.95 -14.38
CA ASP A 571 -35.31 -3.97 -13.65
C ASP A 571 -36.02 -3.34 -12.44
N THR A 572 -35.38 -2.37 -11.78
CA THR A 572 -35.99 -1.60 -10.69
C THR A 572 -37.15 -0.72 -11.19
N VAL A 573 -36.99 -0.03 -12.32
CA VAL A 573 -38.08 0.77 -12.92
C VAL A 573 -39.27 -0.12 -13.32
N ASP A 574 -39.01 -1.31 -13.87
CA ASP A 574 -40.05 -2.26 -14.26
C ASP A 574 -40.80 -2.81 -13.03
N GLU A 575 -40.09 -3.06 -11.92
CA GLU A 575 -40.70 -3.42 -10.64
C GLU A 575 -41.62 -2.29 -10.12
N CYS A 576 -41.12 -1.05 -10.06
CA CYS A 576 -41.91 0.10 -9.64
C CYS A 576 -43.15 0.29 -10.54
N ALA A 577 -42.99 0.11 -11.86
CA ALA A 577 -44.09 0.22 -12.81
C ALA A 577 -45.19 -0.82 -12.54
N ARG A 578 -44.80 -2.07 -12.23
CA ARG A 578 -45.73 -3.14 -11.86
C ARG A 578 -46.52 -2.80 -10.58
N ILE A 579 -45.88 -2.19 -9.59
CA ILE A 579 -46.50 -1.79 -8.32
C ILE A 579 -47.47 -0.62 -8.51
N LEU A 580 -47.10 0.37 -9.31
CA LEU A 580 -47.90 1.59 -9.52
C LEU A 580 -49.08 1.41 -10.47
N ARG A 581 -49.02 0.44 -11.39
CA ARG A 581 -50.04 0.25 -12.43
C ARG A 581 -51.48 0.09 -11.90
N PRO A 582 -51.76 -0.68 -10.82
CA PRO A 582 -53.10 -0.74 -10.24
C PRO A 582 -53.60 0.61 -9.70
N ALA A 583 -52.71 1.41 -9.12
CA ALA A 583 -53.06 2.70 -8.56
C ALA A 583 -53.29 3.76 -9.66
N LEU A 584 -52.48 3.76 -10.71
CA LEU A 584 -52.52 4.77 -11.78
C LEU A 584 -53.47 4.44 -12.93
N GLY A 585 -53.86 3.18 -13.10
CA GLY A 585 -54.67 2.71 -14.23
C GLY A 585 -53.96 2.76 -15.59
N THR A 586 -52.71 3.23 -15.63
CA THR A 586 -51.85 3.36 -16.81
C THR A 586 -50.43 2.89 -16.47
N ASP A 587 -49.59 2.69 -17.49
CA ASP A 587 -48.19 2.34 -17.29
C ASP A 587 -47.37 3.61 -16.99
N PRO A 588 -46.77 3.75 -15.79
CA PRO A 588 -46.00 4.94 -15.45
C PRO A 588 -44.78 5.14 -16.36
N ARG A 589 -44.30 4.11 -17.05
CA ARG A 589 -43.17 4.23 -18.00
C ARG A 589 -43.51 5.14 -19.19
N THR A 590 -44.77 5.20 -19.60
CA THR A 590 -45.26 6.16 -20.59
C THR A 590 -45.03 7.59 -20.09
N ALA A 591 -45.40 7.89 -18.84
CA ALA A 591 -45.17 9.21 -18.24
C ALA A 591 -43.68 9.53 -17.99
N LEU A 592 -42.86 8.53 -17.65
CA LEU A 592 -41.41 8.70 -17.46
C LEU A 592 -40.70 9.01 -18.79
N PHE A 593 -40.99 8.27 -19.86
CA PHE A 593 -40.14 8.23 -21.05
C PHE A 593 -40.73 8.90 -22.29
N GLU A 594 -42.04 9.07 -22.40
CA GLU A 594 -42.63 9.73 -23.56
C GLU A 594 -42.51 11.26 -23.45
N ARG A 595 -42.25 11.95 -24.57
CA ARG A 595 -42.05 13.42 -24.62
C ARG A 595 -43.35 14.22 -24.52
N ARG A 596 -44.35 13.71 -23.80
CA ARG A 596 -45.60 14.43 -23.50
C ARG A 596 -45.51 14.93 -22.06
N GLU A 597 -46.02 16.13 -21.77
CA GLU A 597 -46.08 16.59 -20.38
C GLU A 597 -47.01 15.65 -19.58
N PRO A 598 -46.48 14.94 -18.57
CA PRO A 598 -47.30 14.11 -17.71
C PRO A 598 -48.16 14.99 -16.81
N ASP A 599 -49.27 14.45 -16.30
CA ASP A 599 -49.99 15.10 -15.21
C ASP A 599 -49.10 15.19 -13.95
N GLN A 600 -49.46 16.08 -13.03
CA GLN A 600 -48.65 16.37 -11.86
C GLN A 600 -48.38 15.15 -10.97
N VAL A 601 -49.36 14.22 -10.83
CA VAL A 601 -49.21 13.02 -10.00
C VAL A 601 -48.17 12.10 -10.64
N SER A 602 -48.33 11.82 -11.93
CA SER A 602 -47.39 11.00 -12.69
C SER A 602 -45.98 11.60 -12.72
N ALA A 603 -45.84 12.91 -12.79
CA ALA A 603 -44.55 13.61 -12.76
C ALA A 603 -43.80 13.40 -11.43
N LEU A 604 -44.49 13.54 -10.30
CA LEU A 604 -43.89 13.37 -8.97
C LEU A 604 -43.58 11.91 -8.65
N LEU A 605 -44.40 10.97 -9.11
CA LEU A 605 -44.11 9.54 -8.98
C LEU A 605 -42.93 9.12 -9.85
N SER A 606 -42.80 9.72 -11.04
CA SER A 606 -41.63 9.51 -11.90
C SER A 606 -40.33 9.88 -11.18
N LEU A 607 -40.34 10.97 -10.39
CA LEU A 607 -39.19 11.35 -9.57
C LEU A 607 -38.84 10.24 -8.57
N VAL A 608 -39.80 9.80 -7.76
CA VAL A 608 -39.59 8.76 -6.73
C VAL A 608 -39.06 7.46 -7.35
N VAL A 609 -39.61 7.03 -8.50
CA VAL A 609 -39.14 5.85 -9.23
C VAL A 609 -37.70 6.03 -9.69
N THR A 610 -37.38 7.19 -10.27
CA THR A 610 -36.02 7.50 -10.73
C THR A 610 -35.02 7.55 -9.57
N GLU A 611 -35.37 8.18 -8.45
CA GLU A 611 -34.53 8.23 -7.24
C GLU A 611 -34.23 6.82 -6.72
N TYR A 612 -35.27 6.01 -6.55
CA TYR A 612 -35.12 4.65 -6.03
C TYR A 612 -34.26 3.79 -6.98
N ALA A 613 -34.51 3.84 -8.29
CA ALA A 613 -33.74 3.09 -9.28
C ALA A 613 -32.27 3.53 -9.37
N LEU A 614 -31.97 4.84 -9.25
CA LEU A 614 -30.60 5.35 -9.16
C LEU A 614 -29.90 4.86 -7.89
N ALA A 615 -30.55 4.98 -6.73
CA ALA A 615 -29.99 4.50 -5.47
C ALA A 615 -29.67 3.00 -5.53
N ARG A 616 -30.60 2.18 -6.05
CA ARG A 616 -30.37 0.74 -6.24
C ARG A 616 -29.20 0.45 -7.17
N THR A 617 -29.06 1.21 -8.26
CA THR A 617 -27.94 1.07 -9.19
C THR A 617 -26.60 1.36 -8.52
N LEU A 618 -26.51 2.40 -7.69
CA LEU A 618 -25.29 2.70 -6.93
C LEU A 618 -25.00 1.68 -5.83
N ILE A 619 -26.02 1.24 -5.10
CA ILE A 619 -25.88 0.23 -4.04
C ILE A 619 -25.36 -1.09 -4.64
N GLU A 620 -25.89 -1.51 -5.79
CA GLU A 620 -25.44 -2.71 -6.49
C GLU A 620 -24.03 -2.57 -7.05
N ALA A 621 -23.64 -1.36 -7.48
CA ALA A 621 -22.26 -1.09 -7.88
C ALA A 621 -21.26 -1.25 -6.72
N GLY A 622 -21.73 -1.09 -5.47
CA GLY A 622 -20.93 -1.20 -4.25
C GLY A 622 -20.93 0.06 -3.37
N VAL A 623 -21.69 1.10 -3.75
CA VAL A 623 -21.81 2.36 -3.00
C VAL A 623 -22.88 2.23 -1.92
N ARG A 624 -22.47 1.93 -0.70
CA ARG A 624 -23.38 1.80 0.45
C ARG A 624 -23.58 3.16 1.14
N PRO A 625 -24.82 3.65 1.31
CA PRO A 625 -25.05 4.86 2.09
C PRO A 625 -24.90 4.56 3.59
N ASP A 626 -24.08 5.36 4.27
CA ASP A 626 -23.99 5.40 5.74
C ASP A 626 -25.13 6.23 6.35
N ALA A 627 -25.69 7.16 5.56
CA ALA A 627 -26.82 7.97 5.96
C ALA A 627 -27.69 8.39 4.77
N LEU A 628 -28.94 8.75 5.06
CA LEU A 628 -29.91 9.21 4.08
C LEU A 628 -30.54 10.54 4.55
N ILE A 629 -30.86 11.42 3.62
CA ILE A 629 -31.72 12.57 3.86
C ILE A 629 -32.55 12.83 2.61
N GLY A 630 -33.87 12.92 2.76
CA GLY A 630 -34.76 13.30 1.67
C GLY A 630 -35.30 14.70 1.87
N HIS A 631 -35.69 15.37 0.79
CA HIS A 631 -36.42 16.64 0.87
C HIS A 631 -37.89 16.41 0.55
N SER A 632 -38.73 16.49 1.58
CA SER A 632 -40.16 16.21 1.52
C SER A 632 -40.51 14.88 0.86
N LEU A 633 -40.77 14.88 -0.45
CA LEU A 633 -41.15 13.68 -1.19
C LEU A 633 -40.01 12.65 -1.16
N GLY A 634 -38.76 13.10 -1.30
CA GLY A 634 -37.59 12.23 -1.23
C GLY A 634 -37.39 11.56 0.13
N GLU A 635 -38.02 12.04 1.22
CA GLU A 635 -37.91 11.37 2.53
C GLU A 635 -38.64 10.02 2.54
N TYR A 636 -39.67 9.84 1.71
CA TYR A 636 -40.31 8.52 1.50
C TYR A 636 -39.37 7.55 0.80
N THR A 637 -38.63 8.02 -0.22
CA THR A 637 -37.59 7.22 -0.87
C THR A 637 -36.47 6.89 0.11
N ALA A 638 -36.04 7.85 0.94
CA ALA A 638 -35.03 7.66 1.97
C ALA A 638 -35.47 6.61 3.00
N ALA A 639 -36.70 6.71 3.52
CA ALA A 639 -37.26 5.75 4.45
C ALA A 639 -37.42 4.36 3.84
N CYS A 640 -37.74 4.27 2.55
CA CYS A 640 -37.79 3.00 1.84
C CYS A 640 -36.41 2.34 1.73
N LEU A 641 -35.39 3.10 1.35
CA LEU A 641 -34.00 2.63 1.30
C LEU A 641 -33.46 2.27 2.69
N ALA A 642 -33.90 2.98 3.74
CA ALA A 642 -33.60 2.67 5.13
C ALA A 642 -34.30 1.40 5.64
N GLY A 643 -35.27 0.85 4.91
CA GLY A 643 -36.06 -0.30 5.32
C GLY A 643 -37.21 0.01 6.28
N VAL A 644 -37.57 1.29 6.45
CA VAL A 644 -38.70 1.72 7.27
C VAL A 644 -40.03 1.36 6.60
N ILE A 645 -40.12 1.50 5.29
CA ILE A 645 -41.30 1.21 4.48
C ILE A 645 -40.90 0.32 3.30
N ASP A 646 -41.61 -0.77 3.06
CA ASP A 646 -41.34 -1.61 1.88
C ASP A 646 -41.75 -0.88 0.59
N LEU A 647 -41.04 -1.13 -0.52
CA LEU A 647 -41.33 -0.49 -1.81
C LEU A 647 -42.79 -0.68 -2.26
N ALA A 648 -43.34 -1.87 -2.02
CA ALA A 648 -44.72 -2.22 -2.35
C ALA A 648 -45.76 -1.41 -1.58
N ASP A 649 -45.43 -0.90 -0.39
CA ASP A 649 -46.29 -0.07 0.44
C ASP A 649 -46.03 1.43 0.21
N MET A 650 -44.75 1.81 0.03
CA MET A 650 -44.33 3.19 -0.16
C MET A 650 -44.95 3.81 -1.42
N LEU A 651 -44.91 3.11 -2.56
CA LEU A 651 -45.38 3.65 -3.84
C LEU A 651 -46.90 3.95 -3.85
N PRO A 652 -47.79 3.05 -3.39
CA PRO A 652 -49.20 3.37 -3.22
C PRO A 652 -49.46 4.49 -2.21
N LEU A 653 -48.78 4.47 -1.06
CA LEU A 653 -48.93 5.51 -0.03
C LEU A 653 -48.58 6.90 -0.58
N VAL A 654 -47.45 7.01 -1.28
CA VAL A 654 -47.00 8.26 -1.91
C VAL A 654 -47.98 8.69 -3.00
N THR A 655 -48.53 7.76 -3.78
CA THR A 655 -49.56 8.06 -4.79
C THR A 655 -50.77 8.74 -4.15
N GLU A 656 -51.28 8.21 -3.04
CA GLU A 656 -52.40 8.81 -2.32
C GLU A 656 -52.04 10.13 -1.65
N ARG A 657 -50.84 10.25 -1.07
CA ARG A 657 -50.32 11.53 -0.56
C ARG A 657 -50.37 12.63 -1.63
N VAL A 658 -49.85 12.34 -2.82
CA VAL A 658 -49.79 13.30 -3.91
C VAL A 658 -51.20 13.66 -4.40
N ARG A 659 -52.13 12.70 -4.49
CA ARG A 659 -53.54 12.95 -4.85
C ARG A 659 -54.25 13.85 -3.85
N LEU A 660 -54.12 13.55 -2.55
CA LEU A 660 -54.76 14.33 -1.49
C LEU A 660 -54.23 15.77 -1.46
N ILE A 661 -52.91 15.95 -1.55
CA ILE A 661 -52.29 17.28 -1.63
C ILE A 661 -52.75 18.04 -2.88
N ALA A 662 -52.81 17.36 -4.04
CA ALA A 662 -53.33 17.96 -5.27
C ALA A 662 -54.80 18.39 -5.14
N SER A 663 -55.63 17.60 -4.45
CA SER A 663 -57.04 17.92 -4.24
C SER A 663 -57.28 19.12 -3.32
N ALA A 664 -56.36 19.40 -2.39
CA ALA A 664 -56.43 20.53 -1.47
C ALA A 664 -56.04 21.86 -2.17
N GLY A 665 -55.22 21.81 -3.22
CA GLY A 665 -54.79 22.97 -4.00
C GLY A 665 -53.85 23.93 -3.25
N GLY A 666 -53.91 25.21 -3.59
CA GLY A 666 -53.07 26.27 -3.02
C GLY A 666 -51.84 26.59 -3.86
N ALA A 667 -50.88 27.30 -3.26
CA ALA A 667 -49.64 27.69 -3.94
C ALA A 667 -48.44 27.66 -2.98
N THR A 668 -47.26 27.54 -3.58
CA THR A 668 -45.97 27.54 -2.87
C THR A 668 -44.99 28.49 -3.55
N VAL A 669 -44.29 29.31 -2.77
CA VAL A 669 -43.30 30.29 -3.24
C VAL A 669 -41.96 30.10 -2.53
N GLY A 670 -40.87 30.03 -3.30
CA GLY A 670 -39.51 30.07 -2.78
C GLY A 670 -39.06 31.52 -2.58
N VAL A 671 -38.47 31.82 -1.41
CA VAL A 671 -38.07 33.17 -0.99
C VAL A 671 -36.58 33.15 -0.66
N ALA A 672 -35.83 34.09 -1.25
CA ALA A 672 -34.40 34.26 -1.01
C ALA A 672 -34.15 35.12 0.24
N ALA A 673 -34.60 34.64 1.40
CA ALA A 673 -34.43 35.29 2.70
C ALA A 673 -34.33 34.27 3.86
N PRO A 674 -33.69 34.62 4.99
CA PRO A 674 -33.65 33.78 6.18
C PRO A 674 -35.03 33.61 6.81
N ALA A 675 -35.22 32.50 7.54
CA ALA A 675 -36.48 32.22 8.23
C ALA A 675 -36.84 33.30 9.26
N GLU A 676 -35.84 33.89 9.92
CA GLU A 676 -35.97 35.01 10.87
C GLU A 676 -36.67 36.24 10.26
N GLU A 677 -36.39 36.54 8.98
CA GLU A 677 -37.00 37.67 8.26
C GLU A 677 -38.38 37.35 7.70
N ILE A 678 -38.64 36.07 7.41
CA ILE A 678 -39.91 35.61 6.84
C ILE A 678 -40.97 35.40 7.90
N ARG A 679 -40.61 34.83 9.08
CA ARG A 679 -41.56 34.52 10.17
C ARG A 679 -42.46 35.70 10.55
N PRO A 680 -41.98 36.96 10.69
CA PRO A 680 -42.82 38.11 11.00
C PRO A 680 -43.82 38.50 9.90
N LEU A 681 -43.67 37.93 8.69
CA LEU A 681 -44.51 38.21 7.52
C LEU A 681 -45.60 37.16 7.30
N LEU A 682 -45.60 36.08 8.11
CA LEU A 682 -46.58 35.01 8.01
C LEU A 682 -47.79 35.34 8.89
N ASP A 683 -48.99 35.25 8.31
CA ASP A 683 -50.26 35.24 9.04
C ASP A 683 -50.78 33.78 9.17
N ASP A 684 -51.92 33.59 9.83
CA ASP A 684 -52.54 32.27 10.02
C ASP A 684 -52.97 31.60 8.69
N THR A 685 -52.92 32.33 7.57
CA THR A 685 -53.25 31.85 6.22
C THR A 685 -52.02 31.48 5.39
N LEU A 686 -50.83 31.51 6.00
CA LEU A 686 -49.55 31.10 5.40
C LEU A 686 -48.82 30.15 6.35
N SER A 687 -47.92 29.34 5.78
CA SER A 687 -47.07 28.43 6.53
C SER A 687 -45.67 28.44 5.96
N LEU A 688 -44.67 28.42 6.85
CA LEU A 688 -43.28 28.19 6.44
C LEU A 688 -43.16 26.72 6.03
N ALA A 689 -43.08 26.45 4.73
CA ALA A 689 -43.07 25.09 4.19
C ALA A 689 -41.69 24.44 4.28
N ALA A 690 -40.61 25.20 4.07
CA ALA A 690 -39.25 24.67 4.16
C ALA A 690 -38.22 25.73 4.55
N VAL A 691 -37.18 25.29 5.27
CA VAL A 691 -35.93 26.04 5.52
C VAL A 691 -34.80 25.26 4.85
N ASN A 692 -34.41 25.69 3.66
CA ASN A 692 -33.47 24.99 2.77
C ASN A 692 -32.02 25.45 2.95
N GLY A 693 -31.81 26.65 3.50
CA GLY A 693 -30.50 27.20 3.79
C GLY A 693 -30.58 28.55 4.50
N PRO A 694 -29.42 29.17 4.81
CA PRO A 694 -29.36 30.43 5.57
C PRO A 694 -30.17 31.57 4.95
N GLY A 695 -30.29 31.62 3.62
CA GLY A 695 -31.08 32.61 2.89
C GLY A 695 -32.06 32.00 1.89
N ALA A 696 -32.52 30.77 2.13
CA ALA A 696 -33.39 30.05 1.21
C ALA A 696 -34.53 29.36 1.98
N CYS A 697 -35.73 29.94 1.88
CA CYS A 697 -36.94 29.40 2.52
C CYS A 697 -38.07 29.22 1.51
N THR A 698 -39.10 28.47 1.91
CA THR A 698 -40.30 28.26 1.09
C THR A 698 -41.54 28.54 1.93
N VAL A 699 -42.51 29.25 1.37
CA VAL A 699 -43.78 29.59 2.02
C VAL A 699 -44.94 29.00 1.21
N ALA A 700 -45.93 28.43 1.89
CA ALA A 700 -47.09 27.81 1.27
C ALA A 700 -48.40 28.27 1.93
N GLY A 701 -49.48 28.30 1.17
CA GLY A 701 -50.81 28.67 1.67
C GLY A 701 -51.86 28.68 0.55
N HIS A 702 -53.06 29.16 0.86
CA HIS A 702 -54.08 29.36 -0.17
C HIS A 702 -53.59 30.36 -1.24
N LEU A 703 -54.06 30.19 -2.49
CA LEU A 703 -53.58 30.96 -3.64
C LEU A 703 -53.64 32.48 -3.43
N ASP A 704 -54.73 32.96 -2.85
CA ASP A 704 -54.93 34.39 -2.58
C ASP A 704 -53.96 34.91 -1.50
N ALA A 705 -53.68 34.10 -0.47
CA ALA A 705 -52.74 34.44 0.59
C ALA A 705 -51.30 34.53 0.05
N VAL A 706 -50.87 33.55 -0.74
CA VAL A 706 -49.56 33.56 -1.40
C VAL A 706 -49.43 34.73 -2.35
N THR A 707 -50.49 35.09 -3.08
CA THR A 707 -50.48 36.25 -3.99
C THR A 707 -50.34 37.58 -3.23
N ARG A 708 -51.00 37.73 -2.06
CA ARG A 708 -50.77 38.89 -1.17
C ARG A 708 -49.34 38.93 -0.64
N PHE A 709 -48.80 37.77 -0.26
CA PHE A 709 -47.44 37.63 0.23
C PHE A 709 -46.39 37.99 -0.83
N GLU A 710 -46.57 37.57 -2.08
CA GLU A 710 -45.70 37.96 -3.20
C GLU A 710 -45.70 39.48 -3.46
N ALA A 711 -46.85 40.13 -3.31
CA ALA A 711 -46.94 41.59 -3.39
C ALA A 711 -46.20 42.28 -2.22
N GLU A 712 -46.25 41.70 -1.02
CA GLU A 712 -45.46 42.17 0.14
C GLU A 712 -43.95 42.02 -0.11
N LEU A 713 -43.50 40.85 -0.58
CA LEU A 713 -42.09 40.61 -0.91
C LEU A 713 -41.59 41.56 -2.00
N THR A 714 -42.41 41.81 -3.02
CA THR A 714 -42.12 42.80 -4.07
C THR A 714 -41.92 44.20 -3.47
N ARG A 715 -42.81 44.61 -2.54
CA ARG A 715 -42.71 45.91 -1.86
C ARG A 715 -41.43 46.04 -1.03
N ARG A 716 -40.96 44.94 -0.44
CA ARG A 716 -39.74 44.87 0.37
C ARG A 716 -38.45 44.63 -0.44
N GLY A 717 -38.57 44.42 -1.75
CA GLY A 717 -37.42 44.11 -2.61
C GLY A 717 -36.79 42.74 -2.35
N VAL A 718 -37.53 41.81 -1.73
CA VAL A 718 -37.03 40.44 -1.44
C VAL A 718 -37.24 39.56 -2.68
N PRO A 719 -36.19 38.94 -3.25
CA PRO A 719 -36.34 38.06 -4.40
C PRO A 719 -37.14 36.80 -4.06
N PHE A 720 -38.07 36.43 -4.93
CA PHE A 720 -38.88 35.23 -4.77
C PHE A 720 -39.22 34.60 -6.13
N ARG A 721 -39.66 33.33 -6.09
CA ARG A 721 -40.11 32.61 -7.27
C ARG A 721 -41.21 31.63 -6.90
N ARG A 722 -42.36 31.72 -7.57
CA ARG A 722 -43.44 30.74 -7.45
C ARG A 722 -42.95 29.38 -7.98
N LEU A 723 -43.11 28.33 -7.17
CA LEU A 723 -42.67 26.98 -7.54
C LEU A 723 -43.65 26.37 -8.54
N ARG A 724 -43.14 25.52 -9.44
CA ARG A 724 -43.95 24.84 -10.48
C ARG A 724 -44.68 23.61 -9.91
N ILE A 725 -45.26 23.78 -8.72
CA ILE A 725 -46.11 22.82 -8.01
C ILE A 725 -47.37 23.59 -7.55
N PRO A 726 -48.54 23.40 -8.20
CA PRO A 726 -49.77 24.15 -7.89
C PRO A 726 -50.47 23.64 -6.61
N VAL A 727 -49.70 23.41 -5.55
CA VAL A 727 -50.16 22.88 -4.27
C VAL A 727 -49.46 23.59 -3.12
N ALA A 728 -50.12 23.66 -1.97
CA ALA A 728 -49.58 24.20 -0.73
C ALA A 728 -49.10 23.09 0.22
N ALA A 729 -48.07 22.33 -0.20
CA ALA A 729 -47.46 21.30 0.64
C ALA A 729 -46.88 21.89 1.93
N HIS A 730 -46.87 21.13 3.04
CA HIS A 730 -46.33 21.56 4.34
C HIS A 730 -47.02 22.80 4.93
N SER A 731 -48.35 22.85 4.81
CA SER A 731 -49.14 23.99 5.28
C SER A 731 -50.48 23.58 5.88
N HIS A 732 -51.11 24.51 6.59
CA HIS A 732 -52.48 24.38 7.13
C HIS A 732 -53.54 24.05 6.06
N VAL A 733 -53.27 24.32 4.77
CA VAL A 733 -54.18 23.97 3.67
C VAL A 733 -54.45 22.46 3.61
N LEU A 734 -53.53 21.64 4.16
CA LEU A 734 -53.65 20.19 4.17
C LEU A 734 -54.51 19.64 5.32
N ASP A 735 -54.83 20.44 6.35
CA ASP A 735 -55.55 19.98 7.55
C ASP A 735 -56.85 19.20 7.21
N PRO A 736 -57.67 19.59 6.21
CA PRO A 736 -58.88 18.85 5.84
C PRO A 736 -58.63 17.47 5.23
N VAL A 737 -57.46 17.22 4.65
CA VAL A 737 -57.13 15.96 3.97
C VAL A 737 -56.27 15.01 4.81
N LEU A 738 -55.71 15.48 5.94
CA LEU A 738 -54.89 14.65 6.83
C LEU A 738 -55.61 13.42 7.40
N PRO A 739 -56.90 13.46 7.82
CA PRO A 739 -57.60 12.27 8.31
C PRO A 739 -57.74 11.16 7.25
N ALA A 740 -57.91 11.56 5.98
CA ALA A 740 -57.94 10.60 4.87
C ALA A 740 -56.55 9.97 4.67
N TYR A 741 -55.49 10.76 4.77
CA TYR A 741 -54.12 10.24 4.65
C TYR A 741 -53.73 9.32 5.81
N GLU A 742 -54.15 9.65 7.03
CA GLU A 742 -53.94 8.80 8.22
C GLU A 742 -54.50 7.39 8.02
N THR A 743 -55.67 7.27 7.39
CA THR A 743 -56.29 5.97 7.08
C THR A 743 -55.38 5.10 6.21
N HIS A 744 -54.66 5.70 5.26
CA HIS A 744 -53.72 5.00 4.39
C HIS A 744 -52.42 4.66 5.14
N LEU A 745 -51.89 5.58 5.95
CA LEU A 745 -50.69 5.33 6.76
C LEU A 745 -50.87 4.14 7.72
N ARG A 746 -52.07 3.96 8.29
CA ARG A 746 -52.38 2.83 9.19
C ARG A 746 -52.41 1.47 8.50
N GLN A 747 -52.46 1.44 7.17
CA GLN A 747 -52.42 0.20 6.38
C GLN A 747 -50.99 -0.22 6.02
N VAL A 748 -50.01 0.64 6.25
CA VAL A 748 -48.60 0.41 5.93
C VAL A 748 -47.86 -0.16 7.14
N THR A 749 -46.97 -1.12 6.90
CA THR A 749 -46.08 -1.63 7.96
C THR A 749 -44.85 -0.75 8.09
N LEU A 750 -44.73 -0.03 9.20
CA LEU A 750 -43.55 0.80 9.51
C LEU A 750 -42.57 0.02 10.38
N ARG A 751 -41.27 0.10 10.07
CA ARG A 751 -40.20 -0.59 10.79
C ARG A 751 -39.08 0.37 11.21
N PRO A 752 -38.29 0.04 12.26
CA PRO A 752 -37.09 0.79 12.58
C PRO A 752 -36.10 0.85 11.39
N PRO A 753 -35.41 1.98 11.19
CA PRO A 753 -34.45 2.14 10.10
C PRO A 753 -33.21 1.26 10.28
N ARG A 754 -32.79 0.58 9.20
CA ARG A 754 -31.53 -0.18 9.13
C ARG A 754 -30.36 0.69 8.66
N VAL A 755 -30.66 1.72 7.87
CA VAL A 755 -29.73 2.79 7.51
C VAL A 755 -30.21 4.06 8.20
N PRO A 756 -29.36 4.73 9.01
CA PRO A 756 -29.72 5.98 9.66
C PRO A 756 -30.18 7.04 8.65
N TYR A 757 -31.22 7.81 8.98
CA TYR A 757 -31.63 8.94 8.16
C TYR A 757 -32.00 10.16 9.00
N VAL A 758 -31.90 11.33 8.39
CA VAL A 758 -32.26 12.61 9.00
C VAL A 758 -33.67 12.98 8.57
N THR A 759 -34.56 13.21 9.54
CA THR A 759 -35.97 13.55 9.24
C THR A 759 -36.17 15.06 9.08
N ASN A 760 -37.01 15.44 8.12
CA ASN A 760 -37.35 16.83 7.84
C ASN A 760 -38.15 17.49 8.96
N VAL A 761 -38.86 16.72 9.81
CA VAL A 761 -39.72 17.25 10.86
C VAL A 761 -38.90 17.96 11.95
N THR A 762 -37.85 17.29 12.42
CA THR A 762 -37.00 17.80 13.52
C THR A 762 -35.71 18.43 13.01
N GLY A 763 -35.26 18.10 11.80
CA GLY A 763 -33.97 18.53 11.27
C GLY A 763 -32.79 17.81 11.93
N THR A 764 -33.01 16.61 12.48
CA THR A 764 -31.97 15.77 13.09
C THR A 764 -32.26 14.29 12.84
N TRP A 765 -31.41 13.40 13.34
CA TRP A 765 -31.51 11.95 13.18
C TRP A 765 -32.88 11.42 13.62
N ALA A 766 -33.53 10.65 12.77
CA ALA A 766 -34.79 9.99 13.09
C ALA A 766 -34.56 8.89 14.14
N THR A 767 -35.41 8.82 15.16
CA THR A 767 -35.42 7.71 16.13
C THR A 767 -36.33 6.58 15.65
N ASP A 768 -36.12 5.36 16.16
CA ASP A 768 -36.98 4.21 15.87
C ASP A 768 -38.46 4.51 16.17
N ALA A 769 -38.73 5.20 17.28
CA ALA A 769 -40.07 5.59 17.68
C ALA A 769 -40.70 6.62 16.73
N GLN A 770 -39.91 7.54 16.18
CA GLN A 770 -40.40 8.50 15.18
C GLN A 770 -40.67 7.81 13.84
N ALA A 771 -39.72 7.01 13.35
CA ALA A 771 -39.84 6.32 12.06
C ALA A 771 -41.05 5.36 12.02
N THR A 772 -41.38 4.74 13.15
CA THR A 772 -42.52 3.81 13.30
C THR A 772 -43.85 4.46 13.70
N SER A 773 -43.88 5.79 13.84
CA SER A 773 -45.08 6.53 14.27
C SER A 773 -45.88 7.07 13.09
N VAL A 774 -47.16 6.70 13.02
CA VAL A 774 -48.12 7.30 12.07
C VAL A 774 -48.22 8.82 12.27
N GLN A 775 -48.19 9.29 13.52
CA GLN A 775 -48.27 10.72 13.82
C GLN A 775 -47.06 11.47 13.22
N HIS A 776 -45.87 10.89 13.29
CA HIS A 776 -44.68 11.51 12.71
C HIS A 776 -44.81 11.70 11.19
N TRP A 777 -45.41 10.75 10.48
CA TRP A 777 -45.63 10.85 9.03
C TRP A 777 -46.75 11.84 8.64
N LEU A 778 -47.74 12.05 9.51
CA LEU A 778 -48.70 13.14 9.39
C LEU A 778 -48.00 14.50 9.60
N ASP A 779 -47.19 14.60 10.65
CA ASP A 779 -46.40 15.79 10.97
C ASP A 779 -45.44 16.12 9.82
N HIS A 780 -44.77 15.12 9.23
CA HIS A 780 -43.93 15.26 8.04
C HIS A 780 -44.68 15.79 6.82
N THR A 781 -45.97 15.46 6.67
CA THR A 781 -46.77 15.97 5.57
C THR A 781 -47.23 17.41 5.80
N ARG A 782 -47.40 17.80 7.06
CA ARG A 782 -48.04 19.05 7.48
C ARG A 782 -47.06 20.16 7.86
N HIS A 783 -45.92 19.83 8.45
CA HIS A 783 -45.01 20.78 9.07
C HIS A 783 -43.78 21.10 8.23
N THR A 784 -43.05 22.14 8.64
CA THR A 784 -41.91 22.71 7.91
C THR A 784 -40.81 21.67 7.66
N VAL A 785 -40.30 21.59 6.44
CA VAL A 785 -39.10 20.82 6.08
C VAL A 785 -37.84 21.54 6.57
N ARG A 786 -37.16 20.97 7.56
CA ARG A 786 -35.93 21.51 8.19
C ARG A 786 -34.66 20.99 7.54
N PHE A 787 -34.55 21.12 6.21
CA PHE A 787 -33.43 20.56 5.44
C PHE A 787 -32.07 21.16 5.85
N ALA A 788 -32.00 22.48 6.07
CA ALA A 788 -30.74 23.14 6.46
C ALA A 788 -30.19 22.64 7.80
N ASP A 789 -31.08 22.44 8.78
CA ASP A 789 -30.72 21.87 10.09
C ASP A 789 -30.27 20.42 9.92
N GLY A 790 -30.99 19.67 9.08
CA GLY A 790 -30.68 18.28 8.77
C GLY A 790 -29.30 18.10 8.12
N ILE A 791 -28.90 18.97 7.21
CA ILE A 791 -27.55 18.95 6.62
C ILE A 791 -26.48 19.25 7.68
N THR A 792 -26.73 20.17 8.61
CA THR A 792 -25.81 20.41 9.74
C THR A 792 -25.68 19.16 10.60
N ALA A 793 -26.79 18.54 11.02
CA ALA A 793 -26.76 17.33 11.84
C ALA A 793 -26.10 16.13 11.14
N LEU A 794 -26.28 16.00 9.82
CA LEU A 794 -25.62 15.00 8.99
C LEU A 794 -24.10 15.22 8.95
N TRP A 795 -23.69 16.47 8.69
CA TRP A 795 -22.28 16.84 8.59
C TRP A 795 -21.57 16.63 9.93
N ASP A 796 -22.08 17.22 11.01
CA ASP A 796 -21.45 17.19 12.34
C ASP A 796 -21.15 15.77 12.83
N ARG A 797 -21.97 14.78 12.45
CA ARG A 797 -21.77 13.37 12.84
C ARG A 797 -20.84 12.60 11.92
N LEU A 798 -20.90 12.81 10.60
CA LEU A 798 -20.30 11.88 9.63
C LEU A 798 -19.31 12.49 8.63
N HIS A 799 -19.36 13.80 8.40
CA HIS A 799 -18.58 14.51 7.36
C HIS A 799 -18.59 13.76 6.00
N PRO A 800 -19.77 13.36 5.48
CA PRO A 800 -19.84 12.40 4.38
C PRO A 800 -19.65 13.05 3.01
N VAL A 801 -19.33 12.24 2.01
CA VAL A 801 -19.55 12.55 0.60
C VAL A 801 -21.06 12.68 0.35
N LEU A 802 -21.50 13.83 -0.17
CA LEU A 802 -22.91 14.15 -0.39
C LEU A 802 -23.32 13.76 -1.81
N VAL A 803 -24.14 12.72 -1.95
CA VAL A 803 -24.55 12.16 -3.25
C VAL A 803 -26.01 12.48 -3.52
N GLU A 804 -26.29 13.36 -4.48
CA GLU A 804 -27.66 13.65 -4.90
C GLU A 804 -28.17 12.53 -5.81
N ILE A 805 -29.20 11.83 -5.33
CA ILE A 805 -29.84 10.73 -6.02
C ILE A 805 -31.04 11.28 -6.78
N GLY A 806 -30.85 11.75 -8.00
CA GLY A 806 -31.93 12.31 -8.81
C GLY A 806 -31.47 13.44 -9.75
N PRO A 807 -32.43 14.08 -10.44
CA PRO A 807 -32.13 15.08 -11.46
C PRO A 807 -31.46 16.36 -10.92
N GLY A 808 -30.25 16.66 -11.41
CA GLY A 808 -29.55 17.91 -11.15
C GLY A 808 -28.80 17.94 -9.82
N ASP A 809 -28.51 19.14 -9.34
CA ASP A 809 -27.58 19.41 -8.23
C ASP A 809 -28.19 20.39 -7.20
N THR A 810 -29.50 20.33 -7.02
CA THR A 810 -30.22 21.33 -6.21
C THR A 810 -29.93 21.13 -4.73
N LEU A 811 -30.03 19.89 -4.24
CA LEU A 811 -29.81 19.59 -2.82
C LEU A 811 -28.33 19.75 -2.45
N THR A 812 -27.42 19.34 -3.31
CA THR A 812 -25.98 19.50 -3.11
C THR A 812 -25.59 20.98 -3.06
N LYS A 813 -26.13 21.84 -3.94
CA LYS A 813 -25.94 23.30 -3.86
C LYS A 813 -26.47 23.90 -2.55
N LEU A 814 -27.66 23.50 -2.10
CA LEU A 814 -28.23 23.94 -0.83
C LEU A 814 -27.37 23.50 0.35
N ALA A 815 -26.90 22.25 0.33
CA ALA A 815 -26.02 21.70 1.36
C ALA A 815 -24.67 22.44 1.40
N THR A 816 -24.04 22.68 0.24
CA THR A 816 -22.80 23.48 0.16
C THR A 816 -23.00 24.90 0.68
N GLY A 817 -24.13 25.54 0.35
CA GLY A 817 -24.46 26.86 0.87
C GLY A 817 -24.60 26.87 2.40
N ARG A 818 -25.15 25.81 2.99
CA ARG A 818 -25.22 25.64 4.45
C ARG A 818 -23.85 25.39 5.08
N LEU A 819 -22.98 24.62 4.41
CA LEU A 819 -21.65 24.20 4.88
C LEU A 819 -20.53 25.13 4.38
N THR A 820 -20.81 26.42 4.27
CA THR A 820 -19.83 27.42 3.82
C THR A 820 -18.57 27.35 4.69
N GLY A 821 -17.40 27.15 4.05
CA GLY A 821 -16.11 27.00 4.73
C GLY A 821 -15.61 25.56 4.91
N GLN A 822 -16.46 24.54 4.71
CA GLN A 822 -16.11 23.12 4.91
C GLN A 822 -15.72 22.38 3.62
N ALA A 823 -16.05 22.94 2.44
CA ALA A 823 -15.76 22.39 1.11
C ALA A 823 -16.13 20.89 0.93
N PRO A 824 -17.41 20.50 1.12
CA PRO A 824 -17.85 19.11 1.00
C PRO A 824 -17.65 18.55 -0.41
N VAL A 825 -17.29 17.26 -0.50
CA VAL A 825 -17.34 16.53 -1.78
C VAL A 825 -18.81 16.25 -2.11
N THR A 826 -19.25 16.77 -3.24
CA THR A 826 -20.62 16.60 -3.76
C THR A 826 -20.61 15.74 -5.02
N VAL A 827 -21.61 14.89 -5.21
CA VAL A 827 -21.74 14.02 -6.38
C VAL A 827 -23.16 14.12 -6.91
N THR A 828 -23.30 14.35 -8.21
CA THR A 828 -24.58 14.38 -8.91
C THR A 828 -24.70 13.13 -9.77
N THR A 829 -25.82 12.44 -9.70
CA THR A 829 -26.01 11.13 -10.35
C THR A 829 -26.84 11.17 -11.64
N MET A 830 -27.49 12.30 -11.92
CA MET A 830 -28.29 12.50 -13.12
C MET A 830 -28.27 13.97 -13.54
N ARG A 831 -28.35 14.23 -14.84
CA ARG A 831 -28.25 15.58 -15.38
C ARG A 831 -29.38 16.49 -14.89
N HIS A 832 -29.10 17.79 -14.86
CA HIS A 832 -30.12 18.81 -14.75
C HIS A 832 -30.91 18.93 -16.07
N ALA A 833 -32.21 19.25 -16.01
CA ALA A 833 -33.11 19.31 -17.19
C ALA A 833 -32.62 20.22 -18.35
N LYS A 834 -31.79 21.22 -18.05
CA LYS A 834 -31.21 22.17 -19.02
C LYS A 834 -29.82 21.78 -19.53
N ALA A 835 -29.21 20.73 -18.98
CA ALA A 835 -27.89 20.28 -19.40
C ALA A 835 -27.98 19.44 -20.68
N GLU A 836 -26.99 19.60 -21.56
CA GLU A 836 -26.87 18.86 -22.81
C GLU A 836 -26.27 17.45 -22.62
N ALA A 837 -25.56 17.21 -21.51
CA ALA A 837 -24.97 15.92 -21.17
C ALA A 837 -26.05 14.80 -21.06
N SER A 838 -25.71 13.56 -21.37
CA SER A 838 -26.62 12.41 -21.17
C SER A 838 -26.62 11.95 -19.70
N ASP A 839 -27.66 11.22 -19.30
CA ASP A 839 -27.72 10.64 -17.94
C ASP A 839 -26.63 9.58 -17.74
N ASP A 840 -26.31 8.79 -18.77
CA ASP A 840 -25.23 7.79 -18.74
C ASP A 840 -23.86 8.46 -18.50
N PHE A 841 -23.65 9.65 -19.10
CA PHE A 841 -22.44 10.45 -18.89
C PHE A 841 -22.32 10.88 -17.43
N VAL A 842 -23.38 11.48 -16.88
CA VAL A 842 -23.38 11.98 -15.50
C VAL A 842 -23.22 10.84 -14.49
N LEU A 843 -23.83 9.68 -14.74
CA LEU A 843 -23.63 8.51 -13.88
C LEU A 843 -22.19 8.00 -13.91
N ALA A 844 -21.55 7.90 -15.09
CA ALA A 844 -20.15 7.49 -15.19
C ALA A 844 -19.22 8.45 -14.45
N GLU A 845 -19.44 9.77 -14.57
CA GLU A 845 -18.70 10.78 -13.80
C GLU A 845 -18.95 10.65 -12.30
N ALA A 846 -20.19 10.35 -11.89
CA ALA A 846 -20.53 10.14 -10.49
C ALA A 846 -19.75 8.98 -9.87
N LEU A 847 -19.68 7.83 -10.57
CA LEU A 847 -18.92 6.66 -10.11
C LEU A 847 -17.41 6.97 -10.03
N GLY A 848 -16.87 7.65 -11.04
CA GLY A 848 -15.47 8.08 -11.04
C GLY A 848 -15.14 9.06 -9.90
N ARG A 849 -16.05 10.00 -9.62
CA ARG A 849 -15.88 10.98 -8.53
C ARG A 849 -16.01 10.33 -7.16
N LEU A 850 -16.91 9.37 -6.98
CA LEU A 850 -17.02 8.57 -5.75
C LEU A 850 -15.75 7.76 -5.48
N TRP A 851 -15.23 7.08 -6.50
CA TRP A 851 -13.97 6.34 -6.38
C TRP A 851 -12.80 7.24 -6.04
N SER A 852 -12.75 8.41 -6.69
CA SER A 852 -11.71 9.43 -6.46
C SER A 852 -11.81 10.03 -5.04
N ALA A 853 -13.00 10.06 -4.45
CA ALA A 853 -13.23 10.48 -3.08
C ALA A 853 -12.91 9.40 -2.03
N GLY A 854 -12.54 8.18 -2.44
CA GLY A 854 -12.19 7.07 -1.55
C GLY A 854 -13.25 5.97 -1.41
N VAL A 855 -14.34 6.02 -2.18
CA VAL A 855 -15.35 4.95 -2.18
C VAL A 855 -14.88 3.83 -3.12
N ASP A 856 -14.05 2.91 -2.63
CA ASP A 856 -13.42 1.85 -3.43
C ASP A 856 -14.43 0.98 -4.20
N GLY A 857 -15.59 0.72 -3.58
CA GLY A 857 -16.69 -0.04 -4.18
C GLY A 857 -17.46 0.71 -5.26
N ALA A 858 -17.11 1.94 -5.64
CA ALA A 858 -17.92 2.71 -6.60
C ALA A 858 -17.79 2.26 -8.06
N LEU A 859 -16.74 1.52 -8.43
CA LEU A 859 -16.51 1.13 -9.82
C LEU A 859 -16.99 -0.29 -10.08
N PRO A 860 -18.12 -0.49 -10.78
CA PRO A 860 -18.63 -1.82 -11.12
C PRO A 860 -17.72 -2.51 -12.16
N PRO A 861 -17.78 -3.85 -12.29
CA PRO A 861 -17.07 -4.60 -13.34
C PRO A 861 -17.30 -4.00 -14.72
N VAL A 862 -16.22 -3.88 -15.49
CA VAL A 862 -16.32 -3.47 -16.91
C VAL A 862 -17.14 -4.55 -17.61
N PRO A 863 -18.32 -4.23 -18.19
CA PRO A 863 -19.21 -5.27 -18.69
C PRO A 863 -18.67 -5.91 -19.97
N GLY A 864 -18.95 -7.19 -20.15
CA GLY A 864 -18.43 -8.01 -21.26
C GLY A 864 -17.33 -8.95 -20.78
N THR A 865 -16.37 -9.25 -21.67
CA THR A 865 -15.20 -10.08 -21.38
C THR A 865 -13.92 -9.30 -21.68
N PRO A 866 -13.67 -8.20 -20.94
CA PRO A 866 -12.43 -7.45 -21.11
C PRO A 866 -11.23 -8.33 -20.73
N ARG A 867 -10.08 -8.02 -21.30
CA ARG A 867 -8.83 -8.76 -21.09
C ARG A 867 -7.83 -7.85 -20.40
N ARG A 868 -6.92 -8.46 -19.64
CA ARG A 868 -5.77 -7.73 -19.12
C ARG A 868 -4.86 -7.30 -20.27
N VAL A 869 -4.40 -6.06 -20.23
CA VAL A 869 -3.46 -5.49 -21.21
C VAL A 869 -2.29 -4.84 -20.49
N PRO A 870 -1.09 -4.81 -21.12
CA PRO A 870 0.02 -4.06 -20.57
C PRO A 870 -0.35 -2.59 -20.39
N LEU A 871 0.04 -2.01 -19.27
CA LEU A 871 -0.16 -0.61 -18.93
C LEU A 871 1.20 0.04 -18.66
N PRO A 872 1.34 1.36 -18.85
CA PRO A 872 2.57 2.04 -18.49
C PRO A 872 2.88 1.87 -17.00
N PRO A 873 4.17 1.80 -16.62
CA PRO A 873 4.58 1.66 -15.24
C PRO A 873 4.29 2.93 -14.42
N TYR A 874 4.43 2.84 -13.11
CA TYR A 874 4.19 3.93 -12.17
C TYR A 874 5.12 5.12 -12.43
N ALA A 875 4.54 6.31 -12.55
CA ALA A 875 5.26 7.55 -12.77
C ALA A 875 5.81 8.15 -11.45
N PHE A 876 6.97 7.67 -11.01
CA PHE A 876 7.67 8.17 -9.83
C PHE A 876 7.94 9.69 -9.87
N ASP A 877 7.67 10.40 -8.76
CA ASP A 877 7.91 11.84 -8.57
C ASP A 877 9.36 12.07 -8.12
N ARG A 878 10.31 11.75 -9.00
CA ARG A 878 11.72 11.65 -8.67
C ARG A 878 12.33 13.01 -8.32
N ARG A 879 13.10 13.05 -7.22
CA ARG A 879 13.89 14.21 -6.78
C ARG A 879 15.36 13.86 -6.73
N ARG A 880 16.23 14.87 -6.79
CA ARG A 880 17.68 14.68 -6.67
C ARG A 880 18.04 14.30 -5.24
N HIS A 881 18.74 13.18 -5.09
CA HIS A 881 19.31 12.65 -3.85
C HIS A 881 20.77 12.28 -4.12
N TRP A 882 21.69 13.16 -3.74
CA TRP A 882 23.11 12.99 -4.05
C TRP A 882 24.00 13.64 -3.01
N ILE A 883 25.19 13.06 -2.83
CA ILE A 883 26.29 13.57 -2.03
C ILE A 883 27.42 13.88 -3.00
N ASP A 884 27.81 15.15 -3.11
CA ASP A 884 28.94 15.51 -3.97
C ASP A 884 30.27 15.03 -3.35
N ALA A 885 31.17 14.55 -4.21
CA ALA A 885 32.50 14.13 -3.81
C ALA A 885 33.34 15.34 -3.34
N PRO A 886 34.30 15.16 -2.42
CA PRO A 886 35.19 16.24 -1.99
C PRO A 886 35.93 16.87 -3.17
N GLY A 887 35.80 18.19 -3.36
CA GLY A 887 36.49 18.95 -4.40
C GLY A 887 35.75 19.07 -5.75
N ALA A 888 34.56 18.50 -5.90
CA ALA A 888 33.74 18.70 -7.09
C ALA A 888 33.30 20.18 -7.22
N ARG A 889 33.45 20.78 -8.41
CA ARG A 889 32.89 22.10 -8.73
C ARG A 889 31.39 21.94 -8.95
N ALA A 890 30.56 22.66 -8.19
CA ALA A 890 29.12 22.65 -8.40
C ALA A 890 28.80 23.06 -9.85
N ALA A 891 28.06 22.21 -10.58
CA ALA A 891 27.52 22.58 -11.88
C ALA A 891 26.55 23.75 -11.69
N ALA A 892 26.77 24.83 -12.43
CA ALA A 892 25.91 26.01 -12.44
C ALA A 892 24.66 25.75 -13.29
N ASP A 893 23.50 26.09 -12.71
CA ASP A 893 22.11 26.22 -13.24
C ASP A 893 21.16 25.33 -12.43
N ASP A 894 20.49 25.82 -11.38
CA ASP A 894 19.44 26.84 -11.40
C ASP A 894 19.59 27.81 -10.21
N THR A 895 20.30 28.93 -10.43
CA THR A 895 20.43 30.02 -9.46
C THR A 895 19.40 31.11 -9.73
N GLN A 896 18.15 30.88 -9.30
CA GLN A 896 17.37 32.01 -8.79
C GLN A 896 17.84 32.32 -7.37
N ALA A 897 18.61 33.40 -7.28
CA ALA A 897 19.03 34.15 -6.10
C ALA A 897 18.53 33.64 -4.74
N THR A 898 19.34 32.80 -4.10
CA THR A 898 19.38 32.72 -2.63
C THR A 898 20.66 33.39 -2.19
N GLU A 899 20.51 34.60 -1.65
CA GLU A 899 21.44 35.14 -0.66
C GLU A 899 21.81 34.03 0.33
N GLU A 900 23.06 34.00 0.80
CA GLU A 900 23.54 33.09 1.85
C GLU A 900 22.51 32.95 2.98
N ARG A 901 21.68 31.92 2.87
CA ARG A 901 20.74 31.47 3.89
C ARG A 901 21.07 30.02 4.16
N ALA A 902 21.15 29.71 5.45
CA ALA A 902 21.30 28.35 5.97
C ALA A 902 20.38 27.37 5.23
N PRO A 903 20.79 26.09 5.05
CA PRO A 903 20.01 25.10 4.30
C PRO A 903 18.54 25.13 4.72
N ALA A 904 17.63 25.31 3.75
CA ALA A 904 16.21 25.38 4.01
C ALA A 904 15.71 24.05 4.56
N LEU A 905 15.37 24.02 5.85
CA LEU A 905 14.78 22.86 6.52
C LEU A 905 13.38 22.58 5.95
N ALA A 906 13.02 21.30 5.79
CA ALA A 906 11.68 20.91 5.35
C ALA A 906 10.63 21.36 6.39
N PRO A 907 9.43 21.80 6.00
CA PRO A 907 8.42 22.22 6.98
C PRO A 907 7.99 21.05 7.87
N ARG A 908 7.69 21.33 9.14
CA ARG A 908 7.12 20.37 10.10
C ARG A 908 5.98 19.55 9.46
N PRO A 909 6.05 18.20 9.46
CA PRO A 909 4.97 17.35 8.95
C PRO A 909 3.68 17.54 9.76
N ARG A 910 2.53 17.15 9.18
CA ARG A 910 1.25 17.18 9.89
C ARG A 910 1.22 16.07 10.95
N LEU A 911 1.59 16.43 12.18
CA LEU A 911 1.44 15.60 13.38
C LEU A 911 0.09 15.87 14.05
N THR A 912 -0.46 14.87 14.73
CA THR A 912 -1.64 15.00 15.60
C THR A 912 -1.36 15.85 16.84
N THR A 913 -0.08 15.98 17.23
CA THR A 913 0.38 16.86 18.30
C THR A 913 0.29 18.33 17.87
N GLU A 914 -0.31 19.18 18.70
CA GLU A 914 -0.36 20.63 18.48
C GLU A 914 1.06 21.22 18.50
N HIS A 915 1.37 22.13 17.56
CA HIS A 915 2.71 22.71 17.48
C HIS A 915 2.94 23.73 18.61
N VAL A 916 3.92 23.47 19.47
CA VAL A 916 4.36 24.39 20.53
C VAL A 916 5.81 24.78 20.29
N ALA A 917 6.06 26.05 19.96
CA ALA A 917 7.41 26.56 19.71
C ALA A 917 8.29 26.53 20.98
N PRO A 918 9.63 26.36 20.86
CA PRO A 918 10.54 26.43 22.01
C PRO A 918 10.46 27.79 22.71
N ARG A 919 10.33 27.77 24.04
CA ARG A 919 10.10 28.95 24.89
C ARG A 919 11.36 29.42 25.60
N THR A 920 12.34 28.54 25.80
CA THR A 920 13.62 28.83 26.44
C THR A 920 14.80 28.73 25.47
N GLU A 921 15.93 29.40 25.76
CA GLU A 921 17.15 29.29 24.95
C GLU A 921 17.68 27.84 24.87
N ARG A 922 17.45 27.04 25.91
CA ARG A 922 17.85 25.65 26.00
C ARG A 922 16.94 24.73 25.19
N GLU A 923 15.62 24.92 25.26
CA GLU A 923 14.66 24.29 24.35
C GLU A 923 14.99 24.65 22.90
N ALA A 924 15.31 25.91 22.60
CA ALA A 924 15.66 26.35 21.25
C ALA A 924 16.99 25.73 20.79
N ALA A 925 17.98 25.56 21.65
CA ALA A 925 19.26 24.92 21.31
C ALA A 925 19.10 23.41 21.02
N VAL A 926 18.28 22.70 21.82
CA VAL A 926 17.98 21.28 21.62
C VAL A 926 17.12 21.08 20.38
N THR A 927 16.10 21.92 20.18
CA THR A 927 15.24 21.94 18.98
C THR A 927 16.08 22.16 17.73
N ARG A 928 16.97 23.16 17.70
CA ARG A 928 17.87 23.40 16.54
C ARG A 928 18.73 22.17 16.20
N LEU A 929 19.26 21.47 17.18
CA LEU A 929 20.05 20.25 16.93
C LEU A 929 19.19 19.09 16.46
N TRP A 930 17.92 19.04 16.86
CA TRP A 930 16.91 18.12 16.35
C TRP A 930 16.56 18.43 14.89
N GLU A 931 16.32 19.70 14.59
CA GLU A 931 16.02 20.23 13.26
C GLU A 931 17.19 19.95 12.30
N GLU A 932 18.42 20.19 12.74
CA GLU A 932 19.64 19.87 11.99
C GLU A 932 19.85 18.35 11.80
N ALA A 933 19.46 17.53 12.78
CA ALA A 933 19.62 16.07 12.71
C ALA A 933 18.58 15.42 11.78
N LEU A 934 17.38 16.00 11.68
CA LEU A 934 16.27 15.48 10.89
C LEU A 934 16.08 16.19 9.54
N GLY A 935 16.65 17.39 9.38
CA GLY A 935 16.40 18.25 8.22
C GLY A 935 15.01 18.86 8.17
N ILE A 936 14.32 18.96 9.32
CA ILE A 936 12.95 19.48 9.46
C ILE A 936 13.01 20.77 10.29
N GLY A 937 12.23 21.79 9.92
CA GLY A 937 12.18 23.09 10.56
C GLY A 937 10.80 23.39 11.14
N GLY A 938 10.78 24.18 12.21
CA GLY A 938 9.57 24.42 12.99
C GLY A 938 9.22 23.20 13.86
N ILE A 939 10.21 22.48 14.38
CA ILE A 939 9.96 21.39 15.33
C ILE A 939 9.44 22.00 16.64
N GLY A 940 8.29 21.53 17.10
CA GLY A 940 7.70 21.88 18.39
C GLY A 940 8.31 21.07 19.52
N VAL A 941 8.27 21.60 20.75
CA VAL A 941 8.94 20.96 21.89
C VAL A 941 8.31 19.63 22.33
N HIS A 942 7.09 19.36 21.90
CA HIS A 942 6.35 18.11 22.15
C HIS A 942 6.32 17.18 20.93
N ASP A 943 6.99 17.56 19.83
CA ASP A 943 7.04 16.71 18.65
C ASP A 943 7.91 15.49 18.95
N ASN A 944 7.37 14.32 18.69
CA ASN A 944 8.07 13.06 18.89
C ASN A 944 9.09 12.86 17.77
N PHE A 945 10.31 12.53 18.15
CA PHE A 945 11.45 12.31 17.27
C PHE A 945 11.16 11.29 16.17
N PHE A 946 10.48 10.19 16.51
CA PHE A 946 10.22 9.11 15.57
C PHE A 946 9.10 9.47 14.60
N ASP A 947 8.08 10.19 15.07
CA ASP A 947 6.99 10.69 14.23
C ASP A 947 7.48 11.74 13.22
N LEU A 948 8.61 12.40 13.54
CA LEU A 948 9.34 13.29 12.64
C LEU A 948 10.31 12.56 11.68
N GLY A 949 10.27 11.22 11.61
CA GLY A 949 11.17 10.42 10.77
C GLY A 949 12.56 10.19 11.36
N GLY A 950 12.69 10.31 12.69
CA GLY A 950 13.85 9.82 13.43
C GLY A 950 13.81 8.30 13.59
N ASP A 951 14.98 7.69 13.73
CA ASP A 951 15.13 6.25 14.01
C ASP A 951 16.10 6.06 15.19
N SER A 952 16.24 4.84 15.69
CA SER A 952 17.11 4.53 16.84
C SER A 952 18.57 4.93 16.63
N MET A 953 19.04 4.90 15.38
CA MET A 953 20.40 5.21 14.97
C MET A 953 20.64 6.73 14.97
N ARG A 954 19.69 7.50 14.43
CA ARG A 954 19.64 8.97 14.50
C ARG A 954 19.47 9.45 15.94
N ALA A 955 18.74 8.73 16.79
CA ALA A 955 18.61 9.04 18.21
C ALA A 955 19.98 8.97 18.92
N VAL A 956 20.77 7.94 18.63
CA VAL A 956 22.12 7.80 19.18
C VAL A 956 23.05 8.91 18.67
N LEU A 957 22.94 9.28 17.40
CA LEU A 957 23.73 10.37 16.80
C LEU A 957 23.36 11.74 17.38
N LEU A 958 22.07 12.01 17.56
CA LEU A 958 21.55 13.21 18.20
C LEU A 958 22.03 13.29 19.66
N ALA A 959 21.98 12.19 20.42
CA ALA A 959 22.52 12.11 21.77
C ALA A 959 24.02 12.43 21.83
N GLY A 960 24.79 11.89 20.88
CA GLY A 960 26.22 12.15 20.75
C GLY A 960 26.52 13.61 20.38
N ARG A 961 25.68 14.22 19.52
CA ARG A 961 25.82 15.63 19.10
C ARG A 961 25.46 16.59 20.23
N LEU A 962 24.34 16.38 20.92
CA LEU A 962 23.92 17.14 22.10
C LEU A 962 25.01 17.19 23.17
N ARG A 963 25.72 16.06 23.35
CA ARG A 963 26.86 15.94 24.28
C ARG A 963 28.09 16.70 23.81
N ARG A 964 28.46 16.58 22.53
CA ARG A 964 29.65 17.25 21.95
C ARG A 964 29.50 18.77 21.89
N THR A 965 28.30 19.28 21.65
CA THR A 965 28.02 20.72 21.59
C THR A 965 27.83 21.35 22.97
N GLY A 966 27.83 20.56 24.04
CA GLY A 966 27.63 21.04 25.41
C GLY A 966 26.20 21.51 25.69
N VAL A 967 25.26 21.29 24.77
CA VAL A 967 23.86 21.71 24.90
C VAL A 967 23.09 20.82 25.88
N LEU A 968 23.33 19.51 25.85
CA LEU A 968 22.67 18.55 26.74
C LEU A 968 23.44 17.23 26.85
N THR A 969 23.67 16.73 28.08
CA THR A 969 24.35 15.44 28.29
C THR A 969 23.36 14.38 28.74
N VAL A 970 22.90 13.53 27.82
CA VAL A 970 22.01 12.39 28.10
C VAL A 970 22.48 11.10 27.39
N PRO A 971 22.21 9.90 27.95
CA PRO A 971 22.34 8.63 27.24
C PRO A 971 21.38 8.56 26.03
N ALA A 972 21.75 7.82 24.98
CA ALA A 972 20.89 7.64 23.81
C ALA A 972 19.52 7.01 24.17
N ALA A 973 19.50 6.12 25.17
CA ALA A 973 18.27 5.54 25.71
C ALA A 973 17.28 6.59 26.22
N THR A 974 17.73 7.77 26.67
CA THR A 974 16.84 8.85 27.10
C THR A 974 16.08 9.47 25.94
N LEU A 975 16.69 9.56 24.75
CA LEU A 975 16.01 9.99 23.53
C LEU A 975 15.04 8.94 22.98
N LEU A 976 15.25 7.66 23.29
CA LEU A 976 14.30 6.58 22.96
C LEU A 976 13.12 6.55 23.95
N ALA A 977 13.40 6.80 25.23
CA ALA A 977 12.41 6.73 26.31
C ALA A 977 11.55 7.99 26.44
N ALA A 978 12.09 9.16 26.10
CA ALA A 978 11.39 10.44 26.15
C ALA A 978 11.64 11.22 24.85
N PRO A 979 11.09 10.79 23.70
CA PRO A 979 11.50 11.24 22.37
C PRO A 979 11.03 12.65 21.99
N THR A 980 10.88 13.59 22.93
CA THR A 980 10.47 14.99 22.67
C THR A 980 11.48 15.96 23.28
N VAL A 981 11.58 17.19 22.76
CA VAL A 981 12.47 18.22 23.32
C VAL A 981 12.19 18.46 24.80
N ALA A 982 10.92 18.59 25.14
CA ALA A 982 10.47 18.73 26.52
C ALA A 982 10.83 17.49 27.36
N GLY A 983 10.62 16.29 26.83
CA GLY A 983 10.89 15.03 27.52
C GLY A 983 12.38 14.81 27.82
N VAL A 984 13.26 15.07 26.85
CA VAL A 984 14.71 14.91 27.04
C VAL A 984 15.28 15.98 27.97
N LEU A 985 14.77 17.21 27.91
CA LEU A 985 15.19 18.28 28.82
C LEU A 985 14.73 18.02 30.26
N ALA A 986 13.49 17.58 30.46
CA ALA A 986 13.00 17.16 31.77
C ALA A 986 13.87 16.03 32.35
N ALA A 987 14.17 14.99 31.55
CA ALA A 987 15.02 13.88 31.96
C ALA A 987 16.49 14.28 32.23
N ALA A 988 16.96 15.40 31.67
CA ALA A 988 18.30 15.93 31.88
C ALA A 988 18.39 16.85 33.11
N ASP A 989 17.35 17.63 33.39
CA ASP A 989 17.30 18.55 34.53
C ASP A 989 17.14 17.81 35.87
N GLU A 990 16.54 16.62 35.85
CA GLU A 990 16.54 15.69 36.98
C GLU A 990 17.94 15.17 37.38
N ARG A 991 18.98 15.40 36.55
CA ARG A 991 20.37 14.93 36.81
C ARG A 991 21.33 16.04 37.26
N GLY A 992 20.88 17.28 37.41
CA GLY A 992 21.72 18.44 37.76
C GLY A 992 21.61 18.91 39.22
N GLY A 993 22.30 18.25 40.15
CA GLY A 993 22.53 18.72 41.54
C GLY A 993 21.86 17.86 42.63
N PRO A 994 22.54 17.60 43.77
CA PRO A 994 22.40 16.34 44.51
C PRO A 994 21.26 16.35 45.55
N GLU A 995 20.49 15.27 45.58
CA GLU A 995 19.94 14.59 46.78
C GLU A 995 19.40 13.22 46.29
N PRO A 996 19.83 12.08 46.88
CA PRO A 996 19.46 10.75 46.41
C PRO A 996 18.07 10.38 46.94
N GLY A 997 17.04 10.60 46.13
CA GLY A 997 15.70 10.19 46.48
C GLY A 997 14.73 10.35 45.33
N THR A 998 14.28 9.20 44.80
CA THR A 998 13.02 9.03 44.06
C THR A 998 12.88 9.74 42.71
N ALA A 999 13.60 9.25 41.69
CA ALA A 999 13.14 9.27 40.30
C ALA A 999 13.00 7.82 39.81
N PRO A 1000 11.94 7.47 39.06
CA PRO A 1000 11.63 6.07 38.74
C PRO A 1000 12.71 5.45 37.85
N THR A 1001 13.30 4.38 38.34
CA THR A 1001 14.22 3.52 37.58
C THR A 1001 13.45 2.82 36.46
N ALA A 1002 14.12 2.50 35.34
CA ALA A 1002 13.52 1.72 34.24
C ALA A 1002 13.02 0.32 34.68
N LEU A 1003 13.41 -0.11 35.89
CA LEU A 1003 13.01 -1.35 36.55
C LEU A 1003 12.01 -1.14 37.72
N GLY A 1004 11.52 0.09 37.91
CA GLY A 1004 10.62 0.41 39.02
C GLY A 1004 9.30 -0.38 38.94
N PRO A 1005 8.64 -0.61 40.10
CA PRO A 1005 7.50 -1.53 40.21
C PRO A 1005 6.29 -1.10 39.37
N LEU A 1006 6.18 0.19 39.03
CA LEU A 1006 5.15 0.72 38.14
C LEU A 1006 5.81 1.54 37.02
N LEU A 1007 5.71 1.03 35.79
CA LEU A 1007 6.29 1.60 34.58
C LEU A 1007 5.20 2.35 33.79
N PRO A 1008 5.23 3.69 33.72
CA PRO A 1008 4.33 4.44 32.84
C PRO A 1008 4.70 4.18 31.38
N LEU A 1009 3.88 3.42 30.64
CA LEU A 1009 4.06 3.19 29.21
C LEU A 1009 3.50 4.39 28.41
N ARG A 1010 2.37 4.93 28.87
CA ARG A 1010 1.83 6.22 28.48
C ARG A 1010 1.09 6.80 29.68
N ALA A 1011 1.67 7.81 30.33
CA ALA A 1011 1.06 8.45 31.51
C ALA A 1011 0.05 9.55 31.13
N GLU A 1012 0.13 10.05 29.90
CA GLU A 1012 -0.71 11.12 29.37
C GLU A 1012 -2.07 10.56 28.93
N GLY A 1013 -3.12 11.36 29.13
CA GLY A 1013 -4.50 11.02 28.78
C GLY A 1013 -5.49 11.25 29.93
N THR A 1014 -6.75 11.47 29.59
CA THR A 1014 -7.84 11.69 30.55
C THR A 1014 -8.73 10.46 30.74
N ALA A 1015 -8.60 9.45 29.86
CA ALA A 1015 -9.35 8.21 29.97
C ALA A 1015 -8.89 7.36 31.17
N MET A 1016 -9.74 6.41 31.56
CA MET A 1016 -9.47 5.52 32.69
C MET A 1016 -8.27 4.60 32.40
N PRO A 1017 -7.23 4.54 33.26
CA PRO A 1017 -5.99 3.82 32.96
C PRO A 1017 -6.17 2.32 32.73
N LEU A 1018 -5.39 1.78 31.80
CA LEU A 1018 -5.21 0.34 31.60
C LEU A 1018 -3.94 -0.12 32.33
N PHE A 1019 -4.07 -1.13 33.20
CA PHE A 1019 -2.94 -1.67 33.95
C PHE A 1019 -2.53 -3.04 33.41
N CYS A 1020 -1.30 -3.13 32.89
CA CYS A 1020 -0.77 -4.32 32.24
C CYS A 1020 0.21 -5.06 33.16
N VAL A 1021 -0.12 -6.29 33.56
CA VAL A 1021 0.65 -7.09 34.52
C VAL A 1021 1.78 -7.85 33.82
N HIS A 1022 2.98 -7.84 34.41
CA HIS A 1022 4.16 -8.48 33.83
C HIS A 1022 3.98 -9.98 33.51
N PRO A 1023 4.65 -10.51 32.47
CA PRO A 1023 4.77 -11.95 32.22
C PRO A 1023 5.78 -12.58 33.20
N GLY A 1024 6.05 -13.89 33.08
CA GLY A 1024 6.87 -14.65 34.04
C GLY A 1024 8.27 -14.06 34.30
N ALA A 1025 8.86 -13.38 33.30
CA ALA A 1025 10.16 -12.71 33.38
C ALA A 1025 10.16 -11.38 34.17
N GLY A 1026 8.99 -10.79 34.43
CA GLY A 1026 8.84 -9.62 35.30
C GLY A 1026 8.82 -8.25 34.64
N VAL A 1027 9.05 -8.15 33.33
CA VAL A 1027 9.13 -6.86 32.60
C VAL A 1027 7.87 -6.56 31.78
N SER A 1028 7.35 -5.33 31.89
CA SER A 1028 6.07 -4.92 31.26
C SER A 1028 6.22 -4.00 30.04
N TRP A 1029 7.44 -3.73 29.57
CA TRP A 1029 7.68 -2.91 28.37
C TRP A 1029 7.14 -3.55 27.08
N ARG A 1030 6.95 -4.87 27.04
CA ARG A 1030 6.39 -5.59 25.88
C ARG A 1030 4.98 -5.12 25.50
N TYR A 1031 4.26 -4.47 26.42
CA TYR A 1031 2.95 -3.88 26.15
C TYR A 1031 3.03 -2.53 25.43
N THR A 1032 4.20 -1.96 25.15
CA THR A 1032 4.32 -0.74 24.33
C THR A 1032 3.74 -0.92 22.94
N GLY A 1033 3.78 -2.15 22.40
CA GLY A 1033 3.13 -2.50 21.14
C GLY A 1033 1.62 -2.27 21.12
N LEU A 1034 0.95 -2.18 22.28
CA LEU A 1034 -0.48 -1.84 22.35
C LEU A 1034 -0.74 -0.34 22.11
N LEU A 1035 0.20 0.53 22.45
CA LEU A 1035 -0.04 1.99 22.51
C LEU A 1035 -0.56 2.61 21.20
N PRO A 1036 -0.08 2.21 20.01
CA PRO A 1036 -0.59 2.74 18.75
C PRO A 1036 -2.07 2.42 18.51
N HIS A 1037 -2.60 1.36 19.13
CA HIS A 1037 -3.94 0.83 18.87
C HIS A 1037 -4.99 1.30 19.88
N LEU A 1038 -4.57 1.73 21.07
CA LEU A 1038 -5.47 2.11 22.17
C LEU A 1038 -5.97 3.57 22.11
N GLY A 1039 -5.59 4.34 21.08
CA GLY A 1039 -5.90 5.77 20.95
C GLY A 1039 -5.03 6.66 21.85
N GLY A 1040 -4.80 7.91 21.45
CA GLY A 1040 -3.83 8.81 22.11
C GLY A 1040 -4.17 9.22 23.55
N ASP A 1041 -5.45 9.18 23.94
CA ASP A 1041 -5.94 9.63 25.25
C ASP A 1041 -5.99 8.53 26.33
N GLN A 1042 -5.60 7.29 26.01
CA GLN A 1042 -5.71 6.15 26.93
C GLN A 1042 -4.42 5.97 27.76
N PRO A 1043 -4.40 6.27 29.08
CA PRO A 1043 -3.22 6.01 29.90
C PRO A 1043 -2.98 4.50 30.04
N VAL A 1044 -1.71 4.10 30.03
CA VAL A 1044 -1.30 2.69 30.16
C VAL A 1044 -0.10 2.59 31.10
N TYR A 1045 -0.23 1.75 32.12
CA TYR A 1045 0.81 1.51 33.11
C TYR A 1045 1.15 0.02 33.16
N GLY A 1046 2.43 -0.31 32.99
CA GLY A 1046 2.95 -1.65 33.19
C GLY A 1046 3.28 -1.88 34.68
N ILE A 1047 2.79 -2.98 35.26
CA ILE A 1047 3.17 -3.42 36.60
C ILE A 1047 4.37 -4.35 36.46
N GLN A 1048 5.54 -3.96 36.93
CA GLN A 1048 6.74 -4.79 36.92
C GLN A 1048 6.77 -5.71 38.15
N ALA A 1049 7.53 -6.80 38.04
CA ALA A 1049 7.60 -7.77 39.13
C ALA A 1049 8.25 -7.20 40.40
N ALA A 1050 7.67 -7.55 41.56
CA ALA A 1050 8.26 -7.21 42.85
C ALA A 1050 9.71 -7.74 42.94
N GLY A 1051 10.63 -6.86 43.27
CA GLY A 1051 12.07 -7.15 43.42
C GLY A 1051 12.90 -7.14 42.14
N LEU A 1052 12.33 -6.75 41.00
CA LEU A 1052 13.07 -6.62 39.74
C LEU A 1052 14.05 -5.44 39.73
N ASP A 1053 13.73 -4.33 40.40
CA ASP A 1053 14.63 -3.19 40.59
C ASP A 1053 15.73 -3.43 41.64
N GLY A 1054 15.71 -4.60 42.30
CA GLY A 1054 16.65 -4.94 43.37
C GLY A 1054 16.48 -4.14 44.66
N THR A 1055 15.42 -3.32 44.78
CA THR A 1055 15.17 -2.49 45.97
C THR A 1055 14.50 -3.26 47.11
N ALA A 1056 13.85 -4.38 46.79
CA ALA A 1056 13.18 -5.28 47.73
C ALA A 1056 13.29 -6.74 47.24
N PRO A 1057 13.18 -7.75 48.11
CA PRO A 1057 13.11 -9.14 47.66
C PRO A 1057 11.80 -9.43 46.90
N PRO A 1058 11.79 -10.45 46.01
CA PRO A 1058 10.55 -10.91 45.37
C PRO A 1058 9.47 -11.31 46.38
N ALA A 1059 8.21 -11.21 45.98
CA ALA A 1059 7.08 -11.50 46.86
C ALA A 1059 7.15 -12.93 47.44
N PRO A 1060 6.91 -13.12 48.76
CA PRO A 1060 7.09 -14.41 49.42
C PRO A 1060 6.04 -15.46 49.00
N ASP A 1061 4.83 -15.03 48.68
CA ASP A 1061 3.70 -15.85 48.24
C ASP A 1061 2.77 -15.06 47.28
N ALA A 1062 1.80 -15.76 46.68
CA ALA A 1062 0.86 -15.17 45.72
C ALA A 1062 -0.03 -14.07 46.34
N ALA A 1063 -0.45 -14.22 47.60
CA ALA A 1063 -1.28 -13.24 48.28
C ALA A 1063 -0.54 -11.92 48.51
N ALA A 1064 0.73 -11.99 48.93
CA ALA A 1064 1.60 -10.83 49.07
C ALA A 1064 1.88 -10.15 47.74
N MET A 1065 2.02 -10.90 46.64
CA MET A 1065 2.16 -10.34 45.29
C MET A 1065 0.93 -9.54 44.87
N VAL A 1066 -0.27 -10.14 44.99
CA VAL A 1066 -1.54 -9.46 44.64
C VAL A 1066 -1.72 -8.22 45.50
N ALA A 1067 -1.52 -8.31 46.82
CA ALA A 1067 -1.64 -7.16 47.72
C ALA A 1067 -0.66 -6.04 47.36
N HIS A 1068 0.59 -6.38 47.00
CA HIS A 1068 1.57 -5.40 46.56
C HIS A 1068 1.12 -4.71 45.27
N TYR A 1069 0.72 -5.46 44.24
CA TYR A 1069 0.30 -4.89 42.96
C TYR A 1069 -0.98 -4.07 43.05
N LEU A 1070 -1.96 -4.51 43.86
CA LEU A 1070 -3.14 -3.69 44.19
C LEU A 1070 -2.75 -2.37 44.86
N GLY A 1071 -1.73 -2.39 45.74
CA GLY A 1071 -1.14 -1.17 46.29
C GLY A 1071 -0.55 -0.26 45.21
N LEU A 1072 0.07 -0.80 44.14
CA LEU A 1072 0.60 -0.02 43.03
C LEU A 1072 -0.51 0.64 42.21
N VAL A 1073 -1.54 -0.13 41.82
CA VAL A 1073 -2.66 0.42 41.03
C VAL A 1073 -3.47 1.45 41.82
N ARG A 1074 -3.70 1.22 43.12
CA ARG A 1074 -4.41 2.18 43.99
C ARG A 1074 -3.70 3.51 44.17
N ARG A 1075 -2.39 3.60 43.92
CA ARG A 1075 -1.67 4.89 43.91
C ARG A 1075 -2.01 5.75 42.69
N ILE A 1076 -2.32 5.12 41.56
CA ILE A 1076 -2.73 5.83 40.34
C ILE A 1076 -4.24 6.04 40.33
N GLN A 1077 -4.98 5.02 40.71
CA GLN A 1077 -6.43 5.02 40.72
C GLN A 1077 -6.95 4.47 42.06
N PRO A 1078 -7.27 5.35 43.04
CA PRO A 1078 -7.65 4.92 44.38
C PRO A 1078 -8.92 4.06 44.46
N HIS A 1079 -9.87 4.27 43.55
CA HIS A 1079 -11.16 3.59 43.47
C HIS A 1079 -11.49 3.20 42.03
N GLY A 1080 -12.27 2.15 41.86
CA GLY A 1080 -12.68 1.64 40.55
C GLY A 1080 -13.61 2.60 39.77
N PRO A 1081 -13.87 2.31 38.49
CA PRO A 1081 -13.66 1.00 37.86
C PRO A 1081 -12.20 0.71 37.46
N TYR A 1082 -11.73 -0.52 37.58
CA TYR A 1082 -10.37 -0.93 37.16
C TYR A 1082 -10.36 -1.64 35.80
N ARG A 1083 -9.30 -1.45 35.01
CA ARG A 1083 -9.05 -2.16 33.74
C ARG A 1083 -7.71 -2.90 33.84
N LEU A 1084 -7.74 -4.23 33.74
CA LEU A 1084 -6.58 -5.10 33.94
C LEU A 1084 -6.32 -5.95 32.69
N LEU A 1085 -5.05 -6.05 32.32
CA LEU A 1085 -4.59 -6.90 31.21
C LEU A 1085 -3.35 -7.68 31.65
N GLY A 1086 -3.25 -8.96 31.30
CA GLY A 1086 -2.07 -9.76 31.63
C GLY A 1086 -1.77 -10.84 30.59
N TRP A 1087 -0.50 -10.94 30.19
CA TRP A 1087 0.03 -11.95 29.28
C TRP A 1087 0.76 -13.06 30.01
N SER A 1088 0.50 -14.30 29.59
CA SER A 1088 1.12 -15.50 30.14
C SER A 1088 0.87 -15.57 31.65
N TYR A 1089 1.93 -15.68 32.45
CA TYR A 1089 1.88 -15.58 33.90
C TYR A 1089 1.10 -14.34 34.42
N GLY A 1090 1.23 -13.20 33.75
CA GLY A 1090 0.53 -11.98 34.11
C GLY A 1090 -0.99 -12.10 34.04
N GLY A 1091 -1.51 -13.02 33.22
CA GLY A 1091 -2.94 -13.33 33.15
C GLY A 1091 -3.47 -13.92 34.46
N PHE A 1092 -2.73 -14.83 35.10
CA PHE A 1092 -3.10 -15.36 36.43
C PHE A 1092 -3.19 -14.26 37.47
N VAL A 1093 -2.19 -13.38 37.45
CA VAL A 1093 -2.07 -12.31 38.43
C VAL A 1093 -3.17 -11.27 38.20
N ALA A 1094 -3.45 -10.91 36.94
CA ALA A 1094 -4.52 -9.99 36.59
C ALA A 1094 -5.91 -10.51 37.01
N HIS A 1095 -6.19 -11.81 36.81
CA HIS A 1095 -7.43 -12.44 37.28
C HIS A 1095 -7.54 -12.42 38.81
N ALA A 1096 -6.49 -12.82 39.51
CA ALA A 1096 -6.47 -12.79 40.99
C ALA A 1096 -6.62 -11.37 41.55
N MET A 1097 -5.99 -10.36 40.92
CA MET A 1097 -6.18 -8.94 41.24
C MET A 1097 -7.63 -8.52 41.02
N ALA A 1098 -8.26 -8.93 39.92
CA ALA A 1098 -9.65 -8.61 39.62
C ALA A 1098 -10.62 -9.18 40.67
N CYS A 1099 -10.47 -10.45 41.05
CA CYS A 1099 -11.26 -11.07 42.10
C CYS A 1099 -11.07 -10.38 43.47
N ALA A 1100 -9.83 -10.03 43.81
CA ALA A 1100 -9.53 -9.33 45.05
C ALA A 1100 -10.14 -7.91 45.08
N LEU A 1101 -10.12 -7.19 43.96
CA LEU A 1101 -10.82 -5.90 43.83
C LEU A 1101 -12.33 -6.05 44.01
N GLN A 1102 -12.96 -7.07 43.41
CA GLN A 1102 -14.39 -7.33 43.60
C GLN A 1102 -14.74 -7.72 45.04
N ALA A 1103 -13.89 -8.48 45.72
CA ALA A 1103 -14.06 -8.82 47.13
C ALA A 1103 -13.96 -7.58 48.04
N ASP A 1104 -13.14 -6.60 47.66
CA ASP A 1104 -13.03 -5.29 48.33
C ASP A 1104 -14.18 -4.32 47.95
N GLY A 1105 -15.14 -4.76 47.11
CA GLY A 1105 -16.30 -3.98 46.68
C GLY A 1105 -16.04 -3.01 45.52
N GLU A 1106 -14.88 -3.12 44.86
CA GLU A 1106 -14.50 -2.28 43.72
C GLU A 1106 -15.03 -2.86 42.40
N ARG A 1107 -15.37 -1.98 41.45
CA ARG A 1107 -15.77 -2.40 40.09
C ARG A 1107 -14.54 -2.69 39.24
N VAL A 1108 -14.58 -3.77 38.46
CA VAL A 1108 -13.60 -4.05 37.38
C VAL A 1108 -14.38 -3.99 36.07
N GLU A 1109 -13.99 -3.09 35.17
CA GLU A 1109 -14.67 -2.84 33.90
C GLU A 1109 -14.13 -3.71 32.76
N LEU A 1110 -12.83 -3.99 32.77
CA LEU A 1110 -12.18 -4.83 31.77
C LEU A 1110 -11.20 -5.78 32.45
N LEU A 1111 -11.31 -7.06 32.10
CA LEU A 1111 -10.29 -8.07 32.36
C LEU A 1111 -9.91 -8.76 31.04
N ALA A 1112 -8.65 -8.61 30.64
CA ALA A 1112 -8.09 -9.23 29.44
C ALA A 1112 -6.94 -10.20 29.77
N LEU A 1113 -7.03 -11.43 29.30
CA LEU A 1113 -6.09 -12.51 29.54
C LEU A 1113 -5.45 -12.93 28.21
N LEU A 1114 -4.17 -12.63 28.03
CA LEU A 1114 -3.41 -13.01 26.84
C LEU A 1114 -2.71 -14.33 27.10
N ASP A 1115 -3.22 -15.38 26.48
CA ASP A 1115 -2.71 -16.75 26.47
C ASP A 1115 -2.29 -17.26 27.87
N ALA A 1116 -3.12 -16.95 28.86
CA ALA A 1116 -2.89 -17.25 30.26
C ALA A 1116 -2.86 -18.77 30.48
N PRO A 1117 -1.85 -19.34 31.17
CA PRO A 1117 -1.77 -20.79 31.37
C PRO A 1117 -2.98 -21.35 32.15
N GLN A 1118 -3.10 -22.67 32.22
CA GLN A 1118 -4.24 -23.32 32.90
C GLN A 1118 -4.22 -23.05 34.42
N PRO A 1119 -5.36 -22.67 35.04
CA PRO A 1119 -5.42 -22.33 36.47
C PRO A 1119 -5.40 -23.53 37.42
N HIS A 1120 -5.34 -24.75 36.88
CA HIS A 1120 -5.23 -25.99 37.63
C HIS A 1120 -4.13 -26.88 37.04
N GLY A 1121 -3.60 -27.80 37.85
CA GLY A 1121 -2.58 -28.75 37.39
C GLY A 1121 -1.14 -28.23 37.38
N THR A 1122 -0.91 -26.97 37.75
CA THR A 1122 0.43 -26.38 37.92
C THR A 1122 1.18 -27.06 39.08
N VAL A 1123 2.18 -27.87 38.79
CA VAL A 1123 3.10 -28.44 39.78
C VAL A 1123 4.44 -27.72 39.69
N HIS A 1124 5.01 -27.33 40.83
CA HIS A 1124 6.35 -26.75 40.86
C HIS A 1124 7.40 -27.83 40.56
N ASP A 1125 8.08 -27.73 39.41
CA ASP A 1125 9.26 -28.53 39.04
C ASP A 1125 10.52 -27.65 39.11
N PRO A 1126 11.33 -27.74 40.19
CA PRO A 1126 12.55 -26.96 40.32
C PRO A 1126 13.54 -27.13 39.16
N ALA A 1127 13.64 -28.34 38.59
CA ALA A 1127 14.55 -28.62 37.49
C ALA A 1127 14.04 -28.04 36.17
N GLY A 1128 12.73 -28.08 35.94
CA GLY A 1128 12.05 -27.42 34.82
C GLY A 1128 12.18 -25.90 34.87
N VAL A 1129 12.04 -25.30 36.05
CA VAL A 1129 12.21 -23.86 36.28
C VAL A 1129 13.62 -23.40 35.87
N GLU A 1130 14.67 -24.10 36.29
CA GLU A 1130 16.04 -23.75 35.90
C GLU A 1130 16.25 -23.80 34.38
N ARG A 1131 15.69 -24.81 33.69
CA ARG A 1131 15.76 -24.91 32.23
C ARG A 1131 15.04 -23.76 31.52
N GLN A 1132 13.85 -23.39 32.00
CA GLN A 1132 13.08 -22.28 31.43
C GLN A 1132 13.77 -20.92 31.63
N VAL A 1133 14.34 -20.69 32.81
CA VAL A 1133 15.09 -19.46 33.11
C VAL A 1133 16.34 -19.35 32.25
N ALA A 1134 17.10 -20.45 32.10
CA ALA A 1134 18.28 -20.47 31.24
C ALA A 1134 17.94 -20.20 29.77
N ALA A 1135 16.91 -20.88 29.24
CA ALA A 1135 16.47 -20.71 27.86
C ALA A 1135 15.97 -19.28 27.56
N LEU A 1136 15.28 -18.65 28.51
CA LEU A 1136 14.87 -17.25 28.38
C LEU A 1136 16.08 -16.31 28.39
N LEU A 1137 17.00 -16.46 29.37
CA LEU A 1137 18.16 -15.58 29.48
C LEU A 1137 19.09 -15.70 28.26
N SER A 1138 19.25 -16.90 27.71
CA SER A 1138 20.00 -17.08 26.46
C SER A 1138 19.35 -16.34 25.30
N ARG A 1139 18.01 -16.42 25.14
CA ARG A 1139 17.28 -15.64 24.12
C ARG A 1139 17.39 -14.13 24.32
N VAL A 1140 17.20 -13.65 25.55
CA VAL A 1140 17.30 -12.21 25.89
C VAL A 1140 18.72 -11.69 25.64
N ALA A 1141 19.74 -12.50 25.87
CA ALA A 1141 21.13 -12.14 25.64
C ALA A 1141 21.62 -12.38 24.20
N GLY A 1142 20.77 -12.86 23.28
CA GLY A 1142 21.16 -13.18 21.91
C GLY A 1142 22.19 -14.32 21.80
N LEU A 1143 22.24 -15.21 22.80
CA LEU A 1143 23.16 -16.35 22.82
C LEU A 1143 22.55 -17.52 22.01
N PRO A 1144 23.29 -18.12 21.06
CA PRO A 1144 22.78 -19.23 20.26
C PRO A 1144 22.44 -20.45 21.15
N LEU A 1145 21.28 -21.05 20.91
CA LEU A 1145 20.84 -22.31 21.50
C LEU A 1145 20.84 -23.37 20.39
N ASP A 1146 21.77 -24.34 20.46
CA ASP A 1146 21.84 -25.41 19.46
C ASP A 1146 20.65 -26.36 19.61
N ALA A 1147 19.87 -26.54 18.53
CA ALA A 1147 18.73 -27.45 18.51
C ALA A 1147 19.17 -28.88 18.86
N GLY A 1148 18.67 -29.40 20.00
CA GLY A 1148 18.94 -30.76 20.47
C GLY A 1148 19.96 -30.91 21.60
N THR A 1149 20.56 -29.82 22.10
CA THR A 1149 21.40 -29.86 23.32
C THR A 1149 20.63 -29.34 24.55
N ALA A 1150 20.87 -29.93 25.73
CA ALA A 1150 20.27 -29.45 26.97
C ALA A 1150 20.75 -28.02 27.26
N PRO A 1151 19.86 -27.07 27.63
CA PRO A 1151 20.27 -25.70 27.89
C PRO A 1151 21.32 -25.65 29.01
N PRO A 1152 22.36 -24.80 28.89
CA PRO A 1152 23.34 -24.59 29.97
C PRO A 1152 22.63 -24.13 31.24
N ASP A 1153 23.22 -24.40 32.41
CA ASP A 1153 22.67 -23.91 33.67
C ASP A 1153 22.65 -22.37 33.72
N VAL A 1154 21.75 -21.81 34.53
CA VAL A 1154 21.56 -20.36 34.64
C VAL A 1154 22.85 -19.63 35.04
N GLY A 1155 23.70 -20.24 35.88
CA GLY A 1155 24.99 -19.66 36.28
C GLY A 1155 25.91 -19.48 35.09
N THR A 1156 26.04 -20.53 34.27
CA THR A 1156 26.80 -20.49 33.02
C THR A 1156 26.27 -19.43 32.04
N VAL A 1157 24.94 -19.26 31.93
CA VAL A 1157 24.36 -18.21 31.07
C VAL A 1157 24.68 -16.81 31.60
N LEU A 1158 24.55 -16.58 32.90
CA LEU A 1158 24.88 -15.29 33.53
C LEU A 1158 26.36 -14.92 33.39
N ASP A 1159 27.25 -15.90 33.46
CA ASP A 1159 28.69 -15.69 33.28
C ASP A 1159 29.02 -15.40 31.80
N ARG A 1160 28.35 -16.04 30.85
CA ARG A 1160 28.45 -15.70 29.41
C ARG A 1160 27.99 -14.28 29.13
N ILE A 1161 26.87 -13.84 29.73
CA ILE A 1161 26.38 -12.47 29.64
C ILE A 1161 27.40 -11.50 30.23
N GLY A 1162 27.94 -11.80 31.42
CA GLY A 1162 28.97 -10.97 32.05
C GLY A 1162 30.24 -10.84 31.21
N ALA A 1163 30.70 -11.94 30.61
CA ALA A 1163 31.86 -11.96 29.74
C ALA A 1163 31.62 -11.17 28.44
N ALA A 1164 30.43 -11.30 27.84
CA ALA A 1164 30.03 -10.52 26.67
C ALA A 1164 30.02 -9.02 26.98
N VAL A 1165 29.31 -8.60 28.03
CA VAL A 1165 29.24 -7.17 28.45
C VAL A 1165 30.60 -6.60 28.84
N ALA A 1166 31.50 -7.41 29.42
CA ALA A 1166 32.85 -6.97 29.75
C ALA A 1166 33.75 -6.81 28.51
N ALA A 1167 33.54 -7.63 27.47
CA ALA A 1167 34.29 -7.56 26.21
C ALA A 1167 33.80 -6.42 25.30
N ASP A 1168 32.48 -6.23 25.25
CA ASP A 1168 31.80 -5.14 24.56
C ASP A 1168 30.52 -4.81 25.33
N PRO A 1169 30.44 -3.64 26.01
CA PRO A 1169 29.25 -3.23 26.73
C PRO A 1169 27.96 -3.15 25.90
N ALA A 1170 28.06 -3.17 24.56
CA ALA A 1170 26.92 -3.18 23.63
C ALA A 1170 26.52 -4.59 23.14
N SER A 1171 27.29 -5.63 23.47
CA SER A 1171 27.09 -7.00 22.96
C SER A 1171 25.93 -7.77 23.59
N SER A 1172 25.44 -7.31 24.74
CA SER A 1172 24.25 -7.86 25.39
C SER A 1172 23.33 -6.72 25.80
N PRO A 1173 22.02 -6.83 25.54
CA PRO A 1173 21.04 -5.80 25.90
C PRO A 1173 20.78 -5.74 27.41
N VAL A 1174 21.30 -6.70 28.19
CA VAL A 1174 21.20 -6.76 29.65
C VAL A 1174 22.56 -6.98 30.29
N THR A 1175 22.80 -6.33 31.42
CA THR A 1175 23.97 -6.60 32.26
C THR A 1175 23.82 -7.93 32.99
N ARG A 1176 24.94 -8.50 33.48
CA ARG A 1176 24.90 -9.69 34.34
C ARG A 1176 24.04 -9.49 35.58
N ALA A 1177 24.01 -8.27 36.15
CA ALA A 1177 23.21 -7.94 37.32
C ALA A 1177 21.70 -7.92 37.00
N GLU A 1178 21.31 -7.31 35.88
CA GLU A 1178 19.92 -7.28 35.41
C GLU A 1178 19.44 -8.67 35.01
N ALA A 1179 20.26 -9.46 34.31
CA ALA A 1179 19.97 -10.84 33.98
C ALA A 1179 19.79 -11.71 35.25
N ALA A 1180 20.58 -11.47 36.29
CA ALA A 1180 20.43 -12.15 37.58
C ALA A 1180 19.13 -11.75 38.29
N ALA A 1181 18.73 -10.47 38.22
CA ALA A 1181 17.45 -10.00 38.77
C ALA A 1181 16.25 -10.63 38.05
N ILE A 1182 16.28 -10.68 36.71
CA ILE A 1182 15.27 -11.37 35.89
C ILE A 1182 15.18 -12.85 36.26
N ALA A 1183 16.31 -13.54 36.42
CA ALA A 1183 16.33 -14.94 36.85
C ALA A 1183 15.73 -15.13 38.25
N ALA A 1184 16.07 -14.28 39.22
CA ALA A 1184 15.55 -14.35 40.58
C ALA A 1184 14.03 -14.16 40.62
N VAL A 1185 13.52 -13.18 39.88
CA VAL A 1185 12.08 -12.91 39.74
C VAL A 1185 11.37 -14.06 39.05
N MET A 1186 11.88 -14.56 37.92
CA MET A 1186 11.23 -15.65 37.19
C MET A 1186 11.18 -16.95 37.99
N ARG A 1187 12.26 -17.30 38.70
CA ARG A 1187 12.27 -18.41 39.65
C ARG A 1187 11.20 -18.25 40.72
N ASN A 1188 11.07 -17.04 41.27
CA ASN A 1188 10.06 -16.75 42.28
C ASN A 1188 8.65 -16.88 41.72
N ASN A 1189 8.37 -16.29 40.55
CA ASN A 1189 7.08 -16.31 39.90
C ASN A 1189 6.62 -17.75 39.60
N LEU A 1190 7.51 -18.58 39.06
CA LEU A 1190 7.22 -19.99 38.78
C LEU A 1190 7.10 -20.85 40.05
N ARG A 1191 7.79 -20.49 41.14
CA ARG A 1191 7.62 -21.13 42.46
C ARG A 1191 6.25 -20.83 43.08
N ILE A 1192 5.77 -19.60 42.95
CA ILE A 1192 4.48 -19.18 43.52
C ILE A 1192 3.30 -19.46 42.57
N ALA A 1193 3.53 -19.76 41.29
CA ALA A 1193 2.48 -20.03 40.32
C ALA A 1193 1.40 -21.03 40.81
N PRO A 1194 1.74 -22.16 41.46
CA PRO A 1194 0.75 -23.09 42.01
C PRO A 1194 -0.10 -22.54 43.17
N GLN A 1195 0.27 -21.39 43.74
CA GLN A 1195 -0.38 -20.79 44.91
C GLN A 1195 -1.51 -19.83 44.54
N PHE A 1196 -1.64 -19.45 43.26
CA PHE A 1196 -2.78 -18.67 42.78
C PHE A 1196 -4.01 -19.58 42.74
N ALA A 1197 -4.82 -19.55 43.80
CA ALA A 1197 -6.12 -20.18 43.81
C ALA A 1197 -7.09 -19.32 42.97
N PRO A 1198 -7.59 -19.80 41.82
CA PRO A 1198 -8.48 -19.00 40.98
C PRO A 1198 -9.80 -18.75 41.72
N GLY A 1199 -10.08 -17.48 42.03
CA GLY A 1199 -11.42 -17.05 42.46
C GLY A 1199 -12.44 -17.15 41.32
N VAL A 1200 -13.68 -16.73 41.56
CA VAL A 1200 -14.64 -16.52 40.47
C VAL A 1200 -14.70 -15.02 40.18
N PHE A 1201 -14.38 -14.62 38.95
CA PHE A 1201 -14.54 -13.25 38.50
C PHE A 1201 -15.96 -13.04 37.97
N HIS A 1202 -16.67 -12.04 38.49
CA HIS A 1202 -18.05 -11.73 38.06
C HIS A 1202 -18.04 -10.67 36.96
N GLY A 1203 -18.19 -11.06 35.70
CA GLY A 1203 -18.12 -10.18 34.53
C GLY A 1203 -17.58 -10.87 33.29
N ASP A 1204 -17.68 -10.20 32.14
CA ASP A 1204 -17.15 -10.71 30.88
C ASP A 1204 -15.61 -10.61 30.85
N VAL A 1205 -14.95 -11.57 30.18
CA VAL A 1205 -13.49 -11.64 30.07
C VAL A 1205 -13.10 -11.76 28.61
N LEU A 1206 -12.15 -10.93 28.18
CA LEU A 1206 -11.48 -11.12 26.89
C LEU A 1206 -10.32 -12.09 27.08
N PHE A 1207 -10.40 -13.25 26.44
CA PHE A 1207 -9.33 -14.23 26.41
C PHE A 1207 -8.70 -14.25 25.03
N PHE A 1208 -7.38 -14.19 24.92
CA PHE A 1208 -6.67 -14.29 23.65
C PHE A 1208 -5.85 -15.57 23.62
N SER A 1209 -6.21 -16.54 22.78
CA SER A 1209 -5.52 -17.83 22.69
C SER A 1209 -4.50 -17.83 21.56
N ALA A 1210 -3.28 -18.30 21.82
CA ALA A 1210 -2.31 -18.58 20.76
C ALA A 1210 -2.77 -19.80 19.94
N ALA A 1211 -2.81 -19.67 18.61
CA ALA A 1211 -3.41 -20.67 17.73
C ALA A 1211 -2.40 -21.66 17.11
N GLU A 1212 -1.10 -21.42 17.22
CA GLU A 1212 -0.05 -22.30 16.69
C GLU A 1212 0.46 -23.27 17.76
N GLU A 1213 0.53 -24.57 17.41
CA GLU A 1213 1.11 -25.61 18.27
C GLU A 1213 2.65 -25.64 18.11
N GLU A 1214 3.36 -25.56 19.23
CA GLU A 1214 4.83 -25.67 19.26
C GLU A 1214 5.31 -27.13 19.09
N PRO A 1215 6.53 -27.36 18.55
CA PRO A 1215 7.04 -28.70 18.26
C PRO A 1215 7.07 -29.64 19.47
N ALA A 1216 6.89 -30.95 19.21
CA ALA A 1216 6.86 -32.02 20.20
C ALA A 1216 8.18 -32.13 21.00
N GLY A 1217 8.24 -31.38 22.10
CA GLY A 1217 9.35 -31.31 23.06
C GLY A 1217 9.05 -30.43 24.28
N ALA A 1218 8.00 -29.60 24.20
CA ALA A 1218 7.57 -28.64 25.24
C ALA A 1218 6.60 -29.21 26.29
N ALA A 1219 6.51 -30.54 26.48
CA ALA A 1219 5.53 -31.18 27.38
C ALA A 1219 5.66 -30.79 28.87
N THR A 1220 6.73 -30.07 29.26
CA THR A 1220 6.95 -29.56 30.62
C THR A 1220 6.92 -28.02 30.72
N ASP A 1221 6.58 -27.30 29.64
CA ASP A 1221 6.45 -25.84 29.68
C ASP A 1221 5.03 -25.45 30.10
N LEU A 1222 4.92 -24.72 31.21
CA LEU A 1222 3.65 -24.21 31.73
C LEU A 1222 2.96 -23.33 30.68
N ALA A 1223 3.73 -22.65 29.85
CA ALA A 1223 3.26 -21.67 28.89
C ALA A 1223 2.63 -22.26 27.62
N VAL A 1224 2.73 -23.57 27.35
CA VAL A 1224 2.47 -24.14 26.02
C VAL A 1224 1.45 -25.30 26.06
N GLN A 1225 0.53 -25.27 27.04
CA GLN A 1225 -0.52 -26.29 27.17
C GLN A 1225 -1.73 -25.99 26.28
N PRO A 1226 -2.38 -26.98 25.64
CA PRO A 1226 -3.58 -26.76 24.85
C PRO A 1226 -4.81 -26.45 25.72
N GLY A 1227 -5.89 -25.93 25.11
CA GLY A 1227 -7.20 -25.79 25.78
C GLY A 1227 -7.28 -24.76 26.91
N LYS A 1228 -6.43 -23.72 26.89
CA LYS A 1228 -6.33 -22.74 27.98
C LYS A 1228 -7.64 -21.97 28.21
N ALA A 1229 -8.28 -21.43 27.17
CA ALA A 1229 -9.52 -20.69 27.32
C ALA A 1229 -10.62 -21.51 28.03
N ASP A 1230 -10.79 -22.77 27.65
CA ASP A 1230 -11.77 -23.67 28.26
C ASP A 1230 -11.45 -23.97 29.74
N SER A 1231 -10.17 -24.07 30.09
CA SER A 1231 -9.72 -24.27 31.48
C SER A 1231 -10.06 -23.09 32.41
N TRP A 1232 -10.26 -21.88 31.85
CA TRP A 1232 -10.60 -20.66 32.58
C TRP A 1232 -12.10 -20.42 32.72
N ARG A 1233 -12.94 -21.03 31.87
CA ARG A 1233 -14.42 -20.83 31.89
C ARG A 1233 -15.06 -21.06 33.26
N PRO A 1234 -14.67 -22.05 34.09
CA PRO A 1234 -15.28 -22.24 35.42
C PRO A 1234 -15.02 -21.10 36.42
N TYR A 1235 -14.08 -20.20 36.12
CA TYR A 1235 -13.61 -19.12 37.00
C TYR A 1235 -14.08 -17.73 36.53
N VAL A 1236 -15.03 -17.71 35.59
CA VAL A 1236 -15.67 -16.51 35.04
C VAL A 1236 -17.19 -16.69 35.13
N ASP A 1237 -17.83 -15.88 35.97
CA ASP A 1237 -19.28 -15.74 36.06
C ASP A 1237 -19.73 -14.61 35.13
N GLY A 1238 -19.69 -14.91 33.84
CA GLY A 1238 -19.90 -14.01 32.71
C GLY A 1238 -19.49 -14.70 31.39
N THR A 1239 -19.44 -13.97 30.29
CA THR A 1239 -19.00 -14.49 28.99
C THR A 1239 -17.49 -14.40 28.87
N LEU A 1240 -16.83 -15.55 28.70
CA LEU A 1240 -15.43 -15.59 28.26
C LEU A 1240 -15.39 -15.55 26.72
N HIS A 1241 -15.01 -14.40 26.18
CA HIS A 1241 -14.82 -14.15 24.75
C HIS A 1241 -13.43 -14.61 24.33
N ASP A 1242 -13.34 -15.76 23.67
CA ASP A 1242 -12.08 -16.31 23.20
C ASP A 1242 -11.74 -15.79 21.80
N HIS A 1243 -10.59 -15.13 21.68
CA HIS A 1243 -10.02 -14.56 20.46
C HIS A 1243 -8.77 -15.34 20.06
N GLN A 1244 -8.85 -16.06 18.95
CA GLN A 1244 -7.71 -16.83 18.43
C GLN A 1244 -6.72 -15.91 17.72
N VAL A 1245 -5.45 -15.98 18.09
CA VAL A 1245 -4.34 -15.19 17.53
C VAL A 1245 -3.37 -16.13 16.81
N PRO A 1246 -3.11 -15.97 15.49
CA PRO A 1246 -2.28 -16.87 14.71
C PRO A 1246 -0.79 -16.61 14.98
N CYS A 1247 -0.32 -17.08 16.12
CA CYS A 1247 1.06 -17.05 16.55
C CYS A 1247 1.30 -18.10 17.65
N GLY A 1248 2.56 -18.36 17.98
CA GLY A 1248 2.95 -19.10 19.18
C GLY A 1248 2.79 -18.29 20.47
N HIS A 1249 2.91 -18.95 21.63
CA HIS A 1249 2.79 -18.31 22.95
C HIS A 1249 3.73 -17.10 23.12
N TYR A 1250 4.99 -17.27 22.69
CA TYR A 1250 6.06 -16.29 22.89
C TYR A 1250 5.96 -15.10 21.93
N ASP A 1251 5.18 -15.24 20.85
CA ASP A 1251 5.02 -14.22 19.79
C ASP A 1251 3.80 -13.33 20.01
N MET A 1252 2.97 -13.62 21.02
CA MET A 1252 1.76 -12.86 21.37
C MET A 1252 2.00 -11.35 21.59
N THR A 1253 3.24 -10.95 21.87
CA THR A 1253 3.63 -9.54 22.06
C THR A 1253 4.49 -8.96 20.94
N GLU A 1254 4.66 -9.68 19.84
CA GLU A 1254 5.32 -9.19 18.64
C GLU A 1254 4.36 -8.30 17.81
N PRO A 1255 4.87 -7.42 16.92
CA PRO A 1255 4.08 -6.35 16.30
C PRO A 1255 2.78 -6.80 15.61
N GLY A 1256 2.80 -7.94 14.91
CA GLY A 1256 1.61 -8.47 14.24
C GLY A 1256 0.52 -8.95 15.21
N PRO A 1257 0.82 -9.92 16.10
CA PRO A 1257 -0.12 -10.40 17.12
C PRO A 1257 -0.62 -9.30 18.07
N ILE A 1258 0.27 -8.44 18.57
CA ILE A 1258 -0.08 -7.40 19.54
C ILE A 1258 -0.98 -6.32 18.93
N ALA A 1259 -0.89 -6.06 17.62
CA ALA A 1259 -1.80 -5.15 16.92
C ALA A 1259 -3.24 -5.66 16.93
N ARG A 1260 -3.45 -6.94 16.63
CA ARG A 1260 -4.78 -7.58 16.66
C ARG A 1260 -5.39 -7.58 18.06
N ILE A 1261 -4.56 -7.87 19.06
CA ILE A 1261 -4.96 -7.79 20.47
C ILE A 1261 -5.30 -6.34 20.83
N GLY A 1262 -4.47 -5.39 20.40
CA GLY A 1262 -4.68 -3.95 20.59
C GLY A 1262 -6.00 -3.46 20.00
N GLU A 1263 -6.38 -3.89 18.81
CA GLU A 1263 -7.67 -3.55 18.19
C GLU A 1263 -8.87 -4.08 18.99
N ALA A 1264 -8.82 -5.33 19.44
CA ALA A 1264 -9.88 -5.95 20.23
C ALA A 1264 -10.01 -5.29 21.61
N VAL A 1265 -8.88 -5.02 22.28
CA VAL A 1265 -8.85 -4.29 23.56
C VAL A 1265 -9.36 -2.86 23.35
N ALA A 1266 -8.91 -2.15 22.31
CA ALA A 1266 -9.38 -0.80 22.01
C ALA A 1266 -10.88 -0.74 21.74
N LYS A 1267 -11.44 -1.77 21.10
CA LYS A 1267 -12.89 -1.91 20.93
C LYS A 1267 -13.59 -2.05 22.29
N ALA A 1268 -13.13 -2.96 23.13
CA ALA A 1268 -13.73 -3.17 24.45
C ALA A 1268 -13.52 -2.01 25.43
N LEU A 1269 -12.56 -1.11 25.19
CA LEU A 1269 -12.40 0.13 25.95
C LEU A 1269 -13.37 1.24 25.53
N ARG A 1270 -14.00 1.12 24.35
CA ARG A 1270 -14.99 2.07 23.80
C ARG A 1270 -16.44 1.64 24.05
N ASP A 1271 -16.69 0.34 24.05
CA ASP A 1271 -17.98 -0.29 24.34
C ASP A 1271 -18.26 -0.25 25.87
#